data_AF-A0A8C4UBR5-F1
#
_entry.id   AF-A0A8C4UBR5-F1
#
_cell.length_a   1.000
_cell.length_b   1.000
_cell.length_c   1.000
_cell.angle_alpha   90.00
_cell.angle_beta   90.00
_cell.angle_gamma   90.00
#
_symmetry.space_group_name_H-M   'P 1'
#
loop_
_entity.id
_entity.type
_entity.pdbx_description
1 polymer ?
#
loop_
_entity_poly.entity_id
_entity_poly.type
_entity_poly.pdbx_seq_one_letter_code
_entity_poly.pdbx_strand_id
1 'polypeptide(L)'
;MANSTQGDRGLPSAELWSSHNRMVLEPLDTNDPEVHSIIKKEKQRQKMGLELIASENFASRAVLEALGSCLNNKYSEGYPGQRYYGGTEFVDELERLCQKRALQAYRLDPQKWGVNVQPYSGSPANFAVYTALVEPHGRIMGLDLPDGGHLTHGFMTDKKKISATSVFFESMPYKVNPKTGYIDYDQLEENARLFHPKLIIAGVSCYSRNLDYARMRKIADANGAYLMADMAHISGLVAAGVVPSPFDHCDIVSTTTHKTLRGCRAGMIFYRKGTRSVDPKTGKETLYNLESLINQAVFPGLQGGPHNHAIAGIADLLSNSRMRRREGFSKFNKIYEYDYQMFGQNVTMVMTSVSGHLLAHDFKMPFRKWYGCNPLALFDAEIEKYCPENYMAIKRTLEREVQQCQALVIWTDCDREGENIGFEIIHVCKAVKPNLQVFRARFSEITLHAVRTACENLTQPDQKTSDAVDVRQELDLRIGAAFTRFQTLRLRKIFPNILADQLISYGSCQFPTLGFVVERFKAIQAFVPEAFYKIKVTHDHEDGNVVFNWKRNRLFNHTACLVLYHMCMEDPVATVVEVGSKPKSKWRPLPLDTVELEKLASRKLKINAKETMRIAEVLYTQGFISYPRTETNIFPKELNLSALVQEQIQDPNWGAFAQRILDQGGPTPRSGNKSDQAHPPIHPTKYTANLQGNEQRLYEFIVRHFLACCSEDAKGQETTVEIDIANERFIAQGLMILARNYLEVYPYEKWSDKVIPLYQKGSRFQPTTVEMVDGETSPPLLLTEADLIALMEKHGIGTDATHAEHIETIKTRMYVGLTADQRFLPGHLGMGLVEGYDSMGYEMSKPDLRAELEADLKLICEGKKDKYAVLQQQLQKYKQVFIEAVARANKLDQALAQYFGEATEIAEQEEVYPATPFSVRKCPQCNNDMVLKTRKNGGFYLSCMGYPACKTAVWFPDFVLDVARDESICAVCNPHPVHKLKFKFKRGSVPPTMPLEFVGCIGGCDDMLKELLDLKYLHRSSQSTPSASQQANHLQVNNSFHRGGGETRHVRGTTNPAPGHLFSLSSTRTPRPAPDDGNNAVVCNCGNEALLLTVRKEGPNQGRQFYKCNAGTCNFFLWADQQSEDRSNMAPQGSALPQPFAGRDPAGFQRPGGRRGPELFGSNSSNSGGGAVCKCNQPAVTRTVQKDGPNKGRQFHTCSKPREQQCGFFQWADENVAPGPFGDASLNHSGSSEYSRELGSKAKRPNSFSSGATAKKPRTCSICHQPGHTRKTCPQNH
;
A
#
# COMPACT_ATOMS: atom_id res chain seq x y z
N MET A 1 46.85 -30.09 -64.35
CA MET A 1 47.89 -31.10 -64.13
C MET A 1 48.53 -30.81 -62.77
N ALA A 2 48.85 -31.75 -61.89
CA ALA A 2 48.74 -33.21 -61.98
C ALA A 2 48.35 -33.83 -60.61
N ASN A 3 48.09 -35.15 -60.57
CA ASN A 3 47.76 -35.91 -59.36
C ASN A 3 48.99 -36.45 -58.64
N SER A 4 49.03 -36.37 -57.30
CA SER A 4 49.68 -37.32 -56.36
C SER A 4 49.71 -36.70 -54.95
N THR A 5 49.45 -37.38 -53.82
CA THR A 5 48.93 -38.73 -53.54
C THR A 5 48.36 -38.70 -52.11
N GLN A 6 47.37 -39.53 -51.79
CA GLN A 6 46.84 -39.59 -50.42
C GLN A 6 47.86 -40.23 -49.46
N GLY A 7 48.17 -39.53 -48.37
CA GLY A 7 48.68 -40.12 -47.13
C GLY A 7 47.62 -39.95 -46.05
N ASP A 8 47.15 -41.05 -45.48
CA ASP A 8 45.95 -41.02 -44.63
C ASP A 8 46.20 -40.28 -43.29
N ARG A 9 45.32 -39.33 -43.00
CA ARG A 9 45.12 -38.73 -41.68
C ARG A 9 43.61 -38.66 -41.46
N GLY A 10 43.07 -39.74 -40.92
CA GLY A 10 41.63 -39.94 -40.78
C GLY A 10 40.90 -38.74 -40.18
N LEU A 11 39.75 -38.40 -40.78
CA LEU A 11 38.84 -37.38 -40.27
C LEU A 11 38.37 -37.75 -38.85
N PRO A 12 38.23 -36.78 -37.92
CA PRO A 12 37.69 -37.06 -36.59
C PRO A 12 36.30 -37.66 -36.67
N SER A 13 36.04 -38.66 -35.82
CA SER A 13 34.86 -39.52 -35.90
C SER A 13 33.55 -38.75 -35.71
N ALA A 14 32.45 -39.32 -36.22
CA ALA A 14 31.11 -38.74 -36.05
C ALA A 14 30.72 -38.60 -34.55
N GLU A 15 31.24 -39.46 -33.66
CA GLU A 15 31.09 -39.31 -32.21
C GLU A 15 31.87 -38.12 -31.65
N LEU A 16 33.06 -37.82 -32.17
CA LEU A 16 33.82 -36.64 -31.75
C LEU A 16 33.07 -35.36 -32.10
N TRP A 17 32.49 -35.30 -33.32
CA TRP A 17 31.65 -34.18 -33.74
C TRP A 17 30.32 -34.10 -32.98
N SER A 18 29.66 -35.23 -32.68
CA SER A 18 28.44 -35.22 -31.87
C SER A 18 28.69 -34.85 -30.41
N SER A 19 29.86 -35.19 -29.87
CA SER A 19 30.33 -34.77 -28.55
C SER A 19 30.61 -33.26 -28.53
N HIS A 20 31.31 -32.74 -29.53
CA HIS A 20 31.58 -31.30 -29.65
C HIS A 20 30.29 -30.49 -29.83
N ASN A 21 29.37 -30.92 -30.70
CA ASN A 21 28.08 -30.24 -30.88
C ASN A 21 27.25 -30.23 -29.60
N ARG A 22 27.25 -31.31 -28.81
CA ARG A 22 26.60 -31.32 -27.49
C ARG A 22 27.27 -30.34 -26.53
N MET A 23 28.59 -30.39 -26.39
CA MET A 23 29.36 -29.47 -25.54
C MET A 23 29.12 -27.98 -25.87
N VAL A 24 28.86 -27.65 -27.13
CA VAL A 24 28.65 -26.26 -27.61
C VAL A 24 27.18 -25.82 -27.57
N LEU A 25 26.21 -26.75 -27.65
CA LEU A 25 24.78 -26.43 -27.80
C LEU A 25 23.90 -26.82 -26.59
N GLU A 26 24.34 -27.77 -25.75
CA GLU A 26 23.56 -28.18 -24.58
C GLU A 26 23.62 -27.12 -23.47
N PRO A 27 22.49 -26.81 -22.82
CA PRO A 27 22.45 -25.86 -21.72
C PRO A 27 23.27 -26.34 -20.53
N LEU A 28 23.77 -25.40 -19.73
CA LEU A 28 24.64 -25.66 -18.58
C LEU A 28 24.06 -26.69 -17.60
N ASP A 29 22.74 -26.81 -17.50
CA ASP A 29 22.08 -27.76 -16.60
C ASP A 29 22.02 -29.20 -17.09
N THR A 30 22.34 -29.41 -18.36
CA THR A 30 22.50 -30.72 -19.01
C THR A 30 23.99 -31.06 -19.13
N ASN A 31 24.80 -30.08 -19.53
CA ASN A 31 26.25 -30.24 -19.79
C ASN A 31 27.09 -30.25 -18.49
N ASP A 32 26.77 -29.41 -17.50
CA ASP A 32 27.40 -29.39 -16.16
C ASP A 32 26.35 -29.14 -15.05
N PRO A 33 25.57 -30.18 -14.67
CA PRO A 33 24.56 -30.07 -13.63
C PRO A 33 25.15 -29.76 -12.24
N GLU A 34 26.44 -29.98 -12.00
CA GLU A 34 27.08 -29.63 -10.72
C GLU A 34 27.34 -28.13 -10.62
N VAL A 35 27.99 -27.52 -11.62
CA VAL A 35 28.17 -26.06 -11.69
C VAL A 35 26.82 -25.34 -11.74
N HIS A 36 25.82 -25.87 -12.46
CA HIS A 36 24.45 -25.33 -12.40
C HIS A 36 23.83 -25.41 -11.00
N SER A 37 24.04 -26.51 -10.27
CA SER A 37 23.61 -26.67 -8.88
C SER A 37 24.29 -25.66 -7.95
N ILE A 38 25.61 -25.46 -8.10
CA ILE A 38 26.39 -24.47 -7.34
C ILE A 38 25.88 -23.05 -7.64
N ILE A 39 25.67 -22.69 -8.91
CA ILE A 39 25.12 -21.39 -9.33
C ILE A 39 23.70 -21.20 -8.77
N LYS A 40 22.85 -22.23 -8.76
CA LYS A 40 21.52 -22.19 -8.12
C LYS A 40 21.63 -21.94 -6.60
N LYS A 41 22.54 -22.61 -5.90
CA LYS A 41 22.77 -22.41 -4.46
C LYS A 41 23.27 -21.00 -4.15
N GLU A 42 24.25 -20.50 -4.88
CA GLU A 42 24.81 -19.15 -4.67
C GLU A 42 23.80 -18.04 -5.02
N LYS A 43 23.06 -18.20 -6.13
CA LYS A 43 21.95 -17.30 -6.49
C LYS A 43 20.86 -17.27 -5.39
N GLN A 44 20.67 -18.36 -4.66
CA GLN A 44 19.77 -18.40 -3.51
C GLN A 44 20.40 -17.79 -2.24
N ARG A 45 21.70 -17.99 -1.96
CA ARG A 45 22.44 -17.28 -0.88
C ARG A 45 22.24 -15.78 -1.02
N GLN A 46 22.60 -15.25 -2.20
CA GLN A 46 22.53 -13.83 -2.48
C GLN A 46 21.09 -13.30 -2.33
N LYS A 47 20.09 -13.98 -2.93
CA LYS A 47 18.68 -13.57 -2.86
C LYS A 47 18.11 -13.49 -1.44
N MET A 48 18.53 -14.39 -0.54
CA MET A 48 17.97 -14.53 0.80
C MET A 48 18.78 -13.78 1.88
N GLY A 49 19.96 -13.26 1.54
CA GLY A 49 20.84 -12.54 2.46
C GLY A 49 20.72 -11.02 2.35
N LEU A 50 20.82 -10.33 3.48
CA LEU A 50 21.11 -8.89 3.49
C LEU A 50 22.60 -8.68 3.20
N GLU A 51 22.93 -8.48 1.93
CA GLU A 51 24.29 -8.21 1.49
C GLU A 51 24.63 -6.72 1.63
N LEU A 52 25.76 -6.42 2.25
CA LEU A 52 26.26 -5.06 2.52
C LEU A 52 27.57 -4.76 1.78
N ILE A 53 28.14 -5.77 1.08
CA ILE A 53 29.29 -5.61 0.20
C ILE A 53 28.82 -4.96 -1.12
N ALA A 54 29.16 -3.68 -1.30
CA ALA A 54 28.72 -2.89 -2.47
C ALA A 54 29.13 -3.48 -3.84
N SER A 55 30.15 -4.36 -3.89
CA SER A 55 30.60 -5.07 -5.09
C SER A 55 29.93 -6.43 -5.36
N GLU A 56 28.99 -6.85 -4.51
CA GLU A 56 28.11 -8.02 -4.72
C GLU A 56 26.68 -7.59 -5.11
N ASN A 57 26.53 -6.37 -5.65
CA ASN A 57 25.25 -5.80 -6.03
C ASN A 57 24.67 -6.46 -7.30
N PHE A 58 23.36 -6.70 -7.32
CA PHE A 58 22.69 -7.44 -8.38
C PHE A 58 22.60 -6.67 -9.70
N ALA A 59 23.26 -7.21 -10.72
CA ALA A 59 23.06 -6.88 -12.12
C ALA A 59 21.61 -7.16 -12.59
N SER A 60 21.15 -6.42 -13.61
CA SER A 60 19.87 -6.69 -14.27
C SER A 60 19.90 -8.03 -15.03
N ARG A 61 18.74 -8.63 -15.31
CA ARG A 61 18.69 -9.83 -16.17
C ARG A 61 19.19 -9.54 -17.59
N ALA A 62 18.89 -8.36 -18.14
CA ALA A 62 19.36 -7.94 -19.45
C ALA A 62 20.89 -7.74 -19.49
N VAL A 63 21.50 -7.23 -18.42
CA VAL A 63 22.96 -7.19 -18.26
C VAL A 63 23.56 -8.61 -18.26
N LEU A 64 22.93 -9.57 -17.57
CA LEU A 64 23.39 -10.97 -17.57
C LEU A 64 23.21 -11.66 -18.94
N GLU A 65 22.17 -11.31 -19.70
CA GLU A 65 21.95 -11.79 -21.07
C GLU A 65 22.94 -11.16 -22.06
N ALA A 66 23.27 -9.89 -21.90
CA ALA A 66 24.32 -9.21 -22.66
C ALA A 66 25.70 -9.84 -22.42
N LEU A 67 26.04 -10.17 -21.17
CA LEU A 67 27.26 -10.90 -20.81
C LEU A 67 27.32 -12.30 -21.44
N GLY A 68 26.20 -13.01 -21.51
CA GLY A 68 26.09 -14.34 -22.11
C GLY A 68 25.88 -14.35 -23.64
N SER A 69 25.95 -13.20 -24.31
CA SER A 69 25.66 -13.07 -25.75
C SER A 69 26.84 -13.47 -26.65
N CYS A 70 26.59 -13.55 -27.96
CA CYS A 70 27.62 -13.82 -28.97
C CYS A 70 28.77 -12.79 -28.99
N LEU A 71 28.61 -11.63 -28.35
CA LEU A 71 29.67 -10.64 -28.14
C LEU A 71 30.79 -11.14 -27.21
N ASN A 72 30.61 -12.27 -26.52
CA ASN A 72 31.69 -12.96 -25.82
C ASN A 72 32.71 -13.58 -26.80
N ASN A 73 32.25 -13.99 -27.98
CA ASN A 73 33.06 -14.67 -28.99
C ASN A 73 33.79 -13.69 -29.92
N LYS A 74 33.49 -12.38 -29.85
CA LYS A 74 34.03 -11.37 -30.78
C LYS A 74 35.22 -10.62 -30.18
N TYR A 75 36.41 -10.85 -30.76
CA TYR A 75 37.62 -10.07 -30.50
C TYR A 75 37.69 -8.84 -31.43
N SER A 76 38.12 -7.69 -30.91
CA SER A 76 38.12 -6.40 -31.64
C SER A 76 39.14 -5.40 -31.10
N GLU A 77 40.41 -5.76 -31.12
CA GLU A 77 41.51 -4.87 -30.72
C GLU A 77 41.50 -3.53 -31.46
N GLY A 78 41.95 -2.46 -30.77
CA GLY A 78 41.86 -1.08 -31.24
C GLY A 78 40.58 -0.35 -30.78
N TYR A 79 40.28 0.76 -31.44
CA TYR A 79 39.17 1.67 -31.10
C TYR A 79 38.15 1.77 -32.25
N PRO A 80 36.91 2.29 -32.02
CA PRO A 80 35.87 2.33 -33.06
C PRO A 80 36.28 3.11 -34.32
N GLY A 81 36.42 2.42 -35.46
CA GLY A 81 36.95 2.94 -36.73
C GLY A 81 38.48 2.79 -36.91
N GLN A 82 39.15 2.18 -35.93
CA GLN A 82 40.60 1.90 -35.89
C GLN A 82 40.83 0.51 -35.25
N ARG A 83 40.27 -0.54 -35.86
CA ARG A 83 40.33 -1.92 -35.37
C ARG A 83 41.36 -2.75 -36.16
N TYR A 84 41.95 -3.74 -35.48
CA TYR A 84 42.94 -4.65 -36.08
C TYR A 84 42.31 -5.85 -36.82
N TYR A 85 41.04 -6.18 -36.53
CA TYR A 85 40.30 -7.27 -37.16
C TYR A 85 39.02 -6.73 -37.82
N GLY A 86 38.63 -7.30 -38.96
CA GLY A 86 37.39 -6.93 -39.66
C GLY A 86 36.11 -7.48 -39.00
N GLY A 87 34.95 -7.07 -39.53
CA GLY A 87 33.64 -7.52 -39.04
C GLY A 87 33.31 -6.97 -37.65
N THR A 88 33.61 -5.69 -37.41
CA THR A 88 33.48 -5.00 -36.11
C THR A 88 32.44 -3.88 -36.14
N GLU A 89 31.61 -3.81 -37.18
CA GLU A 89 30.75 -2.67 -37.49
C GLU A 89 29.73 -2.43 -36.37
N PHE A 90 29.06 -3.50 -35.94
CA PHE A 90 28.10 -3.50 -34.83
C PHE A 90 28.78 -3.38 -33.45
N VAL A 91 30.05 -3.78 -33.33
CA VAL A 91 30.83 -3.58 -32.09
C VAL A 91 31.18 -2.11 -31.92
N ASP A 92 31.55 -1.44 -33.02
CA ASP A 92 31.85 -0.02 -33.07
C ASP A 92 30.60 0.84 -32.87
N GLU A 93 29.45 0.41 -33.37
CA GLU A 93 28.14 1.01 -33.05
C GLU A 93 27.84 0.90 -31.55
N LEU A 94 27.97 -0.31 -30.98
CA LEU A 94 27.74 -0.59 -29.57
C LEU A 94 28.66 0.20 -28.64
N GLU A 95 29.96 0.27 -28.95
CA GLU A 95 30.93 1.00 -28.11
C GLU A 95 30.64 2.51 -28.14
N ARG A 96 30.34 3.09 -29.31
CA ARG A 96 29.91 4.50 -29.43
C ARG A 96 28.57 4.76 -28.71
N LEU A 97 27.63 3.82 -28.76
CA LEU A 97 26.37 3.89 -27.99
C LEU A 97 26.63 3.86 -26.48
N CYS A 98 27.55 3.02 -26.02
CA CYS A 98 27.97 2.95 -24.62
C CYS A 98 28.62 4.27 -24.17
N GLN A 99 29.55 4.82 -24.96
CA GLN A 99 30.19 6.12 -24.69
C GLN A 99 29.16 7.25 -24.61
N LYS A 100 28.21 7.31 -25.57
CA LYS A 100 27.11 8.28 -25.58
C LYS A 100 26.23 8.17 -24.33
N ARG A 101 25.80 6.95 -23.97
CA ARG A 101 24.99 6.70 -22.77
C ARG A 101 25.74 7.06 -21.48
N ALA A 102 27.06 6.83 -21.42
CA ALA A 102 27.89 7.20 -20.29
C ALA A 102 27.96 8.71 -20.09
N LEU A 103 28.23 9.50 -21.13
CA LEU A 103 28.21 10.97 -21.04
C LEU A 103 26.81 11.48 -20.64
N GLN A 104 25.74 10.91 -21.20
CA GLN A 104 24.36 11.27 -20.87
C GLN A 104 23.98 10.97 -19.41
N ALA A 105 24.39 9.81 -18.86
CA ALA A 105 24.08 9.41 -17.48
C ALA A 105 24.62 10.38 -16.42
N TYR A 106 25.78 10.99 -16.69
CA TYR A 106 26.40 12.00 -15.82
C TYR A 106 26.11 13.45 -16.25
N ARG A 107 25.25 13.66 -17.26
CA ARG A 107 24.86 14.97 -17.82
C ARG A 107 26.05 15.78 -18.37
N LEU A 108 27.02 15.10 -18.97
CA LEU A 108 28.26 15.70 -19.47
C LEU A 108 28.11 16.22 -20.90
N ASP A 109 28.72 17.38 -21.14
CA ASP A 109 28.88 17.99 -22.47
C ASP A 109 29.98 17.25 -23.27
N PRO A 110 29.65 16.60 -24.42
CA PRO A 110 30.64 15.87 -25.22
C PRO A 110 31.76 16.73 -25.82
N GLN A 111 31.61 18.06 -25.87
CA GLN A 111 32.68 18.96 -26.27
C GLN A 111 33.72 19.15 -25.16
N LYS A 112 33.33 18.93 -23.90
CA LYS A 112 34.16 19.15 -22.70
C LYS A 112 34.60 17.85 -22.03
N TRP A 113 33.96 16.72 -22.35
CA TRP A 113 34.24 15.40 -21.77
C TRP A 113 34.20 14.28 -22.81
N GLY A 114 35.23 13.44 -22.81
CA GLY A 114 35.20 12.10 -23.43
C GLY A 114 35.13 11.00 -22.38
N VAL A 115 34.96 9.76 -22.83
CA VAL A 115 34.92 8.57 -21.96
C VAL A 115 35.43 7.33 -22.69
N ASN A 116 36.33 6.60 -22.04
CA ASN A 116 36.77 5.28 -22.45
C ASN A 116 36.01 4.22 -21.61
N VAL A 117 35.39 3.25 -22.31
CA VAL A 117 34.49 2.23 -21.74
C VAL A 117 35.05 0.81 -21.84
N GLN A 118 36.28 0.66 -22.34
CA GLN A 118 36.98 -0.61 -22.48
C GLN A 118 37.63 -1.21 -21.21
N PRO A 119 37.95 -0.46 -20.11
CA PRO A 119 38.64 -1.03 -18.95
C PRO A 119 37.93 -2.22 -18.29
N TYR A 120 38.63 -3.34 -18.10
CA TYR A 120 38.02 -4.56 -17.56
C TYR A 120 37.46 -4.45 -16.14
N SER A 121 37.93 -3.51 -15.32
CA SER A 121 37.28 -3.11 -14.05
C SER A 121 37.85 -1.78 -13.52
N GLY A 122 37.29 -1.24 -12.43
CA GLY A 122 37.76 0.01 -11.82
C GLY A 122 39.24 0.02 -11.39
N SER A 123 39.81 -1.11 -10.97
CA SER A 123 41.23 -1.13 -10.54
C SER A 123 42.23 -0.99 -11.70
N PRO A 124 42.09 -1.73 -12.82
CA PRO A 124 42.77 -1.42 -14.08
C PRO A 124 42.47 -0.01 -14.61
N ALA A 125 41.22 0.48 -14.48
CA ALA A 125 40.87 1.83 -14.92
C ALA A 125 41.68 2.91 -14.17
N ASN A 126 41.81 2.78 -12.84
CA ASN A 126 42.68 3.66 -12.04
C ASN A 126 44.15 3.53 -12.47
N PHE A 127 44.63 2.31 -12.65
CA PHE A 127 46.04 2.06 -13.02
C PHE A 127 46.37 2.59 -14.43
N ALA A 128 45.41 2.59 -15.36
CA ALA A 128 45.52 3.23 -16.66
C ALA A 128 45.70 4.75 -16.55
N VAL A 129 44.93 5.41 -15.67
CA VAL A 129 45.09 6.85 -15.41
C VAL A 129 46.47 7.18 -14.83
N TYR A 130 46.96 6.37 -13.89
CA TYR A 130 48.29 6.56 -13.32
C TYR A 130 49.38 6.36 -14.37
N THR A 131 49.29 5.31 -15.18
CA THR A 131 50.23 5.03 -16.29
C THR A 131 50.20 6.16 -17.34
N ALA A 132 49.02 6.70 -17.65
CA ALA A 132 48.81 7.77 -18.63
C ALA A 132 49.37 9.14 -18.21
N LEU A 133 49.37 9.48 -16.91
CA LEU A 133 49.68 10.83 -16.42
C LEU A 133 50.91 10.93 -15.52
N VAL A 134 51.20 9.87 -14.78
CA VAL A 134 52.15 9.90 -13.66
C VAL A 134 53.50 9.30 -14.06
N GLU A 135 53.49 8.30 -14.95
CA GLU A 135 54.66 7.50 -15.36
C GLU A 135 55.29 6.71 -14.19
N PRO A 136 56.04 5.62 -14.44
CA PRO A 136 56.69 4.86 -13.38
C PRO A 136 57.54 5.74 -12.44
N HIS A 137 57.48 5.48 -11.14
CA HIS A 137 58.06 6.27 -10.05
C HIS A 137 57.56 7.73 -9.91
N GLY A 138 56.58 8.16 -10.72
CA GLY A 138 55.91 9.43 -10.50
C GLY A 138 55.09 9.43 -9.21
N ARG A 139 54.82 10.64 -8.69
CA ARG A 139 54.28 10.86 -7.35
C ARG A 139 52.76 11.00 -7.33
N ILE A 140 52.09 10.28 -6.43
CA ILE A 140 50.64 10.35 -6.21
C ILE A 140 50.28 10.62 -4.74
N MET A 141 49.13 11.23 -4.50
CA MET A 141 48.53 11.33 -3.17
C MET A 141 47.06 10.88 -3.22
N GLY A 142 46.66 10.08 -2.24
CA GLY A 142 45.29 9.57 -2.07
C GLY A 142 44.96 9.37 -0.59
N LEU A 143 43.69 9.14 -0.25
CA LEU A 143 43.29 8.85 1.12
C LEU A 143 43.88 7.49 1.55
N ASP A 144 44.44 7.40 2.75
CA ASP A 144 44.97 6.14 3.27
C ASP A 144 43.87 5.08 3.45
N LEU A 145 44.22 3.80 3.35
CA LEU A 145 43.27 2.70 3.48
C LEU A 145 42.58 2.65 4.86
N PRO A 146 43.26 2.82 6.00
CA PRO A 146 42.61 2.87 7.32
C PRO A 146 41.73 4.11 7.52
N ASP A 147 42.08 5.21 6.85
CA ASP A 147 41.37 6.51 6.90
C ASP A 147 40.18 6.59 5.93
N GLY A 148 39.99 5.58 5.07
CA GLY A 148 38.78 5.37 4.26
C GLY A 148 38.98 5.24 2.75
N GLY A 149 40.22 5.24 2.26
CA GLY A 149 40.61 5.15 0.84
C GLY A 149 40.46 3.76 0.22
N HIS A 150 41.11 3.52 -0.92
CA HIS A 150 41.11 2.24 -1.64
C HIS A 150 42.54 1.73 -1.86
N LEU A 151 42.72 0.41 -2.01
CA LEU A 151 44.04 -0.21 -2.25
C LEU A 151 44.77 0.39 -3.47
N THR A 152 44.03 0.81 -4.50
CA THR A 152 44.58 1.44 -5.71
C THR A 152 45.02 2.89 -5.51
N HIS A 153 44.73 3.53 -4.38
CA HIS A 153 45.14 4.92 -4.09
C HIS A 153 46.59 5.03 -3.56
N GLY A 154 47.41 4.00 -3.81
CA GLY A 154 48.82 3.96 -3.41
C GLY A 154 49.07 3.38 -2.01
N PHE A 155 48.18 2.51 -1.50
CA PHE A 155 48.33 1.93 -0.16
C PHE A 155 49.60 1.07 -0.02
N MET A 156 50.33 1.30 1.06
CA MET A 156 51.50 0.54 1.50
C MET A 156 51.62 0.58 3.02
N THR A 157 52.36 -0.36 3.60
CA THR A 157 52.80 -0.30 5.01
C THR A 157 54.29 -0.02 5.06
N ASP A 158 54.80 0.41 6.21
CA ASP A 158 56.23 0.70 6.48
C ASP A 158 57.19 -0.44 6.09
N LYS A 159 56.66 -1.66 5.94
CA LYS A 159 57.41 -2.88 5.64
C LYS A 159 57.08 -3.49 4.27
N LYS A 160 56.05 -3.01 3.55
CA LYS A 160 55.60 -3.62 2.28
C LYS A 160 54.74 -2.69 1.42
N LYS A 161 55.14 -2.52 0.14
CA LYS A 161 54.26 -2.02 -0.94
C LYS A 161 53.20 -3.10 -1.27
N ILE A 162 51.91 -2.77 -1.18
CA ILE A 162 50.79 -3.75 -1.15
C ILE A 162 50.05 -3.88 -2.47
N SER A 163 49.87 -2.79 -3.22
CA SER A 163 49.14 -2.79 -4.49
C SER A 163 50.07 -2.51 -5.67
N ALA A 164 49.65 -2.87 -6.89
CA ALA A 164 50.39 -2.49 -8.08
C ALA A 164 50.65 -0.97 -8.11
N THR A 165 49.70 -0.14 -7.65
CA THR A 165 49.91 1.30 -7.54
C THR A 165 51.12 1.65 -6.67
N SER A 166 51.22 1.13 -5.44
CA SER A 166 52.37 1.45 -4.57
C SER A 166 53.66 0.76 -5.00
N VAL A 167 53.62 -0.31 -5.79
CA VAL A 167 54.79 -0.92 -6.43
C VAL A 167 55.38 -0.02 -7.52
N PHE A 168 54.54 0.48 -8.44
CA PHE A 168 54.99 1.21 -9.63
C PHE A 168 55.06 2.74 -9.48
N PHE A 169 54.36 3.33 -8.51
CA PHE A 169 54.31 4.78 -8.26
C PHE A 169 54.73 5.07 -6.82
N GLU A 170 55.28 6.26 -6.58
CA GLU A 170 55.63 6.69 -5.22
C GLU A 170 54.43 7.44 -4.60
N SER A 171 54.06 7.03 -3.38
CA SER A 171 52.79 7.41 -2.75
C SER A 171 53.04 8.10 -1.42
N MET A 172 52.37 9.24 -1.20
CA MET A 172 52.19 9.82 0.12
C MET A 172 50.70 9.89 0.44
N PRO A 173 50.18 9.10 1.39
CA PRO A 173 48.77 9.15 1.73
C PRO A 173 48.43 10.42 2.51
N TYR A 174 47.24 10.98 2.25
CA TYR A 174 46.59 11.93 3.15
C TYR A 174 45.56 11.20 4.03
N LYS A 175 45.15 11.83 5.13
CA LYS A 175 44.44 11.16 6.23
C LYS A 175 43.21 11.94 6.71
N VAL A 176 42.39 11.32 7.56
CA VAL A 176 41.43 12.07 8.37
C VAL A 176 42.09 12.60 9.64
N ASN A 177 41.63 13.75 10.12
CA ASN A 177 42.02 14.26 11.42
C ASN A 177 41.40 13.36 12.52
N PRO A 178 42.21 12.65 13.35
CA PRO A 178 41.68 11.64 14.26
C PRO A 178 40.74 12.17 15.35
N LYS A 179 40.70 13.49 15.59
CA LYS A 179 39.79 14.13 16.56
C LYS A 179 38.42 14.45 15.98
N THR A 180 38.33 14.75 14.68
CA THR A 180 37.10 15.24 14.04
C THR A 180 36.47 14.20 13.10
N GLY A 181 37.25 13.24 12.59
CA GLY A 181 36.82 12.25 11.62
C GLY A 181 36.58 12.83 10.21
N TYR A 182 37.07 14.04 9.92
CA TYR A 182 37.04 14.64 8.58
C TYR A 182 38.43 14.61 7.92
N ILE A 183 38.49 14.57 6.59
CA ILE A 183 39.75 14.69 5.84
C ILE A 183 40.45 15.99 6.23
N ASP A 184 41.74 15.90 6.56
CA ASP A 184 42.53 17.06 6.94
C ASP A 184 43.07 17.75 5.69
N TYR A 185 42.23 18.63 5.09
CA TYR A 185 42.55 19.32 3.84
C TYR A 185 43.72 20.30 3.96
N ASP A 186 44.01 20.79 5.17
CA ASP A 186 45.10 21.74 5.42
C ASP A 186 46.43 20.99 5.55
N GLN A 187 46.45 19.85 6.26
CA GLN A 187 47.60 18.93 6.24
C GLN A 187 47.84 18.33 4.84
N LEU A 188 46.78 18.06 4.06
CA LEU A 188 46.91 17.68 2.65
C LEU A 188 47.55 18.80 1.81
N GLU A 189 47.21 20.08 2.04
CA GLU A 189 47.85 21.18 1.34
C GLU A 189 49.35 21.31 1.68
N GLU A 190 49.70 21.22 2.97
CA GLU A 190 51.11 21.22 3.41
C GLU A 190 51.88 20.04 2.81
N ASN A 191 51.35 18.81 2.96
CA ASN A 191 52.00 17.61 2.46
C ASN A 191 52.13 17.61 0.93
N ALA A 192 51.16 18.16 0.19
CA ALA A 192 51.27 18.30 -1.26
C ALA A 192 52.41 19.25 -1.67
N ARG A 193 52.60 20.35 -0.95
CA ARG A 193 53.72 21.29 -1.17
C ARG A 193 55.08 20.69 -0.85
N LEU A 194 55.16 19.75 0.10
CA LEU A 194 56.40 19.04 0.45
C LEU A 194 56.69 17.87 -0.51
N PHE A 195 55.65 17.16 -0.95
CA PHE A 195 55.79 15.94 -1.76
C PHE A 195 55.78 16.19 -3.26
N HIS A 196 55.19 17.30 -3.74
CA HIS A 196 55.00 17.62 -5.16
C HIS A 196 54.40 16.45 -5.98
N PRO A 197 53.13 16.07 -5.74
CA PRO A 197 52.47 15.03 -6.52
C PRO A 197 52.25 15.47 -7.99
N LYS A 198 52.36 14.53 -8.93
CA LYS A 198 51.81 14.70 -10.29
C LYS A 198 50.27 14.57 -10.30
N LEU A 199 49.71 13.84 -9.32
CA LEU A 199 48.29 13.49 -9.26
C LEU A 199 47.77 13.44 -7.82
N ILE A 200 46.63 14.09 -7.57
CA ILE A 200 45.85 13.96 -6.33
C ILE A 200 44.56 13.18 -6.64
N ILE A 201 44.26 12.18 -5.80
CA ILE A 201 43.18 11.21 -6.01
C ILE A 201 42.05 11.49 -4.99
N ALA A 202 40.96 12.07 -5.47
CA ALA A 202 39.72 12.28 -4.73
C ALA A 202 38.84 11.01 -4.80
N GLY A 203 39.14 10.01 -3.97
CA GLY A 203 38.45 8.71 -3.97
C GLY A 203 38.30 8.10 -2.58
N VAL A 204 37.20 7.37 -2.35
CA VAL A 204 36.87 6.76 -1.05
C VAL A 204 36.18 5.41 -1.19
N SER A 205 36.43 4.50 -0.24
CA SER A 205 35.75 3.19 -0.13
C SER A 205 34.77 3.14 1.05
N CYS A 206 35.16 3.71 2.20
CA CYS A 206 34.40 3.63 3.45
C CYS A 206 34.35 4.95 4.26
N TYR A 207 34.88 6.05 3.72
CA TYR A 207 34.63 7.39 4.24
C TYR A 207 33.20 7.85 3.88
N SER A 208 32.43 8.36 4.86
CA SER A 208 30.98 8.59 4.72
C SER A 208 30.57 10.06 4.51
N ARG A 209 31.52 10.96 4.24
CA ARG A 209 31.26 12.37 3.96
C ARG A 209 31.57 12.69 2.50
N ASN A 210 30.93 13.75 1.99
CA ASN A 210 31.26 14.30 0.68
C ASN A 210 32.70 14.86 0.69
N LEU A 211 33.39 14.73 -0.45
CA LEU A 211 34.68 15.37 -0.65
C LEU A 211 34.49 16.83 -1.05
N ASP A 212 35.36 17.72 -0.55
CA ASP A 212 35.44 19.09 -1.05
C ASP A 212 36.34 19.12 -2.30
N TYR A 213 35.74 18.78 -3.44
CA TYR A 213 36.42 18.80 -4.73
C TYR A 213 36.96 20.19 -5.09
N ALA A 214 36.37 21.28 -4.58
CA ALA A 214 36.83 22.65 -4.84
C ALA A 214 38.10 22.99 -4.03
N ARG A 215 38.18 22.55 -2.76
CA ARG A 215 39.40 22.62 -1.94
C ARG A 215 40.51 21.75 -2.53
N MET A 216 40.19 20.50 -2.89
CA MET A 216 41.16 19.59 -3.51
C MET A 216 41.67 20.12 -4.86
N ARG A 217 40.82 20.78 -5.66
CA ARG A 217 41.25 21.40 -6.93
C ARG A 217 42.26 22.51 -6.72
N LYS A 218 42.01 23.43 -5.77
CA LYS A 218 42.98 24.49 -5.40
C LYS A 218 44.34 23.92 -4.99
N ILE A 219 44.35 22.81 -4.24
CA ILE A 219 45.59 22.15 -3.80
C ILE A 219 46.32 21.49 -4.98
N ALA A 220 45.58 20.90 -5.93
CA ALA A 220 46.17 20.35 -7.16
C ALA A 220 46.78 21.45 -8.04
N ASP A 221 46.04 22.52 -8.33
CA ASP A 221 46.50 23.66 -9.12
C ASP A 221 47.75 24.32 -8.52
N ALA A 222 47.77 24.51 -7.18
CA ALA A 222 48.91 25.09 -6.46
C ALA A 222 50.21 24.25 -6.55
N ASN A 223 50.11 22.97 -6.94
CA ASN A 223 51.24 22.06 -7.11
C ASN A 223 51.47 21.65 -8.58
N GLY A 224 50.69 22.19 -9.54
CA GLY A 224 50.70 21.77 -10.96
C GLY A 224 50.15 20.36 -11.23
N ALA A 225 49.60 19.72 -10.20
CA ALA A 225 49.09 18.35 -10.25
C ALA A 225 47.78 18.27 -11.05
N TYR A 226 47.45 17.07 -11.52
CA TYR A 226 46.10 16.72 -11.94
C TYR A 226 45.22 16.36 -10.74
N LEU A 227 43.91 16.62 -10.83
CA LEU A 227 42.90 16.11 -9.91
C LEU A 227 42.07 15.01 -10.58
N MET A 228 42.19 13.78 -10.07
CA MET A 228 41.39 12.62 -10.48
C MET A 228 40.39 12.27 -9.39
N ALA A 229 39.12 12.05 -9.74
CA ALA A 229 38.18 11.38 -8.85
C ALA A 229 38.12 9.87 -9.12
N ASP A 230 38.09 9.07 -8.05
CA ASP A 230 37.65 7.67 -8.09
C ASP A 230 36.27 7.59 -7.44
N MET A 231 35.24 7.67 -8.27
CA MET A 231 33.86 7.68 -7.81
C MET A 231 33.27 6.26 -7.70
N ALA A 232 34.08 5.19 -7.71
CA ALA A 232 33.60 3.80 -7.80
C ALA A 232 32.51 3.42 -6.77
N HIS A 233 32.56 3.95 -5.55
CA HIS A 233 31.53 3.70 -4.53
C HIS A 233 30.28 4.58 -4.69
N ILE A 234 30.43 5.85 -5.04
CA ILE A 234 29.32 6.82 -5.15
C ILE A 234 28.73 6.94 -6.57
N SER A 235 29.24 6.18 -7.53
CA SER A 235 28.98 6.32 -8.96
C SER A 235 27.49 6.40 -9.35
N GLY A 236 26.66 5.50 -8.80
CA GLY A 236 25.20 5.53 -9.03
C GLY A 236 24.51 6.74 -8.39
N LEU A 237 25.06 7.27 -7.29
CA LEU A 237 24.55 8.44 -6.59
C LEU A 237 24.89 9.74 -7.35
N VAL A 238 26.07 9.81 -7.98
CA VAL A 238 26.46 10.92 -8.87
C VAL A 238 25.60 10.92 -10.14
N ALA A 239 25.39 9.74 -10.74
CA ALA A 239 24.47 9.58 -11.87
C ALA A 239 23.03 10.02 -11.49
N ALA A 240 22.53 9.60 -10.32
CA ALA A 240 21.22 10.03 -9.80
C ALA A 240 21.15 11.51 -9.36
N GLY A 241 22.29 12.21 -9.23
CA GLY A 241 22.36 13.61 -8.82
C GLY A 241 22.09 13.85 -7.33
N VAL A 242 22.26 12.84 -6.47
CA VAL A 242 21.97 12.94 -5.02
C VAL A 242 23.20 13.19 -4.14
N VAL A 243 24.39 13.26 -4.73
CA VAL A 243 25.66 13.67 -4.09
C VAL A 243 26.43 14.62 -5.01
N PRO A 244 27.39 15.43 -4.49
CA PRO A 244 28.17 16.36 -5.31
C PRO A 244 28.90 15.68 -6.48
N SER A 245 28.92 16.38 -7.62
CA SER A 245 29.57 15.94 -8.84
C SER A 245 31.09 16.20 -8.78
N PRO A 246 31.95 15.21 -9.14
CA PRO A 246 33.38 15.46 -9.31
C PRO A 246 33.71 16.20 -10.62
N PHE A 247 32.85 16.09 -11.63
CA PHE A 247 33.13 16.54 -13.01
C PHE A 247 33.32 18.06 -13.15
N ASP A 248 32.79 18.84 -12.22
CA ASP A 248 32.92 20.30 -12.22
C ASP A 248 34.37 20.74 -11.92
N HIS A 249 35.12 19.93 -11.17
CA HIS A 249 36.45 20.28 -10.64
C HIS A 249 37.59 19.37 -11.13
N CYS A 250 37.33 18.08 -11.34
CA CYS A 250 38.35 17.10 -11.73
C CYS A 250 38.73 17.20 -13.23
N ASP A 251 39.96 16.79 -13.55
CA ASP A 251 40.45 16.61 -14.92
C ASP A 251 40.08 15.22 -15.48
N ILE A 252 40.01 14.23 -14.59
CA ILE A 252 39.62 12.84 -14.87
C ILE A 252 38.65 12.34 -13.79
N VAL A 253 37.69 11.51 -14.20
CA VAL A 253 36.84 10.75 -13.28
C VAL A 253 36.85 9.27 -13.68
N SER A 254 37.22 8.40 -12.74
CA SER A 254 37.26 6.95 -12.92
C SER A 254 36.15 6.28 -12.12
N THR A 255 35.67 5.11 -12.60
CA THR A 255 34.63 4.37 -11.90
C THR A 255 34.58 2.88 -12.26
N THR A 256 33.74 2.13 -11.54
CA THR A 256 33.40 0.73 -11.81
C THR A 256 31.88 0.58 -11.85
N THR A 257 31.37 -0.24 -12.77
CA THR A 257 29.92 -0.32 -13.06
C THR A 257 29.16 -1.27 -12.13
N HIS A 258 29.82 -2.23 -11.50
CA HIS A 258 29.18 -3.25 -10.65
C HIS A 258 28.90 -2.84 -9.18
N LYS A 259 29.17 -1.59 -8.79
CA LYS A 259 28.92 -1.09 -7.42
C LYS A 259 27.54 -0.44 -7.29
N THR A 260 27.44 0.83 -6.89
CA THR A 260 26.14 1.54 -6.77
C THR A 260 25.42 1.75 -8.11
N LEU A 261 26.13 1.58 -9.24
CA LEU A 261 25.56 1.57 -10.57
C LEU A 261 24.78 0.29 -10.92
N ARG A 262 25.01 -0.86 -10.25
CA ARG A 262 24.32 -2.16 -10.47
C ARG A 262 24.58 -2.87 -11.81
N GLY A 263 25.77 -2.68 -12.40
CA GLY A 263 26.17 -3.27 -13.68
C GLY A 263 26.92 -4.59 -13.61
N CYS A 264 27.39 -5.02 -14.79
CA CYS A 264 28.44 -6.03 -14.92
C CYS A 264 29.78 -5.54 -14.34
N ARG A 265 30.73 -6.45 -14.10
CA ARG A 265 32.09 -6.08 -13.69
C ARG A 265 32.85 -5.47 -14.87
N ALA A 266 32.89 -4.14 -14.94
CA ALA A 266 33.69 -3.35 -15.87
C ALA A 266 34.06 -1.98 -15.28
N GLY A 267 34.92 -1.22 -15.95
CA GLY A 267 35.36 0.12 -15.56
C GLY A 267 35.11 1.16 -16.66
N MET A 268 35.11 2.44 -16.27
CA MET A 268 35.07 3.57 -17.22
C MET A 268 36.02 4.67 -16.75
N ILE A 269 36.62 5.39 -17.71
CA ILE A 269 37.49 6.55 -17.47
C ILE A 269 36.94 7.72 -18.28
N PHE A 270 36.43 8.74 -17.60
CA PHE A 270 36.03 10.01 -18.17
C PHE A 270 37.19 11.00 -18.13
N TYR A 271 37.37 11.79 -19.19
CA TYR A 271 38.48 12.72 -19.31
C TYR A 271 38.06 14.05 -19.93
N ARG A 272 38.60 15.14 -19.39
CA ARG A 272 38.28 16.50 -19.83
C ARG A 272 38.92 16.81 -21.20
N LYS A 273 38.22 17.61 -22.00
CA LYS A 273 38.62 18.11 -23.33
C LYS A 273 38.70 19.64 -23.33
N GLY A 274 39.31 20.21 -24.38
CA GLY A 274 39.51 21.66 -24.52
C GLY A 274 40.74 22.14 -23.73
N THR A 275 40.65 23.35 -23.17
CA THR A 275 41.79 24.05 -22.54
C THR A 275 41.99 23.64 -21.09
N ARG A 276 43.22 23.23 -20.73
CA ARG A 276 43.65 22.90 -19.35
C ARG A 276 44.05 24.15 -18.57
N SER A 277 44.84 25.02 -19.20
CA SER A 277 45.35 26.24 -18.60
C SER A 277 45.67 27.27 -19.68
N VAL A 278 45.70 28.54 -19.28
CA VAL A 278 46.19 29.65 -20.10
C VAL A 278 47.34 30.29 -19.34
N ASP A 279 48.48 30.50 -20.00
CA ASP A 279 49.62 31.20 -19.40
C ASP A 279 49.24 32.66 -19.11
N PRO A 280 49.22 33.11 -17.84
CA PRO A 280 48.83 34.49 -17.49
C PRO A 280 49.76 35.58 -18.05
N LYS A 281 50.95 35.22 -18.53
CA LYS A 281 51.95 36.16 -19.09
C LYS A 281 51.96 36.21 -20.61
N THR A 282 51.66 35.10 -21.29
CA THR A 282 51.72 35.02 -22.77
C THR A 282 50.36 34.83 -23.43
N GLY A 283 49.29 34.58 -22.67
CA GLY A 283 47.96 34.25 -23.20
C GLY A 283 47.90 32.89 -23.91
N LYS A 284 48.98 32.10 -23.89
CA LYS A 284 49.06 30.84 -24.61
C LYS A 284 48.23 29.76 -23.92
N GLU A 285 47.27 29.22 -24.66
CA GLU A 285 46.46 28.08 -24.21
C GLU A 285 47.26 26.77 -24.24
N THR A 286 47.09 25.95 -23.20
CA THR A 286 47.54 24.57 -23.12
C THR A 286 46.32 23.67 -23.14
N LEU A 287 46.18 22.83 -24.17
CA LEU A 287 45.04 21.93 -24.34
C LEU A 287 45.23 20.60 -23.57
N TYR A 288 44.12 19.95 -23.20
CA TYR A 288 44.12 18.58 -22.69
C TYR A 288 44.44 17.59 -23.82
N ASN A 289 45.48 16.76 -23.62
CA ASN A 289 45.82 15.61 -24.47
C ASN A 289 45.36 14.26 -23.87
N LEU A 290 44.53 14.31 -22.82
CA LEU A 290 44.13 13.16 -21.98
C LEU A 290 43.55 11.98 -22.78
N GLU A 291 42.79 12.27 -23.83
CA GLU A 291 42.17 11.26 -24.70
C GLU A 291 43.18 10.29 -25.29
N SER A 292 44.30 10.80 -25.82
CA SER A 292 45.36 9.98 -26.41
C SER A 292 46.07 9.14 -25.34
N LEU A 293 46.46 9.79 -24.24
CA LEU A 293 47.21 9.17 -23.15
C LEU A 293 46.43 8.04 -22.47
N ILE A 294 45.14 8.27 -22.18
CA ILE A 294 44.26 7.28 -21.52
C ILE A 294 43.95 6.13 -22.47
N ASN A 295 43.64 6.41 -23.73
CA ASN A 295 43.38 5.35 -24.71
C ASN A 295 44.61 4.47 -24.88
N GLN A 296 45.79 5.06 -25.09
CA GLN A 296 47.05 4.33 -25.25
C GLN A 296 47.45 3.52 -24.00
N ALA A 297 47.17 4.04 -22.79
CA ALA A 297 47.41 3.33 -21.53
C ALA A 297 46.40 2.20 -21.28
N VAL A 298 45.15 2.30 -21.74
CA VAL A 298 44.18 1.19 -21.71
C VAL A 298 44.59 0.13 -22.74
N PHE A 299 44.63 0.48 -24.02
CA PHE A 299 45.05 -0.38 -25.12
C PHE A 299 46.07 0.35 -26.02
N PRO A 300 47.26 -0.22 -26.29
CA PRO A 300 47.72 -1.57 -25.91
C PRO A 300 48.38 -1.64 -24.50
N GLY A 301 48.40 -0.55 -23.74
CA GLY A 301 49.26 -0.41 -22.55
C GLY A 301 49.02 -1.41 -21.40
N LEU A 302 47.77 -1.72 -21.05
CA LEU A 302 47.43 -2.56 -19.89
C LEU A 302 46.52 -3.74 -20.20
N GLN A 303 45.86 -3.75 -21.36
CA GLN A 303 44.99 -4.83 -21.80
C GLN A 303 45.00 -4.95 -23.33
N GLY A 304 44.66 -6.15 -23.80
CA GLY A 304 44.37 -6.43 -25.21
C GLY A 304 42.93 -6.06 -25.58
N GLY A 305 42.30 -6.86 -26.43
CA GLY A 305 40.96 -6.57 -26.98
C GLY A 305 39.88 -6.32 -25.91
N PRO A 306 38.93 -5.39 -26.16
CA PRO A 306 37.88 -5.05 -25.21
C PRO A 306 36.88 -6.19 -24.99
N HIS A 307 36.32 -6.28 -23.79
CA HIS A 307 35.26 -7.23 -23.47
C HIS A 307 33.91 -6.71 -23.99
N ASN A 308 33.62 -6.99 -25.26
CA ASN A 308 32.43 -6.47 -25.96
C ASN A 308 31.09 -6.85 -25.31
N HIS A 309 30.99 -8.06 -24.77
CA HIS A 309 29.85 -8.52 -23.96
C HIS A 309 29.67 -7.70 -22.66
N ALA A 310 30.76 -7.24 -22.04
CA ALA A 310 30.71 -6.34 -20.90
C ALA A 310 30.32 -4.91 -21.33
N ILE A 311 30.83 -4.42 -22.46
CA ILE A 311 30.41 -3.12 -23.04
C ILE A 311 28.90 -3.12 -23.36
N ALA A 312 28.35 -4.24 -23.83
CA ALA A 312 26.89 -4.40 -23.97
C ALA A 312 26.16 -4.32 -22.62
N GLY A 313 26.67 -4.98 -21.58
CA GLY A 313 26.14 -4.88 -20.22
C GLY A 313 26.21 -3.45 -19.65
N ILE A 314 27.28 -2.70 -19.92
CA ILE A 314 27.37 -1.27 -19.55
C ILE A 314 26.34 -0.45 -20.35
N ALA A 315 26.18 -0.71 -21.65
CA ALA A 315 25.23 0.01 -22.49
C ALA A 315 23.76 -0.21 -22.07
N ASP A 316 23.35 -1.43 -21.71
CA ASP A 316 22.02 -1.72 -21.12
C ASP A 316 21.84 -0.99 -19.78
N LEU A 317 22.84 -1.09 -18.89
CA LEU A 317 22.80 -0.46 -17.58
C LEU A 317 22.54 1.05 -17.66
N LEU A 318 23.30 1.73 -18.52
CA LEU A 318 23.22 3.17 -18.74
C LEU A 318 21.98 3.58 -19.56
N SER A 319 21.14 2.64 -19.97
CA SER A 319 19.79 2.90 -20.49
C SER A 319 18.73 3.08 -19.38
N ASN A 320 19.14 3.07 -18.11
CA ASN A 320 18.29 3.31 -16.93
C ASN A 320 17.03 2.40 -16.85
N SER A 321 17.14 1.14 -17.28
CA SER A 321 16.04 0.15 -17.21
C SER A 321 14.72 0.63 -17.85
N ARG A 322 14.83 1.39 -18.95
CA ARG A 322 13.74 1.92 -19.81
C ARG A 322 12.78 2.93 -19.18
N MET A 323 12.58 2.94 -17.86
CA MET A 323 11.64 3.86 -17.18
C MET A 323 12.34 5.00 -16.41
N ARG A 324 12.17 6.22 -16.90
CA ARG A 324 12.61 7.46 -16.26
C ARG A 324 11.52 7.99 -15.33
N ARG A 325 11.79 8.03 -14.02
CA ARG A 325 10.86 8.70 -13.08
C ARG A 325 10.96 10.22 -13.20
N ARG A 326 9.82 10.89 -13.27
CA ARG A 326 9.64 12.34 -13.13
C ARG A 326 8.63 12.64 -12.02
N GLU A 327 8.70 13.83 -11.44
CA GLU A 327 7.79 14.26 -10.37
C GLU A 327 6.53 14.95 -10.92
N GLY A 328 5.37 14.60 -10.38
CA GLY A 328 4.12 15.34 -10.58
C GLY A 328 4.09 16.63 -9.75
N PHE A 329 2.96 17.34 -9.75
CA PHE A 329 2.73 18.37 -8.73
C PHE A 329 2.26 17.75 -7.39
N SER A 330 1.67 16.55 -7.42
CA SER A 330 1.48 15.73 -6.22
C SER A 330 2.80 15.10 -5.81
N LYS A 331 3.12 15.15 -4.50
CA LYS A 331 4.32 14.48 -3.96
C LYS A 331 4.22 12.96 -3.99
N PHE A 332 3.01 12.40 -4.07
CA PHE A 332 2.76 10.96 -3.99
C PHE A 332 2.58 10.32 -5.38
N ASN A 333 1.90 11.00 -6.29
CA ASN A 333 1.63 10.51 -7.65
C ASN A 333 2.82 10.85 -8.56
N LYS A 334 3.69 9.86 -8.79
CA LYS A 334 4.88 9.97 -9.63
C LYS A 334 4.54 9.74 -11.11
N ILE A 335 5.37 10.30 -11.99
CA ILE A 335 5.33 10.04 -13.43
C ILE A 335 6.47 9.07 -13.77
N TYR A 336 6.23 8.15 -14.71
CA TYR A 336 7.19 7.19 -15.23
C TYR A 336 7.14 7.19 -16.76
N GLU A 337 8.19 7.72 -17.39
CA GLU A 337 8.35 7.82 -18.84
C GLU A 337 9.12 6.61 -19.36
N TYR A 338 8.56 5.82 -20.28
CA TYR A 338 9.27 4.70 -20.92
C TYR A 338 8.84 4.46 -22.36
N ASP A 339 9.78 4.05 -23.21
CA ASP A 339 9.47 3.69 -24.60
C ASP A 339 8.85 2.28 -24.67
N TYR A 340 7.77 2.15 -25.45
CA TYR A 340 6.99 0.93 -25.64
C TYR A 340 6.49 0.85 -27.09
N GLN A 341 6.13 -0.35 -27.55
CA GLN A 341 5.51 -0.53 -28.87
C GLN A 341 4.02 -0.81 -28.71
N MET A 342 3.16 0.03 -29.29
CA MET A 342 1.70 -0.06 -29.18
C MET A 342 1.08 0.12 -30.58
N PHE A 343 0.17 -0.78 -30.97
CA PHE A 343 -0.39 -0.84 -32.33
C PHE A 343 0.68 -0.81 -33.45
N GLY A 344 1.84 -1.45 -33.20
CA GLY A 344 2.99 -1.46 -34.12
C GLY A 344 3.85 -0.19 -34.11
N GLN A 345 3.40 0.92 -33.51
CA GLN A 345 4.13 2.18 -33.40
C GLN A 345 4.97 2.24 -32.13
N ASN A 346 6.16 2.83 -32.19
CA ASN A 346 6.96 3.13 -31.00
C ASN A 346 6.46 4.44 -30.36
N VAL A 347 6.10 4.37 -29.08
CA VAL A 347 5.53 5.49 -28.31
C VAL A 347 6.23 5.62 -26.95
N THR A 348 6.41 6.84 -26.46
CA THR A 348 6.85 7.07 -25.08
C THR A 348 5.63 7.11 -24.16
N MET A 349 5.45 6.07 -23.36
CA MET A 349 4.41 5.94 -22.35
C MET A 349 4.69 6.88 -21.18
N VAL A 350 3.77 7.83 -20.90
CA VAL A 350 3.85 8.74 -19.75
C VAL A 350 2.91 8.25 -18.66
N MET A 351 3.34 7.21 -17.93
CA MET A 351 2.51 6.57 -16.89
C MET A 351 2.45 7.43 -15.62
N THR A 352 1.27 7.62 -15.05
CA THR A 352 1.04 8.39 -13.80
C THR A 352 -0.20 7.85 -13.08
N SER A 353 -0.53 8.35 -11.89
CA SER A 353 -1.66 7.87 -11.08
C SER A 353 -2.55 8.98 -10.51
N VAL A 354 -3.79 8.59 -10.18
CA VAL A 354 -4.66 9.30 -9.23
C VAL A 354 -4.62 8.61 -7.86
N SER A 355 -5.47 9.01 -6.92
CA SER A 355 -5.47 8.50 -5.53
C SER A 355 -6.91 8.17 -5.08
N GLY A 356 -7.54 7.21 -5.76
CA GLY A 356 -8.99 7.03 -5.75
C GLY A 356 -9.70 8.06 -6.64
N HIS A 357 -10.96 8.37 -6.33
CA HIS A 357 -11.71 9.43 -7.00
C HIS A 357 -10.96 10.77 -6.96
N LEU A 358 -10.87 11.39 -8.14
CA LEU A 358 -10.25 12.69 -8.37
C LEU A 358 -11.25 13.82 -8.13
N LEU A 359 -12.54 13.55 -8.35
CA LEU A 359 -13.66 14.47 -8.13
C LEU A 359 -14.51 14.01 -6.93
N ALA A 360 -15.28 14.95 -6.40
CA ALA A 360 -16.31 14.71 -5.39
C ALA A 360 -17.60 15.44 -5.77
N HIS A 361 -18.74 14.87 -5.40
CA HIS A 361 -20.07 15.41 -5.67
C HIS A 361 -20.60 16.07 -4.39
N ASP A 362 -21.07 17.31 -4.50
CA ASP A 362 -21.83 17.98 -3.43
C ASP A 362 -22.85 18.93 -4.07
N PHE A 363 -23.90 19.28 -3.33
CA PHE A 363 -24.84 20.31 -3.74
C PHE A 363 -24.13 21.65 -3.95
N LYS A 364 -24.70 22.55 -4.76
CA LYS A 364 -24.16 23.90 -4.90
C LYS A 364 -24.28 24.72 -3.60
N MET A 365 -23.45 25.75 -3.49
CA MET A 365 -23.25 26.55 -2.27
C MET A 365 -24.47 27.04 -1.46
N PRO A 366 -25.66 27.38 -2.02
CA PRO A 366 -26.82 27.68 -1.18
C PRO A 366 -27.35 26.46 -0.40
N PHE A 367 -27.22 25.25 -0.97
CA PHE A 367 -27.77 24.02 -0.41
C PHE A 367 -26.79 23.27 0.53
N ARG A 368 -25.48 23.52 0.43
CA ARG A 368 -24.45 22.91 1.34
C ARG A 368 -24.72 23.20 2.82
N LYS A 369 -25.18 24.41 3.14
CA LYS A 369 -25.47 24.80 4.53
C LYS A 369 -26.73 24.08 5.01
N TRP A 370 -26.61 23.41 6.16
CA TRP A 370 -27.70 22.63 6.75
C TRP A 370 -28.97 23.44 7.02
N TYR A 371 -28.82 24.65 7.58
CA TYR A 371 -29.90 25.63 7.77
C TYR A 371 -30.13 26.55 6.56
N GLY A 372 -29.55 26.23 5.39
CA GLY A 372 -29.67 27.05 4.18
C GLY A 372 -30.91 26.74 3.32
N CYS A 373 -31.52 25.57 3.51
CA CYS A 373 -32.68 25.07 2.77
C CYS A 373 -33.49 24.09 3.62
N ASN A 374 -34.77 23.90 3.27
CA ASN A 374 -35.57 22.78 3.77
C ASN A 374 -35.00 21.46 3.20
N PRO A 375 -34.80 20.39 4.00
CA PRO A 375 -34.22 19.14 3.49
C PRO A 375 -34.98 18.49 2.32
N LEU A 376 -36.30 18.72 2.19
CA LEU A 376 -37.10 18.27 1.04
C LEU A 376 -36.56 18.80 -0.30
N ALA A 377 -36.00 20.02 -0.30
CA ALA A 377 -35.45 20.63 -1.51
C ALA A 377 -34.18 19.91 -2.02
N LEU A 378 -33.54 19.05 -1.22
CA LEU A 378 -32.33 18.33 -1.62
C LEU A 378 -32.60 17.21 -2.64
N PHE A 379 -33.84 16.75 -2.77
CA PHE A 379 -34.24 15.86 -3.87
C PHE A 379 -34.16 16.55 -5.23
N ASP A 380 -34.37 17.87 -5.29
CA ASP A 380 -34.39 18.66 -6.53
C ASP A 380 -33.18 19.61 -6.69
N ALA A 381 -32.37 19.79 -5.63
CA ALA A 381 -31.26 20.73 -5.59
C ALA A 381 -30.17 20.43 -6.64
N GLU A 382 -29.53 21.47 -7.17
CA GLU A 382 -28.44 21.28 -8.14
C GLU A 382 -27.16 20.78 -7.45
N ILE A 383 -26.54 19.75 -8.03
CA ILE A 383 -25.29 19.12 -7.60
C ILE A 383 -24.17 19.51 -8.58
N GLU A 384 -22.95 19.62 -8.08
CA GLU A 384 -21.74 19.83 -8.89
C GLU A 384 -20.67 18.80 -8.53
N LYS A 385 -20.01 18.23 -9.56
CA LYS A 385 -18.72 17.56 -9.37
C LYS A 385 -17.63 18.62 -9.31
N TYR A 386 -16.76 18.53 -8.31
CA TYR A 386 -15.59 19.41 -8.18
C TYR A 386 -14.35 18.60 -7.77
N CYS A 387 -13.16 19.13 -8.03
CA CYS A 387 -11.91 18.52 -7.55
C CYS A 387 -11.64 18.98 -6.11
N PRO A 388 -11.53 18.09 -5.12
CA PRO A 388 -11.10 18.45 -3.77
C PRO A 388 -9.73 19.13 -3.75
N GLU A 389 -9.52 20.03 -2.79
CA GLU A 389 -8.33 20.90 -2.74
C GLU A 389 -7.03 20.10 -2.58
N ASN A 390 -7.09 19.00 -1.83
CA ASN A 390 -6.02 18.00 -1.67
C ASN A 390 -5.66 17.25 -2.98
N TYR A 391 -6.58 17.17 -3.95
CA TYR A 391 -6.37 16.51 -5.24
C TYR A 391 -6.12 17.48 -6.41
N MET A 392 -6.21 18.80 -6.19
CA MET A 392 -5.90 19.80 -7.21
C MET A 392 -4.47 19.68 -7.78
N ALA A 393 -3.52 19.15 -7.01
CA ALA A 393 -2.17 18.83 -7.48
C ALA A 393 -2.14 17.64 -8.47
N ILE A 394 -3.03 16.66 -8.29
CA ILE A 394 -3.20 15.54 -9.22
C ILE A 394 -3.86 16.04 -10.51
N LYS A 395 -4.98 16.78 -10.40
CA LYS A 395 -5.68 17.40 -11.53
C LYS A 395 -4.74 18.24 -12.41
N ARG A 396 -3.98 19.15 -11.80
CA ARG A 396 -2.96 19.96 -12.51
C ARG A 396 -1.84 19.14 -13.15
N THR A 397 -1.55 17.94 -12.64
CA THR A 397 -0.57 17.04 -13.27
C THR A 397 -1.15 16.43 -14.54
N LEU A 398 -2.37 15.92 -14.49
CA LEU A 398 -3.08 15.40 -15.68
C LEU A 398 -3.25 16.50 -16.76
N GLU A 399 -3.64 17.71 -16.35
CA GLU A 399 -3.77 18.88 -17.22
C GLU A 399 -2.45 19.33 -17.86
N ARG A 400 -1.31 19.01 -17.23
CA ARG A 400 0.05 19.29 -17.76
C ARG A 400 0.48 18.21 -18.75
N GLU A 401 0.40 16.93 -18.38
CA GLU A 401 0.90 15.84 -19.23
C GLU A 401 0.07 15.66 -20.51
N VAL A 402 -1.25 15.84 -20.45
CA VAL A 402 -2.13 15.72 -21.63
C VAL A 402 -1.78 16.71 -22.74
N GLN A 403 -1.15 17.85 -22.42
CA GLN A 403 -0.69 18.82 -23.42
C GLN A 403 0.37 18.22 -24.36
N GLN A 404 1.19 17.28 -23.87
CA GLN A 404 2.23 16.62 -24.65
C GLN A 404 1.81 15.24 -25.22
N CYS A 405 0.80 14.60 -24.63
CA CYS A 405 0.28 13.30 -25.08
C CYS A 405 -0.72 13.39 -26.26
N GLN A 406 -0.76 12.37 -27.10
CA GLN A 406 -1.66 12.24 -28.27
C GLN A 406 -2.87 11.34 -27.97
N ALA A 407 -2.71 10.39 -27.06
CA ALA A 407 -3.73 9.48 -26.56
C ALA A 407 -3.65 9.34 -25.03
N LEU A 408 -4.71 8.82 -24.44
CA LEU A 408 -4.85 8.48 -23.02
C LEU A 408 -5.26 7.02 -22.89
N VAL A 409 -4.54 6.24 -22.08
CA VAL A 409 -4.92 4.86 -21.75
C VAL A 409 -5.28 4.80 -20.26
N ILE A 410 -6.49 4.34 -19.95
CA ILE A 410 -6.98 4.19 -18.58
C ILE A 410 -6.53 2.86 -17.99
N TRP A 411 -5.79 2.93 -16.89
CA TRP A 411 -5.21 1.83 -16.11
C TRP A 411 -5.70 1.81 -14.66
N THR A 412 -6.90 2.33 -14.39
CA THR A 412 -7.60 2.09 -13.12
C THR A 412 -7.97 0.62 -12.98
N ASP A 413 -8.32 0.19 -11.77
CA ASP A 413 -8.86 -1.15 -11.57
C ASP A 413 -10.14 -1.38 -12.38
N CYS A 414 -10.48 -2.64 -12.64
CA CYS A 414 -11.43 -3.04 -13.67
C CYS A 414 -12.85 -3.33 -13.16
N ASP A 415 -13.19 -2.78 -11.99
CA ASP A 415 -14.52 -2.71 -11.38
C ASP A 415 -15.31 -1.47 -11.87
N ARG A 416 -16.48 -1.18 -11.26
CA ARG A 416 -17.32 -0.04 -11.64
C ARG A 416 -16.74 1.30 -11.17
N GLU A 417 -16.27 1.38 -9.92
CA GLU A 417 -15.71 2.62 -9.38
C GLU A 417 -14.40 2.96 -10.13
N GLY A 418 -13.56 1.96 -10.43
CA GLY A 418 -12.40 2.12 -11.30
C GLY A 418 -12.73 2.62 -12.72
N GLU A 419 -13.84 2.21 -13.31
CA GLU A 419 -14.33 2.77 -14.58
C GLU A 419 -14.77 4.24 -14.42
N ASN A 420 -15.50 4.59 -13.35
CA ASN A 420 -15.92 5.96 -13.05
C ASN A 420 -14.72 6.91 -12.83
N ILE A 421 -13.71 6.46 -12.08
CA ILE A 421 -12.44 7.18 -11.90
C ILE A 421 -11.75 7.37 -13.26
N GLY A 422 -11.85 6.39 -14.16
CA GLY A 422 -11.46 6.52 -15.56
C GLY A 422 -12.14 7.70 -16.25
N PHE A 423 -13.47 7.83 -16.13
CA PHE A 423 -14.23 8.94 -16.70
C PHE A 423 -13.94 10.31 -16.04
N GLU A 424 -13.59 10.35 -14.76
CA GLU A 424 -13.10 11.58 -14.11
C GLU A 424 -11.76 12.05 -14.72
N ILE A 425 -10.83 11.12 -14.95
CA ILE A 425 -9.56 11.40 -15.63
C ILE A 425 -9.82 11.86 -17.08
N ILE A 426 -10.71 11.17 -17.81
CA ILE A 426 -11.09 11.52 -19.18
C ILE A 426 -11.70 12.93 -19.24
N HIS A 427 -12.57 13.29 -18.30
CA HIS A 427 -13.18 14.62 -18.22
C HIS A 427 -12.10 15.71 -18.04
N VAL A 428 -11.17 15.52 -17.09
CA VAL A 428 -10.07 16.46 -16.85
C VAL A 428 -9.14 16.58 -18.07
N CYS A 429 -8.79 15.46 -18.69
CA CYS A 429 -7.91 15.45 -19.87
C CYS A 429 -8.59 16.04 -21.12
N LYS A 430 -9.87 15.75 -21.37
CA LYS A 430 -10.62 16.29 -22.51
C LYS A 430 -10.97 17.77 -22.35
N ALA A 431 -11.05 18.31 -21.13
CA ALA A 431 -11.15 19.75 -20.91
C ALA A 431 -9.93 20.53 -21.44
N VAL A 432 -8.76 19.88 -21.57
CA VAL A 432 -7.54 20.45 -22.18
C VAL A 432 -7.39 20.06 -23.66
N LYS A 433 -7.77 18.83 -24.04
CA LYS A 433 -7.78 18.36 -25.44
C LYS A 433 -9.09 17.61 -25.77
N PRO A 434 -10.13 18.27 -26.30
CA PRO A 434 -11.42 17.62 -26.59
C PRO A 434 -11.30 16.40 -27.53
N ASN A 435 -10.42 16.48 -28.53
CA ASN A 435 -10.20 15.46 -29.55
C ASN A 435 -9.15 14.40 -29.15
N LEU A 436 -8.82 14.28 -27.85
CA LEU A 436 -7.88 13.28 -27.34
C LEU A 436 -8.43 11.86 -27.58
N GLN A 437 -7.62 10.99 -28.19
CA GLN A 437 -7.94 9.56 -28.28
C GLN A 437 -7.89 8.93 -26.89
N VAL A 438 -8.87 8.08 -26.58
CA VAL A 438 -8.99 7.42 -25.28
C VAL A 438 -9.13 5.92 -25.48
N PHE A 439 -8.42 5.16 -24.65
CA PHE A 439 -8.46 3.70 -24.59
C PHE A 439 -8.56 3.23 -23.15
N ARG A 440 -8.99 1.99 -22.96
CA ARG A 440 -9.12 1.30 -21.68
C ARG A 440 -8.29 0.03 -21.70
N ALA A 441 -7.35 -0.09 -20.77
CA ALA A 441 -6.72 -1.37 -20.45
C ALA A 441 -7.66 -2.16 -19.54
N ARG A 442 -7.87 -3.45 -19.85
CA ARG A 442 -8.64 -4.39 -19.03
C ARG A 442 -7.70 -5.49 -18.54
N PHE A 443 -7.66 -5.70 -17.22
CA PHE A 443 -6.77 -6.63 -16.54
C PHE A 443 -7.38 -7.04 -15.18
N SER A 444 -7.04 -8.24 -14.70
CA SER A 444 -7.55 -8.79 -13.43
C SER A 444 -6.44 -9.19 -12.45
N GLU A 445 -5.19 -8.93 -12.82
CA GLU A 445 -3.98 -9.21 -12.05
C GLU A 445 -2.82 -8.32 -12.54
N ILE A 446 -1.86 -8.03 -11.66
CA ILE A 446 -0.70 -7.19 -11.99
C ILE A 446 0.51 -8.09 -12.32
N THR A 447 0.41 -8.83 -13.43
CA THR A 447 1.49 -9.68 -13.95
C THR A 447 2.04 -9.17 -15.29
N LEU A 448 3.26 -9.59 -15.63
CA LEU A 448 3.89 -9.23 -16.90
C LEU A 448 3.11 -9.75 -18.12
N HIS A 449 2.39 -10.87 -17.96
CA HIS A 449 1.54 -11.40 -19.02
C HIS A 449 0.27 -10.57 -19.17
N ALA A 450 -0.52 -10.41 -18.10
CA ALA A 450 -1.78 -9.65 -18.15
C ALA A 450 -1.59 -8.20 -18.61
N VAL A 451 -0.55 -7.50 -18.12
CA VAL A 451 -0.25 -6.12 -18.53
C VAL A 451 0.15 -6.03 -20.02
N ARG A 452 0.85 -7.03 -20.57
CA ARG A 452 1.14 -7.09 -22.01
C ARG A 452 -0.13 -7.36 -22.82
N THR A 453 -0.89 -8.39 -22.44
CA THR A 453 -2.16 -8.73 -23.10
C THR A 453 -3.13 -7.55 -23.10
N ALA A 454 -3.16 -6.75 -22.02
CA ALA A 454 -3.96 -5.53 -21.94
C ALA A 454 -3.47 -4.41 -22.87
N CYS A 455 -2.16 -4.24 -23.08
CA CYS A 455 -1.61 -3.33 -24.10
C CYS A 455 -1.93 -3.78 -25.54
N GLU A 456 -1.99 -5.09 -25.77
CA GLU A 456 -2.29 -5.68 -27.08
C GLU A 456 -3.80 -5.65 -27.40
N ASN A 457 -4.66 -5.69 -26.37
CA ASN A 457 -6.12 -5.80 -26.48
C ASN A 457 -6.86 -4.61 -25.82
N LEU A 458 -6.39 -3.38 -26.09
CA LEU A 458 -7.02 -2.16 -25.59
C LEU A 458 -8.44 -1.98 -26.16
N THR A 459 -9.38 -1.61 -25.29
CA THR A 459 -10.80 -1.38 -25.63
C THR A 459 -11.21 0.08 -25.42
N GLN A 460 -12.49 0.42 -25.57
CA GLN A 460 -13.05 1.72 -25.17
C GLN A 460 -13.51 1.68 -23.70
N PRO A 461 -13.40 2.78 -22.93
CA PRO A 461 -13.98 2.89 -21.60
C PRO A 461 -15.51 2.79 -21.63
N ASP A 462 -16.12 2.11 -20.65
CA ASP A 462 -17.58 1.92 -20.63
C ASP A 462 -18.33 3.03 -19.88
N GLN A 463 -18.94 3.93 -20.65
CA GLN A 463 -19.77 5.02 -20.13
C GLN A 463 -20.98 4.50 -19.32
N LYS A 464 -21.52 3.31 -19.64
CA LYS A 464 -22.70 2.77 -18.93
C LYS A 464 -22.37 2.38 -17.49
N THR A 465 -21.25 1.68 -17.32
CA THR A 465 -20.73 1.30 -16.00
C THR A 465 -20.40 2.54 -15.16
N SER A 466 -19.78 3.56 -15.75
CA SER A 466 -19.57 4.85 -15.07
C SER A 466 -20.88 5.56 -14.73
N ASP A 467 -21.86 5.57 -15.65
CA ASP A 467 -23.15 6.21 -15.45
C ASP A 467 -23.96 5.58 -14.31
N ALA A 468 -23.83 4.27 -14.09
CA ALA A 468 -24.42 3.58 -12.95
C ALA A 468 -23.81 4.04 -11.61
N VAL A 469 -22.49 4.22 -11.56
CA VAL A 469 -21.80 4.76 -10.37
C VAL A 469 -22.23 6.20 -10.10
N ASP A 470 -22.32 7.04 -11.13
CA ASP A 470 -22.81 8.42 -10.97
C ASP A 470 -24.25 8.49 -10.43
N VAL A 471 -25.16 7.64 -10.95
CA VAL A 471 -26.53 7.54 -10.42
C VAL A 471 -26.53 7.06 -8.97
N ARG A 472 -25.68 6.08 -8.61
CA ARG A 472 -25.52 5.62 -7.22
C ARG A 472 -25.08 6.76 -6.31
N GLN A 473 -24.02 7.46 -6.69
CA GLN A 473 -23.42 8.56 -5.91
C GLN A 473 -24.41 9.73 -5.75
N GLU A 474 -25.18 10.08 -6.79
CA GLU A 474 -26.22 11.11 -6.70
C GLU A 474 -27.41 10.69 -5.82
N LEU A 475 -27.90 9.46 -5.95
CA LEU A 475 -28.98 8.92 -5.11
C LEU A 475 -28.56 8.88 -3.64
N ASP A 476 -27.39 8.31 -3.33
CA ASP A 476 -26.89 8.20 -1.96
C ASP A 476 -26.63 9.58 -1.33
N LEU A 477 -26.16 10.57 -2.09
CA LEU A 477 -26.03 11.96 -1.64
C LEU A 477 -27.38 12.63 -1.37
N ARG A 478 -28.35 12.55 -2.30
CA ARG A 478 -29.67 13.19 -2.16
C ARG A 478 -30.47 12.61 -1.01
N ILE A 479 -30.64 11.29 -1.01
CA ILE A 479 -31.41 10.54 0.00
C ILE A 479 -30.71 10.67 1.36
N GLY A 480 -29.41 10.41 1.40
CA GLY A 480 -28.61 10.49 2.63
C GLY A 480 -28.67 11.88 3.26
N ALA A 481 -28.47 12.95 2.48
CA ALA A 481 -28.49 14.31 3.02
C ALA A 481 -29.90 14.76 3.47
N ALA A 482 -30.96 14.43 2.73
CA ALA A 482 -32.32 14.79 3.09
C ALA A 482 -32.74 14.18 4.45
N PHE A 483 -32.69 12.85 4.58
CA PHE A 483 -33.06 12.15 5.81
C PHE A 483 -32.09 12.46 6.98
N THR A 484 -30.77 12.53 6.73
CA THR A 484 -29.79 12.88 7.77
C THR A 484 -30.05 14.25 8.37
N ARG A 485 -30.26 15.28 7.54
CA ARG A 485 -30.55 16.64 8.03
C ARG A 485 -31.89 16.71 8.75
N PHE A 486 -32.92 16.06 8.21
CA PHE A 486 -34.23 15.96 8.86
C PHE A 486 -34.11 15.40 10.28
N GLN A 487 -33.67 14.14 10.43
CA GLN A 487 -33.68 13.47 11.72
C GLN A 487 -32.65 14.04 12.71
N THR A 488 -31.46 14.47 12.23
CA THR A 488 -30.47 15.11 13.11
C THR A 488 -30.97 16.45 13.66
N LEU A 489 -31.60 17.30 12.83
CA LEU A 489 -32.09 18.61 13.28
C LEU A 489 -33.34 18.49 14.17
N ARG A 490 -34.19 17.47 13.94
CA ARG A 490 -35.34 17.19 14.83
C ARG A 490 -34.88 16.65 16.18
N LEU A 491 -34.16 15.52 16.19
CA LEU A 491 -33.87 14.78 17.42
C LEU A 491 -32.91 15.53 18.36
N ARG A 492 -32.06 16.44 17.84
CA ARG A 492 -31.30 17.40 18.65
C ARG A 492 -32.16 18.42 19.40
N LYS A 493 -33.35 18.79 18.89
CA LYS A 493 -34.31 19.62 19.60
C LYS A 493 -35.12 18.83 20.64
N ILE A 494 -35.51 17.60 20.29
CA ILE A 494 -36.38 16.75 21.14
C ILE A 494 -35.61 16.19 22.35
N PHE A 495 -34.39 15.69 22.14
CA PHE A 495 -33.54 15.06 23.18
C PHE A 495 -32.17 15.79 23.32
N PRO A 496 -32.15 17.10 23.64
CA PRO A 496 -30.94 17.91 23.59
C PRO A 496 -29.86 17.38 24.54
N ASN A 497 -30.24 16.97 25.76
CA ASN A 497 -29.34 16.47 26.80
C ASN A 497 -28.55 15.20 26.40
N ILE A 498 -29.01 14.46 25.38
CA ILE A 498 -28.44 13.19 24.93
C ILE A 498 -27.82 13.33 23.53
N LEU A 499 -28.44 14.10 22.64
CA LEU A 499 -28.11 14.10 21.21
C LEU A 499 -27.50 15.42 20.69
N ALA A 500 -27.36 16.47 21.50
CA ALA A 500 -27.02 17.85 21.06
C ALA A 500 -25.92 17.96 20.00
N ASP A 501 -24.81 17.22 20.15
CA ASP A 501 -23.67 17.22 19.22
C ASP A 501 -23.62 15.99 18.28
N GLN A 502 -24.47 14.99 18.47
CA GLN A 502 -24.43 13.74 17.73
C GLN A 502 -24.98 13.88 16.30
N LEU A 503 -24.29 13.29 15.32
CA LEU A 503 -24.70 13.29 13.91
C LEU A 503 -25.46 11.99 13.58
N ILE A 504 -26.75 12.12 13.33
CA ILE A 504 -27.69 11.00 13.17
C ILE A 504 -27.92 10.77 11.68
N SER A 505 -27.02 10.02 11.06
CA SER A 505 -27.00 9.72 9.62
C SER A 505 -28.07 8.74 9.17
N TYR A 506 -28.71 9.02 8.05
CA TYR A 506 -29.44 8.04 7.24
C TYR A 506 -28.63 7.71 5.99
N GLY A 507 -28.73 6.47 5.50
CA GLY A 507 -28.19 6.04 4.21
C GLY A 507 -29.02 4.90 3.64
N SER A 508 -29.24 4.91 2.32
CA SER A 508 -30.18 4.03 1.61
C SER A 508 -29.94 2.53 1.86
N CYS A 509 -28.67 2.10 1.90
CA CYS A 509 -28.29 0.73 2.29
C CYS A 509 -27.91 0.59 3.77
N GLN A 510 -27.41 1.66 4.40
CA GLN A 510 -27.05 1.67 5.82
C GLN A 510 -28.24 1.32 6.71
N PHE A 511 -29.43 1.82 6.37
CA PHE A 511 -30.64 1.65 7.18
C PHE A 511 -31.18 0.21 7.18
N PRO A 512 -31.41 -0.48 6.04
CA PRO A 512 -31.78 -1.91 6.07
C PRO A 512 -30.68 -2.83 6.61
N THR A 513 -29.40 -2.45 6.49
CA THR A 513 -28.29 -3.17 7.14
C THR A 513 -28.41 -3.13 8.68
N LEU A 514 -28.85 -2.00 9.24
CA LEU A 514 -29.23 -1.89 10.66
C LEU A 514 -30.54 -2.66 10.96
N GLY A 515 -31.50 -2.62 10.03
CA GLY A 515 -32.76 -3.35 10.08
C GLY A 515 -32.57 -4.82 10.40
N PHE A 516 -31.69 -5.54 9.69
CA PHE A 516 -31.40 -6.96 9.99
C PHE A 516 -30.88 -7.22 11.41
N VAL A 517 -30.09 -6.30 11.98
CA VAL A 517 -29.58 -6.43 13.36
C VAL A 517 -30.70 -6.23 14.38
N VAL A 518 -31.55 -5.22 14.17
CA VAL A 518 -32.73 -4.94 15.01
C VAL A 518 -33.76 -6.06 14.90
N GLU A 519 -34.05 -6.56 13.70
CA GLU A 519 -34.94 -7.69 13.44
C GLU A 519 -34.46 -8.96 14.15
N ARG A 520 -33.16 -9.27 14.10
CA ARG A 520 -32.60 -10.39 14.88
C ARG A 520 -32.72 -10.16 16.39
N PHE A 521 -32.48 -8.94 16.87
CA PHE A 521 -32.61 -8.63 18.31
C PHE A 521 -34.07 -8.79 18.79
N LYS A 522 -35.05 -8.28 18.04
CA LYS A 522 -36.49 -8.50 18.30
C LYS A 522 -36.86 -9.97 18.29
N ALA A 523 -36.36 -10.74 17.31
CA ALA A 523 -36.59 -12.19 17.23
C ALA A 523 -35.98 -12.98 18.40
N ILE A 524 -35.08 -12.39 19.19
CA ILE A 524 -34.58 -12.95 20.45
C ILE A 524 -35.47 -12.53 21.62
N GLN A 525 -35.86 -11.25 21.70
CA GLN A 525 -36.73 -10.74 22.76
C GLN A 525 -38.15 -11.33 22.74
N ALA A 526 -38.69 -11.61 21.55
CA ALA A 526 -40.01 -12.21 21.36
C ALA A 526 -40.01 -13.75 21.40
N PHE A 527 -38.85 -14.38 21.59
CA PHE A 527 -38.74 -15.83 21.62
C PHE A 527 -39.13 -16.38 22.99
N VAL A 528 -40.17 -17.22 23.02
CA VAL A 528 -40.59 -17.97 24.22
C VAL A 528 -39.96 -19.37 24.15
N PRO A 529 -39.10 -19.77 25.11
CA PRO A 529 -38.57 -21.13 25.16
C PRO A 529 -39.67 -22.14 25.48
N GLU A 530 -39.70 -23.23 24.70
CA GLU A 530 -40.56 -24.39 24.95
C GLU A 530 -39.72 -25.57 25.47
N ALA A 531 -40.18 -26.16 26.57
CA ALA A 531 -39.63 -27.41 27.10
C ALA A 531 -40.00 -28.59 26.20
N PHE A 532 -39.03 -29.46 25.94
CA PHE A 532 -39.23 -30.68 25.16
C PHE A 532 -38.52 -31.87 25.81
N TYR A 533 -39.03 -33.05 25.52
CA TYR A 533 -38.61 -34.31 26.09
C TYR A 533 -38.20 -35.25 24.96
N LYS A 534 -37.16 -36.04 25.17
CA LYS A 534 -36.75 -37.08 24.21
C LYS A 534 -36.20 -38.29 24.92
N ILE A 535 -36.44 -39.46 24.34
CA ILE A 535 -35.80 -40.70 24.79
C ILE A 535 -34.40 -40.75 24.18
N LYS A 536 -33.37 -40.94 25.01
CA LYS A 536 -31.97 -41.14 24.64
C LYS A 536 -31.60 -42.57 25.00
N VAL A 537 -31.10 -43.33 24.02
CA VAL A 537 -30.67 -44.72 24.20
C VAL A 537 -29.16 -44.79 23.99
N THR A 538 -28.44 -45.44 24.91
CA THR A 538 -27.00 -45.68 24.79
C THR A 538 -26.66 -47.16 24.95
N HIS A 539 -25.58 -47.58 24.29
CA HIS A 539 -25.05 -48.94 24.37
C HIS A 539 -23.52 -48.89 24.34
N ASP A 540 -22.89 -49.37 25.41
CA ASP A 540 -21.44 -49.56 25.50
C ASP A 540 -21.06 -50.88 24.84
N HIS A 541 -20.31 -50.81 23.74
CA HIS A 541 -19.66 -51.96 23.12
C HIS A 541 -18.18 -52.00 23.51
N GLU A 542 -17.52 -53.14 23.31
CA GLU A 542 -16.06 -53.26 23.49
C GLU A 542 -15.27 -52.28 22.59
N ASP A 543 -15.83 -51.92 21.43
CA ASP A 543 -15.29 -50.92 20.48
C ASP A 543 -15.75 -49.47 20.78
N GLY A 544 -16.54 -49.24 21.82
CA GLY A 544 -16.95 -47.91 22.29
C GLY A 544 -18.46 -47.67 22.45
N ASN A 545 -18.80 -46.53 23.09
CA ASN A 545 -20.17 -46.09 23.36
C ASN A 545 -20.90 -45.66 22.08
N VAL A 546 -22.14 -46.13 21.91
CA VAL A 546 -23.06 -45.75 20.84
C VAL A 546 -24.28 -45.04 21.40
N VAL A 547 -24.50 -43.80 20.97
CA VAL A 547 -25.75 -43.07 21.21
C VAL A 547 -26.69 -43.25 20.02
N PHE A 548 -27.85 -43.85 20.26
CA PHE A 548 -28.95 -43.98 19.31
C PHE A 548 -29.95 -42.82 19.50
N ASN A 549 -30.23 -42.10 18.43
CA ASN A 549 -31.09 -40.91 18.45
C ASN A 549 -32.53 -41.30 18.10
N TRP A 550 -33.50 -40.90 18.90
CA TRP A 550 -34.91 -41.21 18.68
C TRP A 550 -35.42 -40.70 17.33
N LYS A 551 -36.11 -41.55 16.57
CA LYS A 551 -36.62 -41.26 15.23
C LYS A 551 -37.77 -40.23 15.24
N ARG A 552 -38.44 -40.05 16.39
CA ARG A 552 -39.36 -38.93 16.65
C ARG A 552 -38.66 -37.61 17.01
N ASN A 553 -37.34 -37.61 17.18
CA ASN A 553 -36.49 -36.49 17.61
C ASN A 553 -36.78 -35.98 19.03
N ARG A 554 -37.97 -35.39 19.26
CA ARG A 554 -38.42 -34.80 20.54
C ARG A 554 -39.93 -34.57 20.55
N LEU A 555 -40.54 -34.53 21.74
CA LEU A 555 -41.94 -34.16 21.96
C LEU A 555 -42.06 -32.97 22.91
N PHE A 556 -42.97 -32.04 22.63
CA PHE A 556 -43.29 -30.88 23.47
C PHE A 556 -44.38 -31.17 24.52
N ASN A 557 -44.54 -32.44 24.90
CA ASN A 557 -45.51 -32.87 25.90
C ASN A 557 -44.88 -33.94 26.80
N HIS A 558 -44.75 -33.63 28.09
CA HIS A 558 -44.14 -34.50 29.08
C HIS A 558 -44.83 -35.87 29.14
N THR A 559 -46.16 -35.89 29.33
CA THR A 559 -46.93 -37.13 29.48
C THR A 559 -46.82 -38.04 28.25
N ALA A 560 -46.86 -37.49 27.04
CA ALA A 560 -46.69 -38.26 25.81
C ALA A 560 -45.29 -38.89 25.69
N CYS A 561 -44.23 -38.17 26.11
CA CYS A 561 -42.88 -38.73 26.14
C CYS A 561 -42.71 -39.75 27.27
N LEU A 562 -43.31 -39.50 28.44
CA LEU A 562 -43.26 -40.36 29.62
C LEU A 562 -43.95 -41.71 29.37
N VAL A 563 -45.10 -41.74 28.68
CA VAL A 563 -45.77 -42.99 28.29
C VAL A 563 -44.88 -43.83 27.36
N LEU A 564 -44.31 -43.22 26.31
CA LEU A 564 -43.42 -43.92 25.39
C LEU A 564 -42.12 -44.36 26.07
N TYR A 565 -41.62 -43.59 27.04
CA TYR A 565 -40.47 -43.96 27.86
C TYR A 565 -40.78 -45.16 28.78
N HIS A 566 -41.95 -45.20 29.43
CA HIS A 566 -42.36 -46.35 30.23
C HIS A 566 -42.47 -47.63 29.38
N MET A 567 -43.05 -47.54 28.18
CA MET A 567 -43.07 -48.67 27.23
C MET A 567 -41.64 -49.16 26.90
N CYS A 568 -40.70 -48.24 26.67
CA CYS A 568 -39.28 -48.57 26.44
C CYS A 568 -38.53 -49.07 27.69
N MET A 569 -39.11 -48.96 28.89
CA MET A 569 -38.54 -49.47 30.14
C MET A 569 -39.16 -50.81 30.57
N GLU A 570 -40.38 -51.12 30.12
CA GLU A 570 -41.07 -52.40 30.37
C GLU A 570 -40.51 -53.53 29.48
N ASP A 571 -40.23 -53.27 28.21
CA ASP A 571 -39.43 -54.14 27.34
C ASP A 571 -38.28 -53.36 26.69
N PRO A 572 -37.13 -53.24 27.39
CA PRO A 572 -35.98 -52.45 26.92
C PRO A 572 -35.10 -53.16 25.88
N VAL A 573 -35.45 -54.38 25.43
CA VAL A 573 -34.56 -55.20 24.59
C VAL A 573 -34.52 -54.67 23.15
N ALA A 574 -33.41 -54.04 22.78
CA ALA A 574 -33.21 -53.46 21.46
C ALA A 574 -33.03 -54.56 20.40
N THR A 575 -33.91 -54.56 19.39
CA THR A 575 -33.76 -55.40 18.18
C THR A 575 -33.26 -54.55 17.02
N VAL A 576 -32.16 -54.94 16.37
CA VAL A 576 -31.63 -54.27 15.17
C VAL A 576 -32.50 -54.58 13.96
N VAL A 577 -33.22 -53.59 13.42
CA VAL A 577 -34.16 -53.75 12.30
C VAL A 577 -33.49 -53.51 10.94
N GLU A 578 -32.57 -52.54 10.88
CA GLU A 578 -31.89 -52.18 9.64
C GLU A 578 -30.43 -51.76 9.91
N VAL A 579 -29.54 -52.23 9.04
CA VAL A 579 -28.14 -51.81 8.98
C VAL A 579 -27.86 -51.44 7.53
N GLY A 580 -27.83 -50.15 7.25
CA GLY A 580 -27.59 -49.61 5.91
C GLY A 580 -26.25 -48.90 5.85
N SER A 581 -25.50 -49.07 4.76
CA SER A 581 -24.25 -48.34 4.52
C SER A 581 -24.22 -47.79 3.11
N LYS A 582 -23.78 -46.54 2.95
CA LYS A 582 -23.75 -45.84 1.66
C LYS A 582 -22.53 -44.94 1.53
N PRO A 583 -21.98 -44.74 0.30
CA PRO A 583 -20.96 -43.73 0.07
C PRO A 583 -21.44 -42.34 0.48
N LYS A 584 -20.55 -41.55 1.08
CA LYS A 584 -20.80 -40.17 1.51
C LYS A 584 -19.62 -39.31 1.07
N SER A 585 -19.88 -38.33 0.21
CA SER A 585 -18.90 -37.30 -0.14
C SER A 585 -19.08 -36.07 0.76
N LYS A 586 -17.98 -35.44 1.15
CA LYS A 586 -17.99 -34.05 1.59
C LYS A 586 -17.31 -33.19 0.53
N TRP A 587 -18.06 -32.25 -0.04
CA TRP A 587 -17.60 -31.46 -1.17
C TRP A 587 -16.50 -30.47 -0.80
N ARG A 588 -15.53 -30.31 -1.70
CA ARG A 588 -14.53 -29.25 -1.69
C ARG A 588 -15.20 -27.87 -1.92
N PRO A 589 -14.53 -26.76 -1.53
CA PRO A 589 -15.06 -25.43 -1.75
C PRO A 589 -15.29 -25.12 -3.25
N LEU A 590 -16.16 -24.15 -3.50
CA LEU A 590 -16.28 -23.48 -4.79
C LEU A 590 -15.08 -22.54 -5.02
N PRO A 591 -14.92 -21.93 -6.20
CA PRO A 591 -13.94 -20.86 -6.42
C PRO A 591 -14.35 -19.63 -5.62
N LEU A 592 -13.36 -18.91 -5.09
CA LEU A 592 -13.57 -17.87 -4.09
C LEU A 592 -14.09 -16.57 -4.73
N ASP A 593 -15.31 -16.17 -4.40
CA ASP A 593 -15.81 -14.81 -4.66
C ASP A 593 -15.53 -13.88 -3.44
N THR A 594 -15.71 -12.57 -3.60
CA THR A 594 -15.45 -11.60 -2.52
C THR A 594 -16.30 -11.89 -1.28
N VAL A 595 -17.54 -12.34 -1.47
CA VAL A 595 -18.50 -12.50 -0.38
C VAL A 595 -18.12 -13.71 0.49
N GLU A 596 -17.72 -14.84 -0.11
CA GLU A 596 -17.13 -15.94 0.67
C GLU A 596 -15.76 -15.59 1.26
N LEU A 597 -14.93 -14.75 0.62
CA LEU A 597 -13.69 -14.25 1.22
C LEU A 597 -13.98 -13.47 2.52
N GLU A 598 -14.87 -12.48 2.50
CA GLU A 598 -15.27 -11.72 3.69
C GLU A 598 -15.90 -12.64 4.76
N LYS A 599 -16.89 -13.46 4.38
CA LYS A 599 -17.59 -14.36 5.30
C LYS A 599 -16.64 -15.41 5.90
N LEU A 600 -15.64 -15.93 5.18
CA LEU A 600 -14.69 -16.92 5.69
C LEU A 600 -13.53 -16.30 6.46
N ALA A 601 -13.01 -15.13 6.06
CA ALA A 601 -12.01 -14.40 6.85
C ALA A 601 -12.58 -14.03 8.24
N SER A 602 -13.81 -13.53 8.30
CA SER A 602 -14.48 -13.20 9.56
C SER A 602 -14.79 -14.45 10.40
N ARG A 603 -15.36 -15.52 9.81
CA ARG A 603 -15.65 -16.77 10.54
C ARG A 603 -14.39 -17.51 11.02
N LYS A 604 -13.39 -17.68 10.15
CA LYS A 604 -12.24 -18.59 10.33
C LYS A 604 -10.96 -17.89 10.82
N LEU A 605 -10.64 -16.72 10.28
CA LEU A 605 -9.41 -15.98 10.61
C LEU A 605 -9.61 -14.91 11.69
N LYS A 606 -10.87 -14.54 12.00
CA LYS A 606 -11.23 -13.41 12.88
C LYS A 606 -10.67 -12.08 12.38
N ILE A 607 -10.61 -11.91 11.06
CA ILE A 607 -10.31 -10.64 10.39
C ILE A 607 -11.64 -10.10 9.88
N ASN A 608 -11.98 -8.86 10.20
CA ASN A 608 -13.25 -8.26 9.78
C ASN A 608 -13.26 -7.99 8.26
N ALA A 609 -14.44 -7.81 7.67
CA ALA A 609 -14.62 -7.63 6.23
C ALA A 609 -13.81 -6.45 5.66
N LYS A 610 -13.83 -5.28 6.32
CA LYS A 610 -13.10 -4.09 5.88
C LYS A 610 -11.58 -4.27 5.85
N GLU A 611 -11.03 -4.87 6.92
CA GLU A 611 -9.59 -5.19 6.99
C GLU A 611 -9.21 -6.32 6.02
N THR A 612 -10.13 -7.27 5.77
CA THR A 612 -9.97 -8.32 4.76
C THR A 612 -9.82 -7.71 3.37
N MET A 613 -10.70 -6.79 2.98
CA MET A 613 -10.62 -6.10 1.69
C MET A 613 -9.37 -5.24 1.57
N ARG A 614 -9.02 -4.45 2.60
CA ARG A 614 -7.79 -3.64 2.63
C ARG A 614 -6.53 -4.49 2.44
N ILE A 615 -6.46 -5.67 3.08
CA ILE A 615 -5.33 -6.59 2.91
C ILE A 615 -5.33 -7.21 1.51
N ALA A 616 -6.49 -7.64 1.02
CA ALA A 616 -6.60 -8.25 -0.31
C ALA A 616 -6.19 -7.27 -1.43
N GLU A 617 -6.60 -5.99 -1.32
CA GLU A 617 -6.17 -4.91 -2.23
C GLU A 617 -4.65 -4.70 -2.20
N VAL A 618 -4.01 -4.77 -1.03
CA VAL A 618 -2.54 -4.71 -0.89
C VAL A 618 -1.87 -5.94 -1.54
N LEU A 619 -2.39 -7.15 -1.33
CA LEU A 619 -1.85 -8.38 -1.93
C LEU A 619 -2.00 -8.39 -3.46
N TYR A 620 -3.10 -7.87 -3.99
CA TYR A 620 -3.31 -7.66 -5.42
C TYR A 620 -2.35 -6.60 -5.99
N THR A 621 -2.19 -5.46 -5.29
CA THR A 621 -1.26 -4.38 -5.68
C THR A 621 0.20 -4.88 -5.72
N GLN A 622 0.56 -5.84 -4.87
CA GLN A 622 1.87 -6.50 -4.86
C GLN A 622 2.01 -7.63 -5.90
N GLY A 623 0.93 -7.98 -6.61
CA GLY A 623 0.88 -9.04 -7.61
C GLY A 623 0.98 -10.44 -7.02
N PHE A 624 0.37 -10.70 -5.86
CA PHE A 624 0.32 -12.01 -5.21
C PHE A 624 -1.04 -12.73 -5.33
N ILE A 625 -2.13 -11.98 -5.51
CA ILE A 625 -3.47 -12.52 -5.81
C ILE A 625 -4.10 -11.79 -6.99
N SER A 626 -5.14 -12.39 -7.59
CA SER A 626 -6.03 -11.73 -8.54
C SER A 626 -6.90 -10.67 -7.86
N TYR A 627 -7.54 -9.81 -8.65
CA TYR A 627 -8.34 -8.70 -8.15
C TYR A 627 -9.45 -9.16 -7.17
N PRO A 628 -9.53 -8.58 -5.95
CA PRO A 628 -10.32 -9.17 -4.87
C PRO A 628 -11.79 -8.72 -4.81
N ARG A 629 -12.24 -7.87 -5.75
CA ARG A 629 -13.63 -7.41 -5.88
C ARG A 629 -14.24 -8.05 -7.12
N THR A 630 -14.88 -9.20 -6.94
CA THR A 630 -15.49 -10.00 -8.01
C THR A 630 -16.65 -10.84 -7.49
N GLU A 631 -17.70 -10.95 -8.29
CA GLU A 631 -18.82 -11.88 -8.04
C GLU A 631 -18.57 -13.25 -8.70
N THR A 632 -17.47 -13.42 -9.44
CA THR A 632 -17.18 -14.64 -10.21
C THR A 632 -16.73 -15.80 -9.33
N ASN A 633 -17.47 -16.92 -9.41
CA ASN A 633 -17.11 -18.20 -8.81
C ASN A 633 -17.01 -19.33 -9.87
N ILE A 634 -16.57 -18.97 -11.08
CA ILE A 634 -16.26 -19.88 -12.19
C ILE A 634 -14.90 -19.48 -12.76
N PHE A 635 -13.91 -20.38 -12.78
CA PHE A 635 -12.64 -20.09 -13.47
C PHE A 635 -12.85 -20.08 -14.99
N PRO A 636 -12.36 -19.05 -15.72
CA PRO A 636 -12.41 -19.03 -17.19
C PRO A 636 -11.47 -20.10 -17.78
N LYS A 637 -11.79 -20.60 -18.97
CA LYS A 637 -11.07 -21.74 -19.61
C LYS A 637 -9.66 -21.38 -20.06
N GLU A 638 -9.43 -20.08 -20.24
CA GLU A 638 -8.22 -19.46 -20.74
C GLU A 638 -7.15 -19.32 -19.62
N LEU A 639 -7.55 -19.43 -18.35
CA LEU A 639 -6.67 -19.32 -17.20
C LEU A 639 -5.94 -20.64 -16.94
N ASN A 640 -4.61 -20.64 -17.06
CA ASN A 640 -3.78 -21.84 -16.85
C ASN A 640 -3.63 -22.16 -15.35
N LEU A 641 -4.64 -22.84 -14.80
CA LEU A 641 -4.68 -23.29 -13.41
C LEU A 641 -3.48 -24.18 -13.03
N SER A 642 -2.97 -24.98 -13.97
CA SER A 642 -1.81 -25.87 -13.72
C SER A 642 -0.55 -25.07 -13.41
N ALA A 643 -0.30 -23.95 -14.10
CA ALA A 643 0.81 -23.06 -13.80
C ALA A 643 0.66 -22.38 -12.43
N LEU A 644 -0.56 -21.98 -12.07
CA LEU A 644 -0.89 -21.36 -10.78
C LEU A 644 -0.72 -22.35 -9.61
N VAL A 645 -1.07 -23.63 -9.80
CA VAL A 645 -0.74 -24.71 -8.85
C VAL A 645 0.78 -24.95 -8.79
N GLN A 646 1.48 -24.90 -9.93
CA GLN A 646 2.90 -25.16 -10.00
C GLN A 646 3.77 -24.13 -9.25
N GLU A 647 3.38 -22.85 -9.26
CA GLU A 647 4.01 -21.81 -8.43
C GLU A 647 4.01 -22.17 -6.93
N GLN A 648 3.00 -22.91 -6.44
CA GLN A 648 2.81 -23.20 -5.02
C GLN A 648 3.59 -24.43 -4.52
N ILE A 649 4.22 -25.22 -5.40
CA ILE A 649 4.96 -26.46 -5.05
C ILE A 649 6.13 -26.20 -4.09
N GLN A 650 6.70 -25.00 -4.11
CA GLN A 650 7.87 -24.63 -3.32
C GLN A 650 7.58 -24.35 -1.83
N ASP A 651 6.31 -24.28 -1.41
CA ASP A 651 5.95 -24.00 -0.01
C ASP A 651 6.07 -25.24 0.91
N PRO A 652 6.68 -25.14 2.10
CA PRO A 652 6.81 -26.27 3.01
C PRO A 652 5.47 -26.76 3.62
N ASN A 653 4.41 -25.94 3.63
CA ASN A 653 3.15 -26.23 4.32
C ASN A 653 2.05 -26.80 3.40
N TRP A 654 2.14 -26.58 2.09
CA TRP A 654 1.17 -27.07 1.09
C TRP A 654 1.78 -27.49 -0.25
N GLY A 655 3.07 -27.25 -0.51
CA GLY A 655 3.68 -27.54 -1.80
C GLY A 655 3.67 -29.02 -2.20
N ALA A 656 3.80 -29.91 -1.21
CA ALA A 656 3.63 -31.36 -1.42
C ALA A 656 2.19 -31.77 -1.81
N PHE A 657 1.18 -30.96 -1.48
CA PHE A 657 -0.21 -31.15 -1.91
C PHE A 657 -0.43 -30.57 -3.31
N ALA A 658 0.14 -29.39 -3.60
CA ALA A 658 0.15 -28.80 -4.94
C ALA A 658 0.80 -29.72 -5.99
N GLN A 659 1.91 -30.38 -5.65
CA GLN A 659 2.53 -31.42 -6.49
C GLN A 659 1.56 -32.59 -6.76
N ARG A 660 0.87 -33.11 -5.74
CA ARG A 660 -0.10 -34.22 -5.91
C ARG A 660 -1.24 -33.89 -6.87
N ILE A 661 -1.72 -32.65 -6.89
CA ILE A 661 -2.76 -32.22 -7.86
C ILE A 661 -2.25 -32.40 -9.29
N LEU A 662 -1.01 -32.02 -9.58
CA LEU A 662 -0.42 -32.17 -10.91
C LEU A 662 -0.15 -33.66 -11.24
N ASP A 663 0.39 -34.42 -10.28
CA ASP A 663 0.68 -35.85 -10.43
C ASP A 663 -0.59 -36.68 -10.69
N GLN A 664 -1.75 -36.22 -10.20
CA GLN A 664 -3.05 -36.89 -10.32
C GLN A 664 -3.87 -36.45 -11.56
N GLY A 665 -3.25 -35.73 -12.50
CA GLY A 665 -3.87 -35.34 -13.78
C GLY A 665 -4.19 -33.84 -13.91
N GLY A 666 -3.89 -33.04 -12.89
CA GLY A 666 -4.05 -31.59 -12.91
C GLY A 666 -5.23 -31.06 -12.07
N PRO A 667 -5.39 -29.73 -12.02
CA PRO A 667 -6.42 -29.09 -11.21
C PRO A 667 -7.84 -29.36 -11.75
N THR A 668 -8.71 -29.87 -10.88
CA THR A 668 -10.12 -30.16 -11.17
C THR A 668 -11.05 -29.23 -10.39
N PRO A 669 -11.09 -27.92 -10.68
CA PRO A 669 -11.93 -26.96 -9.95
C PRO A 669 -13.40 -27.37 -10.01
N ARG A 670 -14.11 -27.21 -8.89
CA ARG A 670 -15.57 -27.24 -8.89
C ARG A 670 -16.07 -25.91 -9.45
N SER A 671 -16.93 -25.89 -10.47
CA SER A 671 -17.55 -24.64 -10.95
C SER A 671 -18.71 -24.23 -10.05
N GLY A 672 -18.84 -22.92 -9.80
CA GLY A 672 -20.05 -22.30 -9.27
C GLY A 672 -21.02 -21.90 -10.39
N ASN A 673 -21.78 -20.83 -10.18
CA ASN A 673 -22.87 -20.36 -11.05
C ASN A 673 -22.88 -18.83 -11.31
N LYS A 674 -21.94 -18.07 -10.74
CA LYS A 674 -21.81 -16.61 -10.94
C LYS A 674 -20.59 -16.29 -11.81
N SER A 675 -20.71 -15.32 -12.71
CA SER A 675 -19.58 -14.62 -13.30
C SER A 675 -19.96 -13.19 -13.71
N ASP A 676 -19.09 -12.24 -13.38
CA ASP A 676 -19.19 -10.82 -13.75
C ASP A 676 -18.65 -10.50 -15.17
N GLN A 677 -18.06 -11.50 -15.86
CA GLN A 677 -17.38 -11.36 -17.16
C GLN A 677 -16.21 -10.34 -17.17
N ALA A 678 -15.74 -9.92 -15.99
CA ALA A 678 -14.69 -8.92 -15.80
C ALA A 678 -13.45 -9.49 -15.10
N HIS A 679 -13.63 -10.43 -14.17
CA HIS A 679 -12.57 -10.99 -13.33
C HIS A 679 -12.73 -12.51 -13.13
N PRO A 680 -11.63 -13.26 -13.00
CA PRO A 680 -11.66 -14.63 -12.49
C PRO A 680 -11.87 -14.64 -10.95
N PRO A 681 -12.24 -15.79 -10.36
CA PRO A 681 -12.32 -15.95 -8.91
C PRO A 681 -11.01 -15.60 -8.21
N ILE A 682 -11.07 -15.22 -6.93
CA ILE A 682 -9.92 -14.80 -6.13
C ILE A 682 -8.95 -15.97 -5.92
N HIS A 683 -7.76 -15.87 -6.50
CA HIS A 683 -6.75 -16.93 -6.50
C HIS A 683 -5.32 -16.36 -6.36
N PRO A 684 -4.33 -17.16 -5.92
CA PRO A 684 -2.95 -16.71 -5.86
C PRO A 684 -2.32 -16.69 -7.26
N THR A 685 -1.78 -15.55 -7.67
CA THR A 685 -1.19 -15.34 -9.00
C THR A 685 0.33 -15.54 -9.00
N LYS A 686 0.96 -15.61 -7.82
CA LYS A 686 2.41 -15.71 -7.63
C LYS A 686 2.75 -16.21 -6.23
N TYR A 687 3.83 -16.98 -6.07
CA TYR A 687 4.30 -17.41 -4.75
C TYR A 687 5.00 -16.30 -3.95
N THR A 688 4.84 -16.32 -2.62
CA THR A 688 5.64 -15.55 -1.66
C THR A 688 5.73 -16.20 -0.29
N ALA A 689 6.92 -16.14 0.31
CA ALA A 689 7.19 -16.55 1.70
C ALA A 689 7.43 -15.35 2.65
N ASN A 690 7.35 -14.12 2.13
CA ASN A 690 7.86 -12.92 2.81
C ASN A 690 6.78 -12.09 3.53
N LEU A 691 5.50 -12.48 3.42
CA LEU A 691 4.38 -11.82 4.09
C LEU A 691 4.38 -12.11 5.59
N GLN A 692 3.80 -11.21 6.39
CA GLN A 692 3.70 -11.35 7.84
C GLN A 692 2.30 -10.99 8.35
N GLY A 693 2.00 -11.35 9.61
CA GLY A 693 0.76 -10.95 10.29
C GLY A 693 -0.51 -11.36 9.56
N ASN A 694 -1.50 -10.46 9.48
CA ASN A 694 -2.76 -10.76 8.80
C ASN A 694 -2.62 -10.86 7.27
N GLU A 695 -1.61 -10.24 6.65
CA GLU A 695 -1.35 -10.36 5.21
C GLU A 695 -0.96 -11.80 4.86
N GLN A 696 -0.06 -12.40 5.65
CA GLN A 696 0.31 -13.81 5.53
C GLN A 696 -0.90 -14.73 5.76
N ARG A 697 -1.70 -14.47 6.81
CA ARG A 697 -2.85 -15.31 7.17
C ARG A 697 -3.96 -15.29 6.12
N LEU A 698 -4.18 -14.15 5.45
CA LEU A 698 -5.17 -14.06 4.38
C LEU A 698 -4.65 -14.66 3.07
N TYR A 699 -3.37 -14.43 2.73
CA TYR A 699 -2.73 -15.06 1.58
C TYR A 699 -2.72 -16.59 1.70
N GLU A 700 -2.30 -17.14 2.85
CA GLU A 700 -2.36 -18.59 3.14
C GLU A 700 -3.79 -19.13 2.99
N PHE A 701 -4.79 -18.41 3.49
CA PHE A 701 -6.18 -18.82 3.33
C PHE A 701 -6.61 -18.89 1.85
N ILE A 702 -6.28 -17.86 1.04
CA ILE A 702 -6.59 -17.82 -0.39
C ILE A 702 -5.86 -18.96 -1.13
N VAL A 703 -4.58 -19.19 -0.86
CA VAL A 703 -3.80 -20.28 -1.46
C VAL A 703 -4.39 -21.65 -1.10
N ARG A 704 -4.67 -21.90 0.17
CA ARG A 704 -5.25 -23.18 0.62
C ARG A 704 -6.66 -23.38 0.07
N HIS A 705 -7.46 -22.33 -0.07
CA HIS A 705 -8.80 -22.40 -0.67
C HIS A 705 -8.72 -22.73 -2.17
N PHE A 706 -7.80 -22.09 -2.89
CA PHE A 706 -7.52 -22.36 -4.31
C PHE A 706 -7.10 -23.82 -4.53
N LEU A 707 -6.09 -24.31 -3.78
CA LEU A 707 -5.62 -25.70 -3.87
C LEU A 707 -6.71 -26.70 -3.47
N ALA A 708 -7.55 -26.37 -2.49
CA ALA A 708 -8.68 -27.20 -2.09
C ALA A 708 -9.76 -27.30 -3.19
N CYS A 709 -10.13 -26.18 -3.82
CA CYS A 709 -11.08 -26.15 -4.93
C CYS A 709 -10.56 -26.97 -6.13
N CYS A 710 -9.26 -26.88 -6.42
CA CYS A 710 -8.59 -27.61 -7.50
C CYS A 710 -8.37 -29.11 -7.24
N SER A 711 -8.70 -29.63 -6.05
CA SER A 711 -8.50 -31.03 -5.68
C SER A 711 -9.77 -31.88 -5.86
N GLU A 712 -9.81 -33.06 -5.24
CA GLU A 712 -11.00 -33.90 -5.13
C GLU A 712 -11.85 -33.57 -3.89
N ASP A 713 -13.14 -33.90 -3.94
CA ASP A 713 -14.01 -33.98 -2.77
C ASP A 713 -13.51 -35.07 -1.80
N ALA A 714 -13.73 -34.88 -0.49
CA ALA A 714 -13.40 -35.90 0.50
C ALA A 714 -14.41 -37.07 0.43
N LYS A 715 -13.91 -38.30 0.47
CA LYS A 715 -14.67 -39.54 0.24
C LYS A 715 -14.78 -40.32 1.54
N GLY A 716 -15.96 -40.85 1.84
CA GLY A 716 -16.23 -41.62 3.05
C GLY A 716 -17.45 -42.54 2.90
N GLN A 717 -17.79 -43.22 3.98
CA GLN A 717 -18.87 -44.20 4.06
C GLN A 717 -19.71 -43.92 5.31
N GLU A 718 -21.00 -43.64 5.11
CA GLU A 718 -21.98 -43.34 6.15
C GLU A 718 -22.79 -44.62 6.44
N THR A 719 -22.63 -45.17 7.64
CA THR A 719 -23.34 -46.37 8.10
C THR A 719 -24.40 -45.96 9.13
N THR A 720 -25.61 -46.48 8.95
CA THR A 720 -26.79 -46.18 9.76
C THR A 720 -27.35 -47.48 10.33
N VAL A 721 -27.56 -47.52 11.64
CA VAL A 721 -28.14 -48.66 12.36
C VAL A 721 -29.45 -48.19 12.99
N GLU A 722 -30.57 -48.80 12.60
CA GLU A 722 -31.88 -48.58 13.22
C GLU A 722 -32.25 -49.75 14.14
N ILE A 723 -32.60 -49.40 15.37
CA ILE A 723 -33.09 -50.33 16.40
C ILE A 723 -34.56 -50.04 16.74
N ASP A 724 -35.25 -51.07 17.19
CA ASP A 724 -36.61 -51.04 17.75
C ASP A 724 -36.55 -51.46 19.21
N ILE A 725 -37.19 -50.67 20.08
CA ILE A 725 -37.44 -50.97 21.49
C ILE A 725 -38.92 -50.67 21.72
N ALA A 726 -39.72 -51.66 22.11
CA ALA A 726 -41.16 -51.52 22.35
C ALA A 726 -41.97 -50.81 21.22
N ASN A 727 -41.60 -51.00 19.95
CA ASN A 727 -42.11 -50.31 18.74
C ASN A 727 -41.63 -48.87 18.53
N GLU A 728 -40.82 -48.31 19.43
CA GLU A 728 -40.15 -47.02 19.23
C GLU A 728 -38.79 -47.19 18.55
N ARG A 729 -38.49 -46.28 17.62
CA ARG A 729 -37.32 -46.38 16.73
C ARG A 729 -36.21 -45.43 17.09
N PHE A 730 -34.99 -45.93 17.08
CA PHE A 730 -33.79 -45.14 17.36
C PHE A 730 -32.69 -45.42 16.33
N ILE A 731 -31.93 -44.39 15.97
CA ILE A 731 -30.97 -44.41 14.87
C ILE A 731 -29.59 -43.98 15.37
N ALA A 732 -28.61 -44.88 15.26
CA ALA A 732 -27.19 -44.54 15.33
C ALA A 732 -26.65 -44.29 13.91
N GLN A 733 -25.83 -43.25 13.77
CA GLN A 733 -25.09 -42.97 12.54
C GLN A 733 -23.59 -42.97 12.87
N GLY A 734 -22.82 -43.62 12.01
CA GLY A 734 -21.37 -43.62 11.99
C GLY A 734 -20.83 -43.21 10.62
N LEU A 735 -19.57 -42.78 10.61
CA LEU A 735 -18.87 -42.28 9.44
C LEU A 735 -17.42 -42.77 9.46
N MET A 736 -16.97 -43.31 8.33
CA MET A 736 -15.56 -43.66 8.09
C MET A 736 -15.06 -42.91 6.85
N ILE A 737 -13.98 -42.16 6.97
CA ILE A 737 -13.39 -41.34 5.91
C ILE A 737 -12.37 -42.20 5.16
N LEU A 738 -12.67 -42.47 3.89
CA LEU A 738 -11.86 -43.31 3.00
C LEU A 738 -10.72 -42.51 2.35
N ALA A 739 -10.95 -41.23 2.03
CA ALA A 739 -9.93 -40.32 1.51
C ALA A 739 -10.21 -38.88 1.98
N ARG A 740 -9.19 -38.21 2.53
CA ARG A 740 -9.33 -36.85 3.07
C ARG A 740 -9.28 -35.76 2.00
N ASN A 741 -8.50 -35.97 0.94
CA ASN A 741 -8.43 -35.11 -0.25
C ASN A 741 -8.29 -33.62 0.13
N TYR A 742 -9.20 -32.72 -0.28
CA TYR A 742 -9.11 -31.29 0.02
C TYR A 742 -8.93 -30.94 1.53
N LEU A 743 -9.37 -31.81 2.45
CA LEU A 743 -9.22 -31.63 3.90
C LEU A 743 -7.76 -31.76 4.40
N GLU A 744 -6.82 -32.19 3.56
CA GLU A 744 -5.39 -32.21 3.88
C GLU A 744 -4.76 -30.82 3.75
N VAL A 745 -5.22 -30.00 2.79
CA VAL A 745 -4.72 -28.64 2.58
C VAL A 745 -5.58 -27.57 3.26
N TYR A 746 -6.85 -27.87 3.58
CA TYR A 746 -7.86 -26.91 4.04
C TYR A 746 -8.30 -27.10 5.52
N PRO A 747 -7.44 -26.76 6.51
CA PRO A 747 -7.69 -27.01 7.94
C PRO A 747 -8.85 -26.17 8.54
N TYR A 748 -9.36 -25.19 7.79
CA TYR A 748 -10.51 -24.37 8.18
C TYR A 748 -11.82 -25.16 8.22
N GLU A 749 -11.83 -26.37 7.66
CA GLU A 749 -12.93 -27.32 7.77
C GLU A 749 -12.51 -28.60 8.50
N LYS A 750 -13.47 -29.16 9.25
CA LYS A 750 -13.33 -30.47 9.89
C LYS A 750 -14.24 -31.49 9.23
N TRP A 751 -13.78 -32.72 9.23
CA TRP A 751 -14.52 -33.95 9.00
C TRP A 751 -13.74 -35.02 9.75
N SER A 752 -14.44 -35.74 10.62
CA SER A 752 -13.87 -36.66 11.60
C SER A 752 -14.60 -37.98 11.51
N ASP A 753 -13.87 -39.06 11.69
CA ASP A 753 -14.46 -40.39 11.82
C ASP A 753 -15.35 -40.47 13.06
N LYS A 754 -16.44 -41.20 12.91
CA LYS A 754 -17.28 -41.68 14.01
C LYS A 754 -17.53 -43.16 13.72
N VAL A 755 -16.53 -43.98 14.05
CA VAL A 755 -16.67 -45.44 14.00
C VAL A 755 -17.84 -45.84 14.89
N ILE A 756 -18.62 -46.82 14.43
CA ILE A 756 -19.63 -47.49 15.25
C ILE A 756 -19.37 -49.01 15.18
N PRO A 757 -19.65 -49.75 16.27
CA PRO A 757 -19.58 -51.21 16.30
C PRO A 757 -20.39 -51.90 15.18
N LEU A 758 -20.05 -53.16 14.92
CA LEU A 758 -20.72 -53.98 13.92
C LEU A 758 -22.00 -54.62 14.48
N TYR A 759 -23.13 -53.96 14.24
CA TYR A 759 -24.46 -54.52 14.49
C TYR A 759 -24.92 -55.42 13.33
N GLN A 760 -25.64 -56.50 13.62
CA GLN A 760 -26.20 -57.40 12.61
C GLN A 760 -27.72 -57.26 12.55
N LYS A 761 -28.31 -57.28 11.35
CA LYS A 761 -29.78 -57.21 11.22
C LYS A 761 -30.42 -58.44 11.89
N GLY A 762 -31.36 -58.19 12.81
CA GLY A 762 -32.00 -59.20 13.64
C GLY A 762 -31.31 -59.48 14.99
N SER A 763 -30.10 -58.97 15.24
CA SER A 763 -29.46 -59.14 16.55
C SER A 763 -30.22 -58.38 17.64
N ARG A 764 -30.32 -58.99 18.83
CA ARG A 764 -30.88 -58.37 20.03
C ARG A 764 -29.78 -58.04 21.03
N PHE A 765 -29.88 -56.90 21.70
CA PHE A 765 -28.98 -56.50 22.77
C PHE A 765 -29.73 -55.71 23.85
N GLN A 766 -29.13 -55.61 25.04
CA GLN A 766 -29.64 -54.80 26.14
C GLN A 766 -28.96 -53.42 26.09
N PRO A 767 -29.69 -52.31 25.92
CA PRO A 767 -29.12 -50.98 26.05
C PRO A 767 -28.53 -50.75 27.45
N THR A 768 -27.41 -50.03 27.50
CA THR A 768 -26.71 -49.66 28.73
C THR A 768 -27.49 -48.60 29.50
N THR A 769 -28.06 -47.62 28.79
CA THR A 769 -29.04 -46.69 29.36
C THR A 769 -30.20 -46.43 28.39
N VAL A 770 -31.39 -46.32 28.95
CA VAL A 770 -32.56 -45.69 28.33
C VAL A 770 -32.94 -44.54 29.25
N GLU A 771 -32.86 -43.31 28.76
CA GLU A 771 -33.05 -42.09 29.54
C GLU A 771 -34.13 -41.24 28.88
N MET A 772 -35.17 -40.81 29.61
CA MET A 772 -35.90 -39.62 29.20
C MET A 772 -35.06 -38.41 29.58
N VAL A 773 -34.65 -37.61 28.60
CA VAL A 773 -33.86 -36.39 28.83
C VAL A 773 -34.64 -35.16 28.40
N ASP A 774 -34.70 -34.21 29.32
CA ASP A 774 -35.30 -32.90 29.14
C ASP A 774 -34.39 -32.01 28.27
N GLY A 775 -35.01 -31.04 27.61
CA GLY A 775 -34.35 -30.00 26.85
C GLY A 775 -35.26 -28.80 26.66
N GLU A 776 -34.67 -27.70 26.22
CA GLU A 776 -35.38 -26.44 26.01
C GLU A 776 -34.99 -25.87 24.65
N THR A 777 -35.93 -25.29 23.91
CA THR A 777 -35.60 -24.62 22.65
C THR A 777 -34.84 -23.34 22.93
N SER A 778 -33.62 -23.21 22.42
CA SER A 778 -32.83 -21.97 22.57
C SER A 778 -33.27 -20.90 21.56
N PRO A 779 -33.23 -19.60 21.93
CA PRO A 779 -33.43 -18.50 20.98
C PRO A 779 -32.35 -18.47 19.89
N PRO A 780 -32.58 -17.78 18.76
CA PRO A 780 -31.54 -17.53 17.77
C PRO A 780 -30.40 -16.69 18.38
N LEU A 781 -29.19 -16.79 17.81
CA LEU A 781 -28.06 -15.95 18.25
C LEU A 781 -28.05 -14.60 17.51
N LEU A 782 -27.48 -13.57 18.14
CA LEU A 782 -27.19 -12.28 17.48
C LEU A 782 -26.31 -12.48 16.23
N LEU A 783 -26.46 -11.60 15.24
CA LEU A 783 -25.72 -11.71 13.97
C LEU A 783 -24.21 -11.50 14.19
N THR A 784 -23.38 -12.43 13.69
CA THR A 784 -21.98 -12.12 13.39
C THR A 784 -21.90 -11.31 12.09
N GLU A 785 -20.72 -10.74 11.81
CA GLU A 785 -20.46 -10.05 10.55
C GLU A 785 -20.71 -10.94 9.31
N ALA A 786 -20.34 -12.22 9.37
CA ALA A 786 -20.62 -13.15 8.27
C ALA A 786 -22.11 -13.52 8.13
N ASP A 787 -22.88 -13.49 9.23
CA ASP A 787 -24.34 -13.70 9.17
C ASP A 787 -25.04 -12.46 8.58
N LEU A 788 -24.55 -11.26 8.88
CA LEU A 788 -25.07 -10.01 8.33
C LEU A 788 -24.76 -9.89 6.82
N ILE A 789 -23.53 -10.19 6.39
CA ILE A 789 -23.16 -10.25 4.97
C ILE A 789 -24.03 -11.29 4.24
N ALA A 790 -24.28 -12.46 4.83
CA ALA A 790 -25.15 -13.48 4.23
C ALA A 790 -26.62 -13.03 4.11
N LEU A 791 -27.12 -12.16 4.99
CA LEU A 791 -28.44 -11.54 4.85
C LEU A 791 -28.46 -10.45 3.77
N MET A 792 -27.43 -9.62 3.70
CA MET A 792 -27.27 -8.60 2.65
C MET A 792 -27.20 -9.24 1.25
N GLU A 793 -26.35 -10.25 1.06
CA GLU A 793 -26.25 -11.03 -0.18
C GLU A 793 -27.59 -11.69 -0.55
N LYS A 794 -28.25 -12.35 0.42
CA LYS A 794 -29.55 -13.02 0.20
C LYS A 794 -30.64 -12.07 -0.30
N HIS A 795 -30.62 -10.81 0.17
CA HIS A 795 -31.64 -9.81 -0.13
C HIS A 795 -31.19 -8.77 -1.17
N GLY A 796 -30.03 -8.95 -1.81
CA GLY A 796 -29.60 -8.14 -2.96
C GLY A 796 -29.22 -6.69 -2.62
N ILE A 797 -28.65 -6.44 -1.44
CA ILE A 797 -28.12 -5.12 -1.05
C ILE A 797 -26.65 -5.19 -0.68
N GLY A 798 -25.87 -4.14 -0.95
CA GLY A 798 -24.42 -4.15 -0.75
C GLY A 798 -23.64 -4.91 -1.84
N THR A 799 -24.24 -5.06 -3.03
CA THR A 799 -23.62 -5.67 -4.22
C THR A 799 -22.35 -4.92 -4.66
N ASP A 800 -21.61 -5.48 -5.63
CA ASP A 800 -20.37 -4.84 -6.14
C ASP A 800 -19.28 -4.66 -5.05
N ALA A 801 -19.23 -5.59 -4.09
CA ALA A 801 -18.30 -5.60 -2.95
C ALA A 801 -18.40 -4.36 -2.02
N THR A 802 -19.62 -3.88 -1.75
CA THR A 802 -19.87 -2.73 -0.85
C THR A 802 -20.32 -3.11 0.57
N HIS A 803 -20.59 -4.40 0.87
CA HIS A 803 -21.00 -4.88 2.20
C HIS A 803 -20.18 -4.29 3.37
N ALA A 804 -18.85 -4.38 3.30
CA ALA A 804 -17.95 -3.92 4.36
C ALA A 804 -18.12 -2.44 4.72
N GLU A 805 -18.44 -1.57 3.74
CA GLU A 805 -18.59 -0.13 3.98
C GLU A 805 -19.87 0.18 4.75
N HIS A 806 -21.00 -0.42 4.35
CA HIS A 806 -22.28 -0.22 5.01
C HIS A 806 -22.29 -0.81 6.43
N ILE A 807 -21.67 -1.99 6.61
CA ILE A 807 -21.47 -2.63 7.91
C ILE A 807 -20.54 -1.79 8.82
N GLU A 808 -19.45 -1.25 8.30
CA GLU A 808 -18.58 -0.34 9.05
C GLU A 808 -19.31 0.96 9.42
N THR A 809 -20.19 1.45 8.55
CA THR A 809 -20.92 2.70 8.79
C THR A 809 -21.85 2.56 9.99
N ILE A 810 -22.62 1.47 10.13
CA ILE A 810 -23.50 1.28 11.30
C ILE A 810 -22.73 1.12 12.62
N LYS A 811 -21.54 0.51 12.61
CA LYS A 811 -20.61 0.49 13.76
C LYS A 811 -20.13 1.91 14.10
N THR A 812 -19.56 2.60 13.11
CA THR A 812 -18.96 3.94 13.25
C THR A 812 -19.96 4.99 13.75
N ARG A 813 -21.25 4.83 13.44
CA ARG A 813 -22.35 5.70 13.88
C ARG A 813 -22.91 5.35 15.26
N MET A 814 -22.36 4.32 15.93
CA MET A 814 -22.84 3.78 17.20
C MET A 814 -24.31 3.29 17.15
N TYR A 815 -24.78 2.86 15.98
CA TYR A 815 -26.10 2.22 15.83
C TYR A 815 -26.05 0.74 16.22
N VAL A 816 -24.89 0.11 16.08
CA VAL A 816 -24.59 -1.22 16.62
C VAL A 816 -23.28 -1.20 17.40
N GLY A 817 -23.26 -1.88 18.54
CA GLY A 817 -22.05 -2.29 19.24
C GLY A 817 -21.63 -3.71 18.84
N LEU A 818 -20.41 -4.10 19.20
CA LEU A 818 -19.95 -5.48 19.12
C LEU A 818 -19.83 -6.07 20.53
N THR A 819 -20.42 -7.24 20.71
CA THR A 819 -20.32 -8.08 21.91
C THR A 819 -18.94 -8.74 22.03
N ALA A 820 -18.64 -9.34 23.19
CA ALA A 820 -17.37 -10.02 23.44
C ALA A 820 -17.08 -11.15 22.43
N ASP A 821 -18.11 -11.86 21.94
CA ASP A 821 -17.99 -12.91 20.90
C ASP A 821 -18.17 -12.38 19.46
N GLN A 822 -18.06 -11.06 19.27
CA GLN A 822 -18.07 -10.36 17.97
C GLN A 822 -19.40 -10.47 17.19
N ARG A 823 -20.53 -10.45 17.91
CA ARG A 823 -21.88 -10.27 17.35
C ARG A 823 -22.39 -8.85 17.51
N PHE A 824 -23.22 -8.40 16.58
CA PHE A 824 -23.88 -7.10 16.65
C PHE A 824 -24.99 -7.07 17.70
N LEU A 825 -24.97 -6.01 18.51
CA LEU A 825 -26.04 -5.63 19.44
C LEU A 825 -26.52 -4.22 19.03
N PRO A 826 -27.81 -3.98 18.77
CA PRO A 826 -28.28 -2.64 18.45
C PRO A 826 -28.16 -1.71 19.66
N GLY A 827 -27.64 -0.50 19.45
CA GLY A 827 -27.67 0.56 20.45
C GLY A 827 -29.05 1.25 20.47
N HIS A 828 -29.41 1.87 21.60
CA HIS A 828 -30.74 2.51 21.80
C HIS A 828 -31.14 3.45 20.65
N LEU A 829 -30.19 4.27 20.15
CA LEU A 829 -30.43 5.15 19.00
C LEU A 829 -30.72 4.37 17.71
N GLY A 830 -29.98 3.30 17.43
CA GLY A 830 -30.22 2.46 16.25
C GLY A 830 -31.54 1.71 16.34
N MET A 831 -31.89 1.24 17.55
CA MET A 831 -33.14 0.56 17.86
C MET A 831 -34.36 1.48 17.61
N GLY A 832 -34.44 2.61 18.33
CA GLY A 832 -35.56 3.53 18.22
C GLY A 832 -35.67 4.25 16.86
N LEU A 833 -34.58 4.35 16.08
CA LEU A 833 -34.66 4.79 14.68
C LEU A 833 -35.40 3.76 13.81
N VAL A 834 -35.03 2.47 13.86
CA VAL A 834 -35.70 1.41 13.10
C VAL A 834 -37.18 1.31 13.50
N GLU A 835 -37.47 1.25 14.79
CA GLU A 835 -38.86 1.19 15.28
C GLU A 835 -39.66 2.45 14.95
N GLY A 836 -39.03 3.62 15.03
CA GLY A 836 -39.67 4.90 14.76
C GLY A 836 -40.07 5.05 13.29
N TYR A 837 -39.25 4.59 12.35
CA TYR A 837 -39.63 4.57 10.92
C TYR A 837 -40.62 3.45 10.58
N ASP A 838 -40.42 2.22 11.05
CA ASP A 838 -41.34 1.11 10.73
C ASP A 838 -42.76 1.34 11.31
N SER A 839 -42.85 1.98 12.49
CA SER A 839 -44.13 2.39 13.08
C SER A 839 -44.83 3.55 12.36
N MET A 840 -44.23 4.10 11.29
CA MET A 840 -44.92 4.99 10.35
C MET A 840 -45.82 4.26 9.35
N GLY A 841 -45.82 2.92 9.33
CA GLY A 841 -46.75 2.13 8.51
C GLY A 841 -46.27 1.83 7.08
N TYR A 842 -44.99 2.06 6.81
CA TYR A 842 -44.25 1.51 5.68
C TYR A 842 -42.96 0.89 6.23
N GLU A 843 -42.58 -0.30 5.76
CA GLU A 843 -41.46 -1.05 6.35
C GLU A 843 -40.10 -0.52 5.86
N MET A 844 -39.71 0.67 6.32
CA MET A 844 -38.49 1.36 5.85
C MET A 844 -37.20 0.60 6.19
N SER A 845 -37.21 -0.27 7.21
CA SER A 845 -36.06 -1.10 7.59
C SER A 845 -35.83 -2.31 6.68
N LYS A 846 -36.74 -2.59 5.74
CA LYS A 846 -36.64 -3.73 4.82
C LYS A 846 -35.73 -3.40 3.62
N PRO A 847 -35.00 -4.40 3.08
CA PRO A 847 -34.00 -4.19 2.05
C PRO A 847 -34.59 -3.83 0.68
N ASP A 848 -35.86 -4.14 0.43
CA ASP A 848 -36.49 -4.23 -0.89
C ASP A 848 -36.35 -2.98 -1.75
N LEU A 849 -36.52 -1.79 -1.17
CA LEU A 849 -36.37 -0.51 -1.90
C LEU A 849 -34.92 -0.25 -2.34
N ARG A 850 -33.94 -0.70 -1.55
CA ARG A 850 -32.51 -0.62 -1.91
C ARG A 850 -32.10 -1.73 -2.88
N ALA A 851 -32.72 -2.92 -2.77
CA ALA A 851 -32.50 -4.02 -3.70
C ALA A 851 -33.01 -3.68 -5.11
N GLU A 852 -34.16 -3.00 -5.22
CA GLU A 852 -34.64 -2.45 -6.50
C GLU A 852 -33.67 -1.41 -7.08
N LEU A 853 -33.16 -0.51 -6.23
CA LEU A 853 -32.17 0.50 -6.62
C LEU A 853 -30.89 -0.18 -7.17
N GLU A 854 -30.31 -1.14 -6.46
CA GLU A 854 -29.08 -1.84 -6.91
C GLU A 854 -29.32 -2.70 -8.16
N ALA A 855 -30.49 -3.32 -8.30
CA ALA A 855 -30.89 -4.00 -9.54
C ALA A 855 -30.99 -3.01 -10.72
N ASP A 856 -31.54 -1.82 -10.51
CA ASP A 856 -31.61 -0.77 -11.53
C ASP A 856 -30.21 -0.27 -11.95
N LEU A 857 -29.26 -0.14 -11.01
CA LEU A 857 -27.86 0.18 -11.34
C LEU A 857 -27.23 -0.88 -12.25
N LYS A 858 -27.48 -2.17 -11.98
CA LYS A 858 -27.03 -3.27 -12.85
C LYS A 858 -27.67 -3.20 -14.24
N LEU A 859 -28.94 -2.83 -14.34
CA LEU A 859 -29.62 -2.61 -15.62
C LEU A 859 -29.06 -1.41 -16.40
N ILE A 860 -28.50 -0.39 -15.75
CA ILE A 860 -27.75 0.68 -16.43
C ILE A 860 -26.46 0.12 -17.02
N CYS A 861 -25.63 -0.60 -16.25
CA CYS A 861 -24.39 -1.23 -16.76
C CYS A 861 -24.67 -2.14 -17.98
N GLU A 862 -25.70 -2.98 -17.89
CA GLU A 862 -26.12 -3.87 -18.97
C GLU A 862 -26.73 -3.11 -20.18
N GLY A 863 -26.99 -1.81 -20.06
CA GLY A 863 -27.62 -0.98 -21.09
C GLY A 863 -29.11 -1.28 -21.32
N LYS A 864 -29.78 -1.86 -20.32
CA LYS A 864 -31.20 -2.24 -20.34
C LYS A 864 -32.13 -1.18 -19.74
N LYS A 865 -31.59 -0.25 -18.94
CA LYS A 865 -32.27 0.97 -18.47
C LYS A 865 -31.43 2.21 -18.76
N ASP A 866 -32.11 3.33 -18.98
CA ASP A 866 -31.48 4.65 -19.04
C ASP A 866 -31.25 5.24 -17.63
N LYS A 867 -30.17 6.00 -17.48
CA LYS A 867 -29.73 6.57 -16.21
C LYS A 867 -30.65 7.68 -15.69
N TYR A 868 -31.22 8.51 -16.56
CA TYR A 868 -32.13 9.58 -16.16
C TYR A 868 -33.48 9.00 -15.75
N ALA A 869 -33.96 7.97 -16.46
CA ALA A 869 -35.17 7.24 -16.09
C ALA A 869 -35.04 6.58 -14.70
N VAL A 870 -33.92 5.90 -14.41
CA VAL A 870 -33.64 5.33 -13.08
C VAL A 870 -33.55 6.41 -12.02
N LEU A 871 -32.75 7.47 -12.25
CA LEU A 871 -32.58 8.57 -11.30
C LEU A 871 -33.92 9.22 -10.94
N GLN A 872 -34.78 9.49 -11.94
CA GLN A 872 -36.12 10.04 -11.73
C GLN A 872 -37.04 9.07 -10.97
N GLN A 873 -37.06 7.78 -11.35
CA GLN A 873 -37.86 6.74 -10.68
C GLN A 873 -37.48 6.61 -9.19
N GLN A 874 -36.19 6.45 -8.91
CA GLN A 874 -35.69 6.20 -7.56
C GLN A 874 -35.78 7.45 -6.68
N LEU A 875 -35.50 8.66 -7.21
CA LEU A 875 -35.72 9.89 -6.46
C LEU A 875 -37.20 10.12 -6.14
N GLN A 876 -38.12 9.88 -7.07
CA GLN A 876 -39.55 10.06 -6.79
C GLN A 876 -40.05 9.10 -5.70
N LYS A 877 -39.56 7.84 -5.68
CA LYS A 877 -39.85 6.86 -4.61
C LYS A 877 -39.35 7.35 -3.25
N TYR A 878 -38.06 7.64 -3.12
CA TYR A 878 -37.50 8.08 -1.84
C TYR A 878 -38.01 9.46 -1.39
N LYS A 879 -38.41 10.34 -2.31
CA LYS A 879 -39.05 11.63 -2.01
C LYS A 879 -40.45 11.45 -1.42
N GLN A 880 -41.24 10.51 -1.93
CA GLN A 880 -42.55 10.16 -1.36
C GLN A 880 -42.38 9.61 0.07
N VAL A 881 -41.47 8.64 0.26
CA VAL A 881 -41.15 8.09 1.60
C VAL A 881 -40.67 9.20 2.56
N PHE A 882 -39.89 10.17 2.07
CA PHE A 882 -39.44 11.31 2.88
C PHE A 882 -40.60 12.24 3.29
N ILE A 883 -41.56 12.50 2.40
CA ILE A 883 -42.75 13.31 2.72
C ILE A 883 -43.59 12.62 3.81
N GLU A 884 -43.76 11.30 3.71
CA GLU A 884 -44.47 10.50 4.72
C GLU A 884 -43.69 10.43 6.04
N ALA A 885 -42.35 10.38 6.01
CA ALA A 885 -41.48 10.47 7.17
C ALA A 885 -41.61 11.81 7.92
N VAL A 886 -41.68 12.93 7.19
CA VAL A 886 -41.89 14.26 7.78
C VAL A 886 -43.30 14.34 8.38
N ALA A 887 -44.32 13.86 7.68
CA ALA A 887 -45.71 13.88 8.14
C ALA A 887 -45.96 12.99 9.39
N ARG A 888 -45.16 11.93 9.60
CA ARG A 888 -45.27 11.01 10.74
C ARG A 888 -44.07 11.11 11.69
N ALA A 889 -43.35 12.24 11.67
CA ALA A 889 -42.09 12.44 12.40
C ALA A 889 -42.19 12.23 13.92
N ASN A 890 -43.38 12.44 14.52
CA ASN A 890 -43.64 12.16 15.93
C ASN A 890 -43.46 10.68 16.32
N LYS A 891 -43.46 9.75 15.35
CA LYS A 891 -43.18 8.32 15.59
C LYS A 891 -41.71 8.05 15.95
N LEU A 892 -40.77 8.82 15.40
CA LEU A 892 -39.35 8.75 15.79
C LEU A 892 -39.18 9.21 17.23
N ASP A 893 -39.85 10.30 17.61
CA ASP A 893 -39.81 10.84 18.96
C ASP A 893 -40.43 9.84 19.96
N GLN A 894 -41.60 9.26 19.64
CA GLN A 894 -42.28 8.25 20.45
C GLN A 894 -41.46 6.96 20.63
N ALA A 895 -40.75 6.49 19.60
CA ALA A 895 -39.90 5.31 19.69
C ALA A 895 -38.63 5.58 20.52
N LEU A 896 -37.96 6.71 20.28
CA LEU A 896 -36.72 7.06 21.00
C LEU A 896 -36.96 7.45 22.47
N ALA A 897 -38.14 8.01 22.80
CA ALA A 897 -38.52 8.31 24.18
C ALA A 897 -38.52 7.07 25.10
N GLN A 898 -38.80 5.88 24.56
CA GLN A 898 -38.74 4.61 25.31
C GLN A 898 -37.34 4.31 25.86
N TYR A 899 -36.29 4.86 25.23
CA TYR A 899 -34.89 4.65 25.59
C TYR A 899 -34.21 5.89 26.22
N PHE A 900 -34.77 7.09 25.98
CA PHE A 900 -34.16 8.38 26.32
C PHE A 900 -34.96 9.22 27.31
N GLY A 901 -36.17 8.78 27.71
CA GLY A 901 -37.04 9.51 28.62
C GLY A 901 -37.97 10.48 27.90
N GLU A 902 -38.56 11.42 28.64
CA GLU A 902 -39.55 12.36 28.12
C GLU A 902 -38.99 13.22 26.97
N ALA A 903 -39.75 13.27 25.88
CA ALA A 903 -39.47 14.12 24.73
C ALA A 903 -39.78 15.59 25.09
N THR A 904 -38.89 16.52 24.72
CA THR A 904 -39.17 17.96 24.90
C THR A 904 -40.37 18.34 24.02
N GLU A 905 -41.45 18.84 24.61
CA GLU A 905 -42.61 19.32 23.85
C GLU A 905 -42.22 20.50 22.95
N ILE A 906 -42.36 20.30 21.64
CA ILE A 906 -42.31 21.38 20.65
C ILE A 906 -43.76 21.70 20.29
N ALA A 907 -44.18 22.95 20.50
CA ALA A 907 -45.52 23.39 20.15
C ALA A 907 -45.79 23.17 18.66
N GLU A 908 -46.98 22.65 18.31
CA GLU A 908 -47.32 22.20 16.94
C GLU A 908 -47.23 23.29 15.85
N GLN A 909 -47.10 24.56 16.24
CA GLN A 909 -46.94 25.71 15.34
C GLN A 909 -45.47 26.06 15.02
N GLU A 910 -44.48 25.50 15.74
CA GLU A 910 -43.06 25.57 15.31
C GLU A 910 -42.74 24.42 14.34
N GLU A 911 -43.11 24.56 13.07
CA GLU A 911 -42.59 23.69 12.02
C GLU A 911 -41.05 23.67 12.07
N VAL A 912 -40.45 22.48 12.20
CA VAL A 912 -39.00 22.30 12.43
C VAL A 912 -38.15 22.84 11.27
N TYR A 913 -38.78 23.06 10.12
CA TYR A 913 -38.20 23.70 8.93
C TYR A 913 -39.13 24.84 8.53
N PRO A 914 -38.63 26.00 8.08
CA PRO A 914 -39.49 26.99 7.46
C PRO A 914 -40.19 26.36 6.25
N ALA A 915 -41.51 26.54 6.16
CA ALA A 915 -42.31 26.16 5.01
C ALA A 915 -41.60 26.57 3.71
N THR A 916 -41.52 25.64 2.75
CA THR A 916 -40.71 25.78 1.52
C THR A 916 -40.96 27.15 0.90
N PRO A 917 -39.97 28.07 0.91
CA PRO A 917 -40.24 29.50 0.75
C PRO A 917 -40.70 29.75 -0.67
N PHE A 918 -42.02 29.89 -0.84
CA PHE A 918 -42.65 29.82 -2.14
C PHE A 918 -42.15 30.93 -3.06
N SER A 919 -41.92 30.57 -4.33
CA SER A 919 -41.60 31.56 -5.35
C SER A 919 -42.76 32.53 -5.52
N VAL A 920 -42.46 33.82 -5.39
CA VAL A 920 -43.41 34.90 -5.66
C VAL A 920 -43.27 35.35 -7.12
N ARG A 921 -42.05 35.31 -7.66
CA ARG A 921 -41.72 35.59 -9.07
C ARG A 921 -40.32 35.09 -9.40
N LYS A 922 -39.97 34.97 -10.69
CA LYS A 922 -38.55 34.93 -11.09
C LYS A 922 -37.89 36.30 -10.95
N CYS A 923 -36.58 36.28 -10.70
CA CYS A 923 -35.73 37.45 -10.55
C CYS A 923 -35.43 38.11 -11.91
N PRO A 924 -35.67 39.42 -12.08
CA PRO A 924 -35.42 40.10 -13.36
C PRO A 924 -33.93 40.20 -13.76
N GLN A 925 -33.00 39.89 -12.85
CA GLN A 925 -31.55 40.01 -13.07
C GLN A 925 -30.85 38.67 -13.39
N CYS A 926 -31.38 37.54 -12.92
CA CYS A 926 -30.74 36.21 -13.13
C CYS A 926 -31.72 35.04 -13.31
N ASN A 927 -33.02 35.32 -13.46
CA ASN A 927 -34.11 34.34 -13.64
C ASN A 927 -34.31 33.28 -12.54
N ASN A 928 -33.45 33.21 -11.51
CA ASN A 928 -33.68 32.42 -10.30
C ASN A 928 -34.91 32.92 -9.52
N ASP A 929 -35.53 32.07 -8.71
CA ASP A 929 -36.71 32.43 -7.92
C ASP A 929 -36.43 33.54 -6.89
N MET A 930 -37.40 34.42 -6.70
CA MET A 930 -37.46 35.39 -5.61
C MET A 930 -38.52 34.98 -4.61
N VAL A 931 -38.12 34.87 -3.35
CA VAL A 931 -38.93 34.32 -2.26
C VAL A 931 -39.06 35.33 -1.12
N LEU A 932 -40.16 35.23 -0.37
CA LEU A 932 -40.40 36.06 0.80
C LEU A 932 -39.54 35.62 1.99
N LYS A 933 -39.02 36.58 2.76
CA LYS A 933 -38.17 36.34 3.94
C LYS A 933 -38.44 37.39 5.04
N THR A 934 -38.28 36.98 6.28
CA THR A 934 -38.37 37.85 7.48
C THR A 934 -36.99 38.28 7.94
N ARG A 935 -36.85 39.49 8.50
CA ARG A 935 -35.59 39.98 9.09
C ARG A 935 -35.46 39.55 10.54
N LYS A 936 -34.22 39.48 11.05
CA LYS A 936 -33.92 39.14 12.45
C LYS A 936 -34.52 40.11 13.49
N ASN A 937 -34.88 41.32 13.08
CA ASN A 937 -35.35 42.40 13.95
C ASN A 937 -36.86 42.69 13.75
N GLY A 938 -37.59 41.79 13.07
CA GLY A 938 -38.93 42.05 12.55
C GLY A 938 -38.92 42.77 11.19
N GLY A 939 -40.07 42.74 10.50
CA GLY A 939 -40.21 43.25 9.14
C GLY A 939 -39.75 42.27 8.05
N PHE A 940 -40.17 42.55 6.80
CA PHE A 940 -40.14 41.59 5.70
C PHE A 940 -39.33 42.10 4.50
N TYR A 941 -38.95 41.18 3.60
CA TYR A 941 -38.31 41.48 2.31
C TYR A 941 -38.45 40.31 1.33
N LEU A 942 -38.49 40.61 0.03
CA LEU A 942 -38.32 39.62 -1.04
C LEU A 942 -36.83 39.47 -1.36
N SER A 943 -36.36 38.27 -1.67
CA SER A 943 -34.94 37.98 -1.87
C SER A 943 -34.72 36.95 -2.98
N CYS A 944 -33.80 37.24 -3.90
CA CYS A 944 -33.38 36.29 -4.93
C CYS A 944 -32.60 35.10 -4.33
N MET A 945 -32.96 33.88 -4.74
CA MET A 945 -32.29 32.64 -4.33
C MET A 945 -30.89 32.49 -4.93
N GLY A 946 -30.55 33.25 -5.98
CA GLY A 946 -29.19 33.37 -6.51
C GLY A 946 -28.19 34.17 -5.64
N TYR A 947 -28.57 34.63 -4.44
CA TYR A 947 -27.66 35.31 -3.51
C TYR A 947 -26.56 34.34 -3.01
N PRO A 948 -25.27 34.73 -2.91
CA PRO A 948 -24.75 36.11 -3.00
C PRO A 948 -24.39 36.61 -4.41
N ALA A 949 -24.40 35.74 -5.43
CA ALA A 949 -24.03 36.13 -6.80
C ALA A 949 -25.03 37.14 -7.40
N CYS A 950 -26.32 36.98 -7.11
CA CYS A 950 -27.36 37.95 -7.41
C CYS A 950 -27.87 38.62 -6.12
N LYS A 951 -27.63 39.93 -5.98
CA LYS A 951 -28.00 40.72 -4.79
C LYS A 951 -29.41 41.33 -4.84
N THR A 952 -30.23 40.98 -5.84
CA THR A 952 -31.58 41.55 -6.00
C THR A 952 -32.50 41.17 -4.83
N ALA A 953 -33.06 42.19 -4.18
CA ALA A 953 -33.99 42.08 -3.07
C ALA A 953 -34.98 43.26 -3.11
N VAL A 954 -36.14 43.10 -2.47
CA VAL A 954 -37.18 44.13 -2.33
C VAL A 954 -37.45 44.28 -0.84
N TRP A 955 -37.06 45.40 -0.24
CA TRP A 955 -37.17 45.62 1.20
C TRP A 955 -38.49 46.33 1.52
N PHE A 956 -39.42 45.64 2.17
CA PHE A 956 -40.73 46.24 2.49
C PHE A 956 -40.60 47.24 3.65
N PRO A 957 -41.20 48.43 3.59
CA PRO A 957 -41.12 49.41 4.68
C PRO A 957 -41.70 48.89 6.00
N ASP A 958 -41.25 49.44 7.12
CA ASP A 958 -41.62 48.98 8.47
C ASP A 958 -43.07 49.31 8.88
N PHE A 959 -43.85 49.91 7.97
CA PHE A 959 -45.31 50.03 8.08
C PHE A 959 -46.08 48.81 7.52
N VAL A 960 -45.40 47.89 6.83
CA VAL A 960 -45.92 46.56 6.50
C VAL A 960 -45.81 45.69 7.75
N LEU A 961 -46.93 45.52 8.44
CA LEU A 961 -47.02 44.77 9.70
C LEU A 961 -46.97 43.25 9.47
N ASP A 962 -47.54 42.79 8.35
CA ASP A 962 -47.53 41.40 7.92
C ASP A 962 -47.61 41.34 6.38
N VAL A 963 -47.09 40.26 5.79
CA VAL A 963 -47.23 39.96 4.36
C VAL A 963 -47.11 38.46 4.11
N ALA A 964 -48.04 37.93 3.31
CA ALA A 964 -48.07 36.52 2.89
C ALA A 964 -48.20 36.40 1.36
N ARG A 965 -47.83 35.25 0.81
CA ARG A 965 -48.13 34.90 -0.59
C ARG A 965 -49.60 34.56 -0.72
N ASP A 966 -50.28 35.21 -1.67
CA ASP A 966 -51.64 34.89 -2.06
C ASP A 966 -51.64 33.79 -3.14
N GLU A 967 -52.73 33.04 -3.24
CA GLU A 967 -52.85 31.98 -4.25
C GLU A 967 -53.01 32.54 -5.66
N SER A 968 -53.58 33.75 -5.81
CA SER A 968 -53.86 34.32 -7.13
C SER A 968 -52.57 34.72 -7.88
N ILE A 969 -52.52 34.35 -9.16
CA ILE A 969 -51.46 34.70 -10.08
C ILE A 969 -51.85 35.98 -10.82
N CYS A 970 -50.91 36.91 -10.98
CA CYS A 970 -51.08 38.06 -11.85
C CYS A 970 -50.93 37.63 -13.32
N ALA A 971 -51.95 37.91 -14.13
CA ALA A 971 -51.97 37.63 -15.57
C ALA A 971 -51.17 38.63 -16.44
N VAL A 972 -50.65 39.71 -15.85
CA VAL A 972 -50.00 40.82 -16.57
C VAL A 972 -48.47 40.76 -16.47
N CYS A 973 -47.93 40.36 -15.30
CA CYS A 973 -46.50 40.50 -15.03
C CYS A 973 -45.69 39.28 -15.46
N ASN A 974 -44.66 39.53 -16.26
CA ASN A 974 -43.74 38.51 -16.76
C ASN A 974 -42.36 38.52 -16.07
N PRO A 975 -41.60 37.40 -16.13
CA PRO A 975 -42.04 36.09 -16.61
C PRO A 975 -43.00 35.42 -15.61
N HIS A 976 -44.00 34.71 -16.12
CA HIS A 976 -44.96 33.98 -15.30
C HIS A 976 -44.36 32.72 -14.63
N PRO A 977 -44.92 32.25 -13.50
CA PRO A 977 -45.98 32.90 -12.71
C PRO A 977 -45.41 34.03 -11.83
N VAL A 978 -46.22 35.08 -11.66
CA VAL A 978 -46.02 36.10 -10.63
C VAL A 978 -47.21 36.03 -9.67
N HIS A 979 -46.99 35.51 -8.47
CA HIS A 979 -48.01 35.46 -7.43
C HIS A 979 -48.23 36.83 -6.81
N LYS A 980 -49.48 37.12 -6.44
CA LYS A 980 -49.79 38.30 -5.62
C LYS A 980 -49.32 38.07 -4.17
N LEU A 981 -49.19 39.18 -3.45
CA LEU A 981 -48.95 39.16 -2.01
C LEU A 981 -50.15 39.82 -1.30
N LYS A 982 -50.59 39.21 -0.20
CA LYS A 982 -51.51 39.83 0.75
C LYS A 982 -50.68 40.60 1.78
N PHE A 983 -50.84 41.91 1.82
CA PHE A 983 -50.19 42.82 2.77
C PHE A 983 -51.14 43.21 3.89
N LYS A 984 -50.59 43.50 5.07
CA LYS A 984 -51.28 44.12 6.20
C LYS A 984 -50.53 45.38 6.61
N PHE A 985 -51.20 46.53 6.55
CA PHE A 985 -50.57 47.84 6.74
C PHE A 985 -50.91 48.47 8.10
N LYS A 986 -49.98 49.26 8.63
CA LYS A 986 -50.18 50.05 9.85
C LYS A 986 -51.26 51.12 9.63
N ARG A 987 -52.22 51.24 10.54
CA ARG A 987 -53.30 52.24 10.45
C ARG A 987 -52.71 53.64 10.35
N GLY A 988 -53.09 54.39 9.29
CA GLY A 988 -52.55 55.72 8.99
C GLY A 988 -51.26 55.75 8.16
N SER A 989 -50.76 54.61 7.66
CA SER A 989 -49.56 54.56 6.79
C SER A 989 -49.85 54.41 5.28
N VAL A 990 -51.12 54.23 4.91
CA VAL A 990 -51.58 54.08 3.52
C VAL A 990 -52.71 55.08 3.22
N PRO A 991 -52.94 55.43 1.94
CA PRO A 991 -54.02 56.36 1.56
C PRO A 991 -55.40 55.88 2.05
N PRO A 992 -56.35 56.80 2.36
CA PRO A 992 -57.69 56.42 2.83
C PRO A 992 -58.51 55.54 1.88
N THR A 993 -58.11 55.47 0.61
CA THR A 993 -58.69 54.63 -0.45
C THR A 993 -58.16 53.19 -0.46
N MET A 994 -57.08 52.89 0.27
CA MET A 994 -56.49 51.55 0.34
C MET A 994 -56.90 50.85 1.66
N PRO A 995 -57.46 49.62 1.61
CA PRO A 995 -57.78 48.86 2.81
C PRO A 995 -56.51 48.44 3.57
N LEU A 996 -56.63 48.30 4.90
CA LEU A 996 -55.51 47.89 5.77
C LEU A 996 -55.06 46.43 5.56
N GLU A 997 -55.87 45.61 4.88
CA GLU A 997 -55.43 44.36 4.27
C GLU A 997 -55.67 44.45 2.75
N PHE A 998 -54.62 44.24 1.95
CA PHE A 998 -54.65 44.46 0.50
C PHE A 998 -53.93 43.33 -0.24
N VAL A 999 -54.53 42.81 -1.32
CA VAL A 999 -53.94 41.76 -2.15
C VAL A 999 -53.54 42.35 -3.50
N GLY A 1000 -52.24 42.40 -3.78
CA GLY A 1000 -51.71 43.11 -4.95
C GLY A 1000 -50.42 42.54 -5.54
N CYS A 1001 -50.01 43.07 -6.68
CA CYS A 1001 -48.95 42.51 -7.50
C CYS A 1001 -47.63 43.30 -7.45
N ILE A 1002 -46.64 42.78 -6.71
CA ILE A 1002 -45.25 43.27 -6.76
C ILE A 1002 -44.53 43.00 -8.10
N GLY A 1003 -45.26 42.55 -9.11
CA GLY A 1003 -44.78 42.34 -10.47
C GLY A 1003 -44.44 43.62 -11.22
N GLY A 1004 -45.19 44.71 -10.93
CA GLY A 1004 -45.05 46.03 -11.56
C GLY A 1004 -46.32 46.61 -12.21
N CYS A 1005 -47.43 45.86 -12.24
CA CYS A 1005 -48.72 46.28 -12.81
C CYS A 1005 -49.71 46.85 -11.78
N ASP A 1006 -49.27 47.03 -10.54
CA ASP A 1006 -50.07 47.50 -9.41
C ASP A 1006 -49.48 48.84 -8.98
N ASP A 1007 -49.96 49.93 -9.58
CA ASP A 1007 -49.32 51.24 -9.44
C ASP A 1007 -49.36 51.76 -7.99
N MET A 1008 -50.40 51.41 -7.22
CA MET A 1008 -50.46 51.74 -5.79
C MET A 1008 -49.35 51.04 -4.98
N LEU A 1009 -49.12 49.74 -5.18
CA LEU A 1009 -48.00 49.05 -4.50
C LEU A 1009 -46.63 49.46 -5.04
N LYS A 1010 -46.55 49.82 -6.32
CA LYS A 1010 -45.32 50.28 -7.00
C LYS A 1010 -44.80 51.59 -6.44
N GLU A 1011 -45.69 52.53 -6.15
CA GLU A 1011 -45.38 53.78 -5.43
C GLU A 1011 -45.16 53.52 -3.93
N LEU A 1012 -46.06 52.80 -3.26
CA LEU A 1012 -46.01 52.58 -1.80
C LEU A 1012 -44.79 51.76 -1.33
N LEU A 1013 -44.32 50.80 -2.14
CA LEU A 1013 -43.20 49.89 -1.81
C LEU A 1013 -41.92 50.20 -2.60
N ASP A 1014 -41.88 51.36 -3.28
CA ASP A 1014 -40.75 51.88 -4.06
C ASP A 1014 -40.11 50.86 -5.04
N LEU A 1015 -40.93 50.24 -5.90
CA LEU A 1015 -40.54 49.10 -6.75
C LEU A 1015 -39.64 49.48 -7.97
N LYS A 1016 -38.72 50.44 -7.81
CA LYS A 1016 -37.83 51.01 -8.84
C LYS A 1016 -36.94 50.00 -9.59
N TYR A 1017 -36.72 48.81 -9.03
CA TYR A 1017 -35.84 47.77 -9.60
C TYR A 1017 -36.38 47.08 -10.87
N LEU A 1018 -37.56 47.50 -11.36
CA LEU A 1018 -38.28 46.88 -12.47
C LEU A 1018 -37.97 47.47 -13.87
N HIS A 1019 -37.21 48.55 -13.96
CA HIS A 1019 -36.83 49.13 -15.25
C HIS A 1019 -35.80 48.24 -15.99
N ARG A 1020 -36.17 47.79 -17.19
CA ARG A 1020 -35.28 47.21 -18.19
C ARG A 1020 -35.35 48.06 -19.46
N SER A 1021 -34.25 48.71 -19.83
CA SER A 1021 -34.15 49.43 -21.10
C SER A 1021 -34.09 48.44 -22.26
N SER A 1022 -35.00 48.57 -23.22
CA SER A 1022 -35.05 47.77 -24.44
C SER A 1022 -34.59 48.58 -25.65
N GLN A 1023 -33.42 48.25 -26.19
CA GLN A 1023 -33.04 48.59 -27.55
C GLN A 1023 -32.48 47.35 -28.25
N SER A 1024 -33.08 47.01 -29.39
CA SER A 1024 -32.61 45.98 -30.31
C SER A 1024 -31.68 46.60 -31.35
N THR A 1025 -30.45 46.10 -31.46
CA THR A 1025 -29.53 46.46 -32.56
C THR A 1025 -29.88 45.70 -33.85
N PRO A 1026 -29.77 46.34 -35.03
CA PRO A 1026 -30.02 45.71 -36.33
C PRO A 1026 -28.82 44.91 -36.86
N SER A 1027 -29.00 44.27 -38.01
CA SER A 1027 -28.08 43.31 -38.61
C SER A 1027 -26.97 43.91 -39.50
N ALA A 1028 -25.76 43.37 -39.34
CA ALA A 1028 -24.76 43.03 -40.38
C ALA A 1028 -24.39 44.03 -41.51
N SER A 1029 -23.18 44.58 -41.42
CA SER A 1029 -22.19 44.76 -42.52
C SER A 1029 -20.79 44.91 -41.89
N GLN A 1030 -19.71 44.26 -42.34
CA GLN A 1030 -18.98 44.40 -43.61
C GLN A 1030 -18.45 45.84 -43.87
N GLN A 1031 -17.21 46.07 -44.31
CA GLN A 1031 -16.01 45.20 -44.38
C GLN A 1031 -14.76 46.07 -44.70
N ALA A 1032 -13.55 45.57 -44.40
CA ALA A 1032 -12.28 45.95 -45.07
C ALA A 1032 -11.86 47.45 -45.00
N ASN A 1033 -10.75 47.90 -45.59
CA ASN A 1033 -9.35 47.44 -45.51
C ASN A 1033 -8.46 48.64 -45.88
N HIS A 1034 -7.31 48.83 -45.22
CA HIS A 1034 -6.09 49.26 -45.93
C HIS A 1034 -4.81 49.03 -45.10
N LEU A 1035 -3.67 49.01 -45.78
CA LEU A 1035 -2.35 48.78 -45.19
C LEU A 1035 -1.68 50.05 -44.63
N GLN A 1036 -0.81 49.83 -43.63
CA GLN A 1036 0.50 50.46 -43.39
C GLN A 1036 0.71 51.98 -43.65
N VAL A 1037 1.27 52.67 -42.65
CA VAL A 1037 2.55 53.40 -42.77
C VAL A 1037 3.15 53.67 -41.37
N ASN A 1038 4.44 53.99 -41.32
CA ASN A 1038 5.28 54.08 -40.11
C ASN A 1038 4.91 55.19 -39.11
N ASN A 1039 5.18 54.89 -37.82
CA ASN A 1039 6.04 55.67 -36.92
C ASN A 1039 6.57 57.03 -37.46
N SER A 1040 6.33 58.14 -36.75
CA SER A 1040 7.34 58.86 -35.92
C SER A 1040 6.94 60.30 -35.52
N PHE A 1041 7.62 60.84 -34.49
CA PHE A 1041 7.80 62.27 -34.12
C PHE A 1041 6.60 63.17 -33.71
N HIS A 1042 6.48 63.37 -32.39
CA HIS A 1042 6.60 64.65 -31.65
C HIS A 1042 6.00 66.00 -32.14
N ARG A 1043 5.36 66.69 -31.16
CA ARG A 1043 5.30 68.17 -30.92
C ARG A 1043 4.51 69.02 -31.94
N GLY A 1044 3.87 70.14 -31.56
CA GLY A 1044 3.69 70.75 -30.22
C GLY A 1044 3.20 72.22 -30.31
N GLY A 1045 2.93 72.86 -29.15
CA GLY A 1045 2.40 74.24 -29.04
C GLY A 1045 0.87 74.32 -29.17
N GLY A 1046 0.13 75.24 -28.53
CA GLY A 1046 0.45 76.30 -27.55
C GLY A 1046 -0.87 76.98 -27.11
N GLU A 1047 -0.94 77.97 -26.21
CA GLU A 1047 0.05 78.64 -25.34
C GLU A 1047 -0.70 79.50 -24.27
N THR A 1048 0.03 80.10 -23.30
CA THR A 1048 -0.43 81.10 -22.28
C THR A 1048 -1.42 80.59 -21.22
N ARG A 1049 -1.34 80.88 -19.90
CA ARG A 1049 -0.47 81.62 -18.93
C ARG A 1049 -0.84 81.07 -17.51
N HIS A 1050 -0.15 81.24 -16.36
CA HIS A 1050 1.14 81.81 -15.89
C HIS A 1050 1.50 81.07 -14.55
N VAL A 1051 2.77 80.77 -14.21
CA VAL A 1051 3.65 81.50 -13.22
C VAL A 1051 2.97 81.77 -11.86
N ARG A 1052 3.43 81.32 -10.66
CA ARG A 1052 4.65 80.65 -10.12
C ARG A 1052 4.24 79.83 -8.86
N GLY A 1053 5.00 78.89 -8.27
CA GLY A 1053 6.36 78.37 -8.49
C GLY A 1053 6.58 77.02 -7.74
N THR A 1054 7.55 76.19 -8.16
CA THR A 1054 8.91 75.99 -7.53
C THR A 1054 8.98 74.86 -6.46
N THR A 1055 9.87 73.85 -6.50
CA THR A 1055 10.89 73.39 -7.50
C THR A 1055 11.47 72.01 -7.11
N ASN A 1056 11.61 71.06 -8.08
CA ASN A 1056 12.78 70.22 -8.45
C ASN A 1056 13.74 69.56 -7.40
N PRO A 1057 14.67 68.61 -7.78
CA PRO A 1057 14.83 67.81 -9.01
C PRO A 1057 15.19 66.30 -8.78
N ALA A 1058 15.57 65.58 -9.85
CA ALA A 1058 16.44 64.37 -9.85
C ALA A 1058 17.94 64.81 -9.95
N PRO A 1059 18.98 63.98 -10.26
CA PRO A 1059 19.06 62.54 -10.58
C PRO A 1059 20.25 61.80 -9.90
N GLY A 1060 20.60 60.59 -10.36
CA GLY A 1060 22.02 60.16 -10.38
C GLY A 1060 22.39 58.78 -9.81
N HIS A 1061 23.44 58.22 -10.40
CA HIS A 1061 24.08 56.93 -10.15
C HIS A 1061 24.75 56.72 -8.76
N LEU A 1062 24.89 55.43 -8.40
CA LEU A 1062 25.99 54.79 -7.61
C LEU A 1062 26.06 54.92 -6.07
N PHE A 1063 26.66 53.86 -5.49
CA PHE A 1063 27.32 53.69 -4.18
C PHE A 1063 26.70 54.20 -2.85
N SER A 1064 26.41 53.22 -1.97
CA SER A 1064 26.97 53.05 -0.60
C SER A 1064 26.72 54.10 0.51
N LEU A 1065 27.02 53.67 1.76
CA LEU A 1065 26.95 54.42 3.03
C LEU A 1065 25.49 54.76 3.46
N SER A 1066 25.04 54.46 4.68
CA SER A 1066 25.40 55.00 6.02
C SER A 1066 25.04 56.49 6.18
N SER A 1067 24.62 57.02 7.33
CA SER A 1067 24.71 56.49 8.71
C SER A 1067 23.83 57.28 9.70
N THR A 1068 23.49 56.70 10.87
CA THR A 1068 23.23 57.40 12.17
C THR A 1068 22.04 58.41 12.28
N ARG A 1069 21.45 58.75 13.45
CA ARG A 1069 21.57 58.31 14.88
C ARG A 1069 20.28 58.71 15.66
N THR A 1070 19.62 57.79 16.38
CA THR A 1070 19.56 57.63 17.88
C THR A 1070 18.76 58.68 18.68
N PRO A 1071 18.15 58.35 19.85
CA PRO A 1071 18.57 57.27 20.77
C PRO A 1071 17.55 56.23 21.23
N ARG A 1072 18.13 55.11 21.70
CA ARG A 1072 17.52 54.12 22.61
C ARG A 1072 17.13 54.78 23.94
N PRO A 1073 16.21 54.20 24.72
CA PRO A 1073 16.67 53.14 25.64
C PRO A 1073 16.26 51.71 25.28
N ALA A 1074 17.10 50.79 25.76
CA ALA A 1074 16.84 49.42 26.18
C ALA A 1074 17.69 49.26 27.48
N PRO A 1075 17.45 48.31 28.40
CA PRO A 1075 16.76 47.02 28.19
C PRO A 1075 15.67 46.69 29.24
N ASP A 1076 15.19 45.44 29.18
CA ASP A 1076 14.50 44.68 30.23
C ASP A 1076 13.10 45.22 30.68
N ASP A 1077 12.18 44.40 31.21
CA ASP A 1077 12.33 43.06 31.78
C ASP A 1077 11.47 41.97 31.10
N GLY A 1078 11.79 40.71 31.36
CA GLY A 1078 11.28 39.56 30.59
C GLY A 1078 9.90 39.04 31.00
N ASN A 1079 9.05 38.71 30.01
CA ASN A 1079 7.96 37.74 30.21
C ASN A 1079 7.74 36.90 28.94
N ASN A 1080 7.64 35.58 29.11
CA ASN A 1080 7.74 34.60 28.02
C ASN A 1080 6.36 34.07 27.60
N ALA A 1081 5.45 34.99 27.26
CA ALA A 1081 4.07 34.68 26.90
C ALA A 1081 3.98 33.76 25.66
N VAL A 1082 3.23 32.66 25.78
CA VAL A 1082 2.88 31.80 24.63
C VAL A 1082 1.74 32.47 23.87
N VAL A 1083 1.90 32.63 22.56
CA VAL A 1083 0.91 33.26 21.69
C VAL A 1083 0.25 32.20 20.82
N CYS A 1084 -1.08 32.22 20.70
CA CYS A 1084 -1.82 31.33 19.80
C CYS A 1084 -1.56 31.65 18.32
N ASN A 1085 -1.92 30.72 17.44
CA ASN A 1085 -2.05 30.94 15.99
C ASN A 1085 -3.03 32.09 15.62
N CYS A 1086 -3.78 32.60 16.61
CA CYS A 1086 -4.71 33.71 16.54
C CYS A 1086 -4.16 35.07 17.05
N GLY A 1087 -2.86 35.18 17.37
CA GLY A 1087 -2.21 36.42 17.82
C GLY A 1087 -2.47 36.87 19.26
N ASN A 1088 -3.35 36.17 19.99
CA ASN A 1088 -3.64 36.41 21.41
C ASN A 1088 -2.77 35.52 22.33
N GLU A 1089 -2.60 35.91 23.59
CA GLU A 1089 -1.92 35.06 24.58
C GLU A 1089 -2.70 33.76 24.85
N ALA A 1090 -1.96 32.69 25.15
CA ALA A 1090 -2.48 31.37 25.47
C ALA A 1090 -2.51 31.15 27.00
N LEU A 1091 -3.65 30.68 27.50
CA LEU A 1091 -3.89 30.44 28.92
C LEU A 1091 -3.28 29.10 29.35
N LEU A 1092 -2.40 29.13 30.35
CA LEU A 1092 -1.83 27.95 30.99
C LEU A 1092 -2.85 27.31 31.95
N LEU A 1093 -3.08 26.00 31.83
CA LEU A 1093 -4.02 25.22 32.62
C LEU A 1093 -3.43 23.87 33.03
N THR A 1094 -3.94 23.32 34.13
CA THR A 1094 -3.58 21.98 34.62
C THR A 1094 -4.71 20.99 34.37
N VAL A 1095 -4.41 19.78 33.90
CA VAL A 1095 -5.38 18.69 33.73
C VAL A 1095 -5.91 18.24 35.11
N ARG A 1096 -7.18 18.54 35.39
CA ARG A 1096 -7.87 18.15 36.64
C ARG A 1096 -8.66 16.84 36.54
N LYS A 1097 -8.86 16.29 35.34
CA LYS A 1097 -9.57 15.03 35.13
C LYS A 1097 -8.64 13.85 35.46
N GLU A 1098 -9.19 12.82 36.12
CA GLU A 1098 -8.44 11.60 36.42
C GLU A 1098 -7.99 10.86 35.15
N GLY A 1099 -6.79 10.27 35.22
CA GLY A 1099 -6.15 9.56 34.11
C GLY A 1099 -4.65 9.86 34.00
N PRO A 1100 -3.95 9.28 33.01
CA PRO A 1100 -2.47 9.28 32.94
C PRO A 1100 -1.83 10.65 32.63
N ASN A 1101 -2.60 11.73 32.50
CA ASN A 1101 -2.09 13.11 32.37
C ASN A 1101 -2.58 14.03 33.51
N GLN A 1102 -3.23 13.50 34.56
CA GLN A 1102 -3.70 14.28 35.70
C GLN A 1102 -2.52 15.04 36.35
N GLY A 1103 -2.70 16.33 36.63
CA GLY A 1103 -1.65 17.21 37.14
C GLY A 1103 -0.70 17.79 36.09
N ARG A 1104 -0.74 17.33 34.83
CA ARG A 1104 0.10 17.87 33.74
C ARG A 1104 -0.42 19.22 33.23
N GLN A 1105 0.47 20.11 32.83
CA GLN A 1105 0.13 21.48 32.39
C GLN A 1105 0.15 21.66 30.87
N PHE A 1106 -0.79 22.45 30.34
CA PHE A 1106 -0.93 22.76 28.91
C PHE A 1106 -1.41 24.19 28.69
N TYR A 1107 -1.00 24.79 27.57
CA TYR A 1107 -1.53 26.05 27.06
C TYR A 1107 -2.73 25.80 26.15
N LYS A 1108 -3.75 26.66 26.20
CA LYS A 1108 -4.82 26.74 25.20
C LYS A 1108 -5.10 28.19 24.77
N CYS A 1109 -5.75 28.41 23.63
CA CYS A 1109 -6.24 29.75 23.27
C CYS A 1109 -7.14 30.34 24.38
N ASN A 1110 -6.81 31.54 24.87
CA ASN A 1110 -7.60 32.24 25.90
C ASN A 1110 -8.96 32.70 25.34
N ALA A 1111 -8.97 33.28 24.14
CA ALA A 1111 -10.17 33.83 23.49
C ALA A 1111 -11.09 32.77 22.84
N GLY A 1112 -10.71 31.48 22.83
CA GLY A 1112 -11.44 30.41 22.14
C GLY A 1112 -11.50 30.51 20.61
N THR A 1113 -10.85 31.51 20.01
CA THR A 1113 -10.92 31.81 18.56
C THR A 1113 -10.06 30.90 17.67
N CYS A 1114 -9.24 30.02 18.24
CA CYS A 1114 -8.59 28.93 17.50
C CYS A 1114 -8.29 27.73 18.41
N ASN A 1115 -8.10 26.56 17.78
CA ASN A 1115 -7.82 25.29 18.45
C ASN A 1115 -6.34 25.13 18.86
N PHE A 1116 -5.71 26.22 19.34
CA PHE A 1116 -4.32 26.17 19.82
C PHE A 1116 -4.22 25.37 21.11
N PHE A 1117 -3.30 24.40 21.13
CA PHE A 1117 -2.98 23.53 22.26
C PHE A 1117 -1.47 23.20 22.23
N LEU A 1118 -0.80 23.26 23.39
CA LEU A 1118 0.62 22.91 23.56
C LEU A 1118 0.86 22.42 24.98
N TRP A 1119 1.63 21.35 25.23
CA TRP A 1119 1.99 20.98 26.60
C TRP A 1119 3.08 21.91 27.15
N ALA A 1120 3.02 22.27 28.43
CA ALA A 1120 3.93 23.26 29.01
C ALA A 1120 5.38 22.77 29.09
N ASP A 1121 5.59 21.45 29.23
CA ASP A 1121 6.90 20.82 29.22
C ASP A 1121 7.60 20.88 27.84
N GLN A 1122 6.84 21.09 26.75
CA GLN A 1122 7.38 21.23 25.39
C GLN A 1122 8.02 22.61 25.11
N GLN A 1123 7.94 23.58 26.02
CA GLN A 1123 8.62 24.88 25.84
C GLN A 1123 10.15 24.80 25.89
N SER A 1124 10.72 23.71 26.41
CA SER A 1124 12.15 23.64 26.76
C SER A 1124 13.09 23.31 25.58
N GLU A 1125 12.57 22.87 24.43
CA GLU A 1125 13.40 22.41 23.30
C GLU A 1125 13.66 23.49 22.23
N ASP A 1126 12.80 24.52 22.13
CA ASP A 1126 12.75 25.46 20.98
C ASP A 1126 13.61 26.74 21.11
N ARG A 1127 14.60 26.78 22.02
CA ARG A 1127 15.47 27.96 22.24
C ARG A 1127 16.97 27.70 22.33
N SER A 1128 17.54 26.97 21.37
CA SER A 1128 18.95 27.20 20.99
C SER A 1128 19.28 26.86 19.52
N ASN A 1129 19.97 27.82 18.87
CA ASN A 1129 20.76 27.72 17.64
C ASN A 1129 20.11 27.38 16.28
N MET A 1130 20.37 28.26 15.31
CA MET A 1130 20.37 27.92 13.89
C MET A 1130 21.60 27.07 13.50
N ALA A 1131 21.48 26.37 12.37
CA ALA A 1131 22.42 25.41 11.76
C ALA A 1131 23.83 26.00 11.39
N PRO A 1132 24.86 25.20 10.96
CA PRO A 1132 24.75 23.82 10.43
C PRO A 1132 25.86 22.77 10.73
N GLN A 1133 25.50 21.49 10.52
CA GLN A 1133 26.34 20.29 10.22
C GLN A 1133 27.43 19.77 11.20
N GLY A 1134 27.22 18.54 11.72
CA GLY A 1134 28.13 17.41 11.36
C GLY A 1134 28.91 16.62 12.44
N SER A 1135 28.35 15.51 12.96
CA SER A 1135 29.02 14.27 13.49
C SER A 1135 27.94 13.36 14.12
N ALA A 1136 28.00 12.03 14.26
CA ALA A 1136 28.80 10.89 13.72
C ALA A 1136 27.77 9.79 13.29
N LEU A 1137 28.02 8.68 12.57
CA LEU A 1137 29.08 7.64 12.60
C LEU A 1137 29.14 6.82 13.93
N PRO A 1138 29.44 5.51 13.88
CA PRO A 1138 28.36 4.50 13.84
C PRO A 1138 28.39 3.46 14.99
N GLN A 1139 27.47 2.50 14.93
CA GLN A 1139 27.49 1.27 15.75
C GLN A 1139 28.70 0.36 15.44
N PRO A 1140 29.07 -0.52 16.39
CA PRO A 1140 29.19 -1.96 16.13
C PRO A 1140 27.83 -2.66 16.34
N PHE A 1141 27.29 -3.44 15.40
CA PHE A 1141 27.74 -4.80 15.02
C PHE A 1141 28.01 -5.69 16.25
N ALA A 1142 27.45 -6.89 16.40
CA ALA A 1142 26.43 -7.66 15.66
C ALA A 1142 25.85 -8.73 16.64
N GLY A 1143 24.75 -9.45 16.40
CA GLY A 1143 23.94 -9.61 15.19
C GLY A 1143 24.09 -11.00 14.56
N ARG A 1144 23.08 -11.43 13.76
CA ARG A 1144 22.98 -12.70 13.00
C ARG A 1144 22.77 -13.97 13.88
N ASP A 1145 21.96 -14.99 13.55
CA ASP A 1145 21.50 -15.63 12.29
C ASP A 1145 22.62 -16.30 11.44
N PRO A 1146 22.33 -17.16 10.44
CA PRO A 1146 21.31 -18.23 10.39
C PRO A 1146 21.83 -19.56 9.73
N ALA A 1147 20.89 -20.52 9.53
CA ALA A 1147 20.78 -21.42 8.36
C ALA A 1147 21.74 -22.63 8.12
N GLY A 1148 21.20 -23.64 7.42
CA GLY A 1148 21.91 -24.83 6.86
C GLY A 1148 21.20 -26.16 7.19
N PHE A 1149 20.36 -26.86 6.40
CA PHE A 1149 20.14 -27.16 4.96
C PHE A 1149 20.90 -28.38 4.36
N GLN A 1150 20.15 -29.20 3.59
CA GLN A 1150 20.56 -30.30 2.67
C GLN A 1150 20.93 -31.65 3.35
N ARG A 1151 20.46 -32.86 2.94
CA ARG A 1151 20.25 -33.58 1.64
C ARG A 1151 21.53 -34.25 1.09
N PRO A 1152 21.48 -35.35 0.28
CA PRO A 1152 20.39 -36.32 0.01
C PRO A 1152 20.80 -37.84 -0.15
N GLY A 1153 19.81 -38.76 0.00
CA GLY A 1153 19.48 -39.89 -0.91
C GLY A 1153 20.47 -41.03 -1.26
N GLY A 1154 19.99 -42.29 -1.15
CA GLY A 1154 20.61 -43.50 -1.74
C GLY A 1154 19.72 -44.76 -1.58
N ARG A 1155 19.71 -45.70 -2.55
CA ARG A 1155 18.89 -46.94 -2.54
C ARG A 1155 19.74 -48.21 -2.44
N ARG A 1156 19.31 -49.20 -1.64
CA ARG A 1156 19.14 -50.64 -1.97
C ARG A 1156 18.70 -51.45 -0.72
N GLY A 1157 17.99 -52.56 -0.92
CA GLY A 1157 17.80 -53.64 0.07
C GLY A 1157 18.86 -54.75 -0.12
N PRO A 1158 18.69 -55.98 0.45
CA PRO A 1158 17.42 -56.59 0.88
C PRO A 1158 17.49 -57.32 2.26
N GLU A 1159 16.44 -58.10 2.58
CA GLU A 1159 16.42 -59.27 3.51
C GLU A 1159 16.74 -59.06 5.01
N LEU A 1160 16.54 -60.03 5.93
CA LEU A 1160 15.34 -60.85 6.29
C LEU A 1160 15.67 -61.55 7.64
N PHE A 1161 14.73 -61.65 8.60
CA PHE A 1161 14.92 -62.24 9.96
C PHE A 1161 15.99 -61.53 10.85
N GLY A 1162 16.02 -61.68 12.19
CA GLY A 1162 15.01 -62.22 13.11
C GLY A 1162 15.47 -62.33 14.58
N SER A 1163 14.62 -61.88 15.52
CA SER A 1163 14.60 -62.18 16.98
C SER A 1163 15.62 -61.56 17.97
N ASN A 1164 15.05 -61.16 19.13
CA ASN A 1164 15.56 -61.22 20.52
C ASN A 1164 16.75 -60.40 21.05
N SER A 1165 16.39 -59.37 21.85
CA SER A 1165 16.66 -59.25 23.31
C SER A 1165 17.63 -58.17 23.87
N SER A 1166 17.27 -57.69 25.07
CA SER A 1166 18.04 -56.90 26.06
C SER A 1166 18.60 -55.50 25.73
N ASN A 1167 17.78 -54.48 26.07
CA ASN A 1167 18.10 -53.43 27.07
C ASN A 1167 19.40 -52.60 26.97
N SER A 1168 19.28 -51.30 26.63
CA SER A 1168 19.81 -50.16 27.43
C SER A 1168 19.33 -48.80 26.88
N GLY A 1169 18.91 -47.87 27.75
CA GLY A 1169 18.39 -46.55 27.36
C GLY A 1169 19.26 -45.38 27.84
N GLY A 1170 19.44 -44.37 26.98
CA GLY A 1170 20.18 -43.14 27.31
C GLY A 1170 19.30 -42.03 27.87
N GLY A 1171 19.12 -41.98 29.19
CA GLY A 1171 18.43 -40.87 29.88
C GLY A 1171 19.36 -39.69 30.17
N ALA A 1172 18.84 -38.46 30.10
CA ALA A 1172 19.61 -37.26 30.44
C ALA A 1172 20.04 -37.25 31.92
N VAL A 1173 21.28 -36.86 32.20
CA VAL A 1173 21.87 -36.82 33.55
C VAL A 1173 22.07 -35.37 33.99
N CYS A 1174 21.61 -35.02 35.20
CA CYS A 1174 21.73 -33.67 35.72
C CYS A 1174 23.13 -33.38 36.29
N LYS A 1175 23.45 -32.10 36.54
CA LYS A 1175 24.74 -31.64 37.11
C LYS A 1175 25.06 -32.13 38.54
N CYS A 1176 24.26 -33.03 39.11
CA CYS A 1176 24.58 -33.77 40.34
C CYS A 1176 25.04 -35.22 40.07
N ASN A 1177 25.26 -35.61 38.81
CA ASN A 1177 25.42 -37.02 38.39
C ASN A 1177 24.26 -37.89 38.90
N GLN A 1178 23.03 -37.43 38.67
CA GLN A 1178 21.78 -38.14 38.97
C GLN A 1178 20.86 -38.08 37.75
N PRO A 1179 20.03 -39.11 37.49
CA PRO A 1179 19.05 -39.07 36.40
C PRO A 1179 18.15 -37.84 36.48
N ALA A 1180 17.97 -37.16 35.35
CA ALA A 1180 17.06 -36.03 35.25
C ALA A 1180 15.61 -36.50 35.05
N VAL A 1181 14.67 -35.78 35.65
CA VAL A 1181 13.23 -36.10 35.60
C VAL A 1181 12.56 -35.20 34.58
N THR A 1182 11.82 -35.81 33.64
CA THR A 1182 11.01 -35.11 32.64
C THR A 1182 9.77 -34.49 33.28
N ARG A 1183 9.45 -33.23 32.93
CA ARG A 1183 8.27 -32.49 33.38
C ARG A 1183 7.68 -31.67 32.24
N THR A 1184 6.38 -31.38 32.32
CA THR A 1184 5.65 -30.60 31.32
C THR A 1184 5.38 -29.18 31.85
N VAL A 1185 5.52 -28.17 30.99
CA VAL A 1185 5.19 -26.77 31.34
C VAL A 1185 3.68 -26.60 31.46
N GLN A 1186 3.19 -26.39 32.69
CA GLN A 1186 1.76 -26.18 32.98
C GLN A 1186 1.33 -24.70 32.97
N LYS A 1187 2.28 -23.76 33.10
CA LYS A 1187 2.01 -22.32 33.15
C LYS A 1187 1.64 -21.77 31.77
N ASP A 1188 0.58 -20.97 31.69
CA ASP A 1188 0.18 -20.28 30.47
C ASP A 1188 1.23 -19.31 29.91
N GLY A 1189 1.35 -19.35 28.59
CA GLY A 1189 2.44 -18.77 27.81
C GLY A 1189 2.82 -19.69 26.63
N PRO A 1190 3.71 -19.25 25.73
CA PRO A 1190 3.97 -19.90 24.44
C PRO A 1190 4.67 -21.28 24.50
N ASN A 1191 4.98 -21.79 25.69
CA ASN A 1191 5.57 -23.12 25.89
C ASN A 1191 4.66 -24.09 26.68
N LYS A 1192 3.40 -23.73 27.00
CA LYS A 1192 2.49 -24.61 27.73
C LYS A 1192 2.29 -25.94 26.99
N GLY A 1193 2.49 -27.06 27.68
CA GLY A 1193 2.47 -28.41 27.10
C GLY A 1193 3.84 -28.95 26.62
N ARG A 1194 4.89 -28.13 26.49
CA ARG A 1194 6.23 -28.61 26.10
C ARG A 1194 6.94 -29.31 27.28
N GLN A 1195 7.74 -30.34 26.99
CA GLN A 1195 8.43 -31.16 27.98
C GLN A 1195 9.92 -30.79 28.13
N PHE A 1196 10.44 -30.86 29.35
CA PHE A 1196 11.83 -30.58 29.69
C PHE A 1196 12.36 -31.54 30.77
N HIS A 1197 13.65 -31.81 30.77
CA HIS A 1197 14.35 -32.56 31.82
C HIS A 1197 14.90 -31.59 32.88
N THR A 1198 14.80 -31.96 34.16
CA THR A 1198 15.39 -31.17 35.26
C THR A 1198 15.89 -32.05 36.42
N CYS A 1199 16.54 -31.46 37.41
CA CYS A 1199 17.11 -32.20 38.54
C CYS A 1199 16.01 -32.85 39.41
N SER A 1200 16.22 -34.10 39.79
CA SER A 1200 15.34 -34.92 40.64
C SER A 1200 15.27 -34.48 42.10
N LYS A 1201 16.24 -33.70 42.59
CA LYS A 1201 16.35 -33.28 44.00
C LYS A 1201 15.23 -32.29 44.43
N PRO A 1202 14.94 -32.18 45.74
CA PRO A 1202 14.07 -31.12 46.30
C PRO A 1202 14.53 -29.71 45.93
N ARG A 1203 13.59 -28.76 45.91
CA ARG A 1203 13.74 -27.42 45.29
C ARG A 1203 14.93 -26.62 45.82
N GLU A 1204 15.23 -26.69 47.13
CA GLU A 1204 16.39 -26.01 47.72
C GLU A 1204 17.76 -26.61 47.33
N GLN A 1205 17.79 -27.83 46.77
CA GLN A 1205 19.02 -28.60 46.50
C GLN A 1205 19.22 -28.91 45.00
N GLN A 1206 18.50 -28.23 44.10
CA GLN A 1206 18.61 -28.45 42.66
C GLN A 1206 19.81 -27.71 42.05
N CYS A 1207 20.63 -28.42 41.29
CA CYS A 1207 21.81 -27.89 40.57
C CYS A 1207 21.51 -27.02 39.34
N GLY A 1208 20.29 -26.49 39.22
CA GLY A 1208 19.87 -25.66 38.08
C GLY A 1208 19.98 -26.35 36.71
N PHE A 1209 19.88 -27.68 36.66
CA PHE A 1209 19.85 -28.41 35.39
C PHE A 1209 18.48 -28.27 34.72
N PHE A 1210 18.49 -27.87 33.46
CA PHE A 1210 17.34 -27.71 32.59
C PHE A 1210 17.80 -27.98 31.15
N GLN A 1211 17.02 -28.77 30.41
CA GLN A 1211 17.23 -29.10 28.99
C GLN A 1211 15.85 -29.40 28.40
N TRP A 1212 15.49 -28.90 27.22
CA TRP A 1212 14.23 -29.30 26.59
C TRP A 1212 14.33 -30.76 26.11
N ALA A 1213 13.22 -31.51 26.15
CA ALA A 1213 13.23 -32.94 25.82
C ALA A 1213 13.42 -33.24 24.32
N ASP A 1214 13.46 -32.19 23.50
CA ASP A 1214 13.67 -32.20 22.04
C ASP A 1214 15.09 -31.72 21.63
N GLU A 1215 15.97 -31.35 22.58
CA GLU A 1215 17.33 -30.86 22.34
C GLU A 1215 18.40 -31.91 22.74
N ASN A 1216 18.82 -32.82 21.84
CA ASN A 1216 19.82 -33.83 22.23
C ASN A 1216 20.69 -34.42 21.09
N VAL A 1217 21.82 -33.77 20.74
CA VAL A 1217 23.01 -34.39 20.10
C VAL A 1217 24.26 -33.69 20.61
N ALA A 1218 25.35 -34.42 20.88
CA ALA A 1218 26.67 -33.90 21.25
C ALA A 1218 27.80 -34.55 20.40
N PRO A 1219 28.96 -33.88 20.18
CA PRO A 1219 29.87 -34.25 19.08
C PRO A 1219 31.15 -35.00 19.48
N GLY A 1220 31.75 -35.69 18.51
CA GLY A 1220 33.16 -36.13 18.50
C GLY A 1220 33.37 -37.45 17.74
N PRO A 1221 34.63 -37.87 17.48
CA PRO A 1221 35.91 -37.13 17.54
C PRO A 1221 36.55 -36.95 16.14
N PHE A 1222 37.67 -36.23 16.05
CA PHE A 1222 38.57 -36.34 14.90
C PHE A 1222 39.44 -37.60 15.02
N GLY A 1223 39.57 -38.36 13.93
CA GLY A 1223 40.43 -39.55 13.83
C GLY A 1223 41.13 -39.58 12.47
N ASP A 1224 42.46 -39.65 12.50
CA ASP A 1224 43.36 -39.61 11.33
C ASP A 1224 43.42 -40.97 10.60
N ALA A 1225 43.58 -40.94 9.27
CA ALA A 1225 43.82 -42.13 8.43
C ALA A 1225 44.40 -41.76 7.04
N SER A 1226 45.69 -41.46 7.01
CA SER A 1226 46.68 -41.83 5.97
C SER A 1226 46.20 -42.28 4.57
N LEU A 1227 46.75 -41.61 3.54
CA LEU A 1227 46.92 -42.13 2.18
C LEU A 1227 47.51 -43.55 2.15
N ASN A 1228 47.18 -44.32 1.11
CA ASN A 1228 48.00 -45.46 0.69
C ASN A 1228 48.01 -45.59 -0.85
N HIS A 1229 48.91 -44.86 -1.50
CA HIS A 1229 49.28 -45.07 -2.90
C HIS A 1229 50.62 -45.83 -2.90
N SER A 1230 50.66 -47.01 -3.51
CA SER A 1230 51.87 -47.84 -3.58
C SER A 1230 52.88 -47.26 -4.58
N GLY A 1231 53.84 -46.47 -4.09
CA GLY A 1231 55.03 -46.05 -4.83
C GLY A 1231 56.27 -46.77 -4.32
N SER A 1232 56.87 -47.63 -5.14
CA SER A 1232 58.15 -48.26 -4.82
C SER A 1232 59.33 -47.30 -5.00
N SER A 1233 60.19 -47.23 -4.00
CA SER A 1233 61.36 -46.35 -3.92
C SER A 1233 62.54 -46.82 -4.77
N GLU A 1234 63.43 -45.90 -5.17
CA GLU A 1234 64.89 -46.18 -5.14
C GLU A 1234 65.77 -44.90 -5.01
N TYR A 1235 66.91 -45.08 -4.33
CA TYR A 1235 68.16 -44.27 -4.29
C TYR A 1235 68.19 -42.73 -4.07
N SER A 1236 67.97 -42.35 -2.81
CA SER A 1236 68.91 -41.64 -1.90
C SER A 1236 70.12 -40.83 -2.41
N ARG A 1237 70.24 -39.58 -1.90
CA ARG A 1237 71.47 -38.91 -1.35
C ARG A 1237 71.08 -37.54 -0.71
N GLU A 1238 71.74 -36.94 0.29
CA GLU A 1238 72.77 -37.40 1.26
C GLU A 1238 72.71 -36.58 2.60
N LEU A 1239 73.83 -36.05 3.12
CA LEU A 1239 74.01 -35.35 4.42
C LEU A 1239 74.76 -33.99 4.22
N GLY A 1240 74.91 -33.02 5.14
CA GLY A 1240 74.57 -32.81 6.58
C GLY A 1240 74.78 -31.30 6.94
N SER A 1241 74.81 -30.77 8.19
CA SER A 1241 75.20 -31.32 9.50
C SER A 1241 74.92 -30.37 10.71
N LYS A 1242 75.16 -30.85 11.96
CA LYS A 1242 75.56 -30.14 13.21
C LYS A 1242 74.61 -29.18 14.00
N ALA A 1243 73.77 -29.79 14.84
CA ALA A 1243 73.66 -29.65 16.32
C ALA A 1243 74.01 -28.34 17.11
N LYS A 1244 73.11 -27.95 18.04
CA LYS A 1244 73.33 -27.92 19.52
C LYS A 1244 72.05 -27.65 20.37
N ARG A 1245 72.10 -28.05 21.66
CA ARG A 1245 71.16 -27.80 22.81
C ARG A 1245 71.82 -26.76 23.79
N PRO A 1246 71.21 -26.24 24.91
CA PRO A 1246 70.12 -26.81 25.74
C PRO A 1246 69.08 -25.81 26.36
N ASN A 1247 68.26 -26.35 27.29
CA ASN A 1247 67.14 -25.79 28.08
C ASN A 1247 67.45 -24.58 29.01
N SER A 1248 66.41 -23.85 29.44
CA SER A 1248 66.11 -23.63 30.88
C SER A 1248 64.69 -23.09 31.25
N PHE A 1249 64.04 -23.80 32.18
CA PHE A 1249 63.08 -23.43 33.26
C PHE A 1249 62.19 -22.14 33.29
N SER A 1250 60.87 -22.39 33.34
CA SER A 1250 59.93 -22.11 34.48
C SER A 1250 58.97 -20.88 34.53
N SER A 1251 57.78 -21.17 35.12
CA SER A 1251 56.82 -20.29 35.82
C SER A 1251 55.86 -19.38 35.01
N GLY A 1252 54.70 -19.04 35.61
CA GLY A 1252 53.82 -17.95 35.17
C GLY A 1252 52.38 -18.31 34.76
N ALA A 1253 51.49 -18.61 35.72
CA ALA A 1253 50.04 -18.67 35.47
C ALA A 1253 49.34 -17.34 35.82
N THR A 1254 48.29 -16.95 35.08
CA THR A 1254 47.42 -15.81 35.43
C THR A 1254 45.94 -16.14 35.28
N ALA A 1255 45.13 -15.73 36.27
CA ALA A 1255 43.69 -16.03 36.35
C ALA A 1255 42.82 -14.83 35.91
N LYS A 1256 41.60 -15.11 35.45
CA LYS A 1256 40.61 -14.07 35.08
C LYS A 1256 39.85 -13.58 36.32
N LYS A 1257 39.70 -12.25 36.47
CA LYS A 1257 39.05 -11.62 37.64
C LYS A 1257 37.53 -11.91 37.72
N PRO A 1258 36.96 -12.03 38.94
CA PRO A 1258 35.51 -12.12 39.13
C PRO A 1258 34.81 -10.77 38.93
N ARG A 1259 33.48 -10.78 38.69
CA ARG A 1259 32.64 -9.59 38.55
C ARG A 1259 32.25 -9.00 39.91
N THR A 1260 32.00 -7.68 39.94
CA THR A 1260 31.61 -6.91 41.12
C THR A 1260 30.20 -6.32 41.00
N CYS A 1261 29.62 -5.92 42.13
CA CYS A 1261 28.30 -5.29 42.22
C CYS A 1261 28.29 -3.91 41.55
N SER A 1262 27.22 -3.56 40.84
CA SER A 1262 27.11 -2.30 40.08
C SER A 1262 26.63 -1.08 40.89
N ILE A 1263 26.69 -1.14 42.23
CA ILE A 1263 26.45 0.01 43.12
C ILE A 1263 27.71 0.26 43.96
N CYS A 1264 28.12 -0.72 44.77
CA CYS A 1264 29.21 -0.59 45.74
C CYS A 1264 30.57 -1.14 45.24
N HIS A 1265 30.61 -1.72 44.04
CA HIS A 1265 31.79 -2.33 43.41
C HIS A 1265 32.53 -3.42 44.20
N GLN A 1266 31.91 -3.96 45.25
CA GLN A 1266 32.35 -5.17 45.95
C GLN A 1266 31.95 -6.45 45.19
N PRO A 1267 32.76 -7.51 45.18
CA PRO A 1267 32.38 -8.82 44.64
C PRO A 1267 31.40 -9.56 45.56
N GLY A 1268 30.86 -10.69 45.08
CA GLY A 1268 30.09 -11.64 45.89
C GLY A 1268 28.58 -11.38 46.00
N HIS A 1269 28.06 -10.24 45.54
CA HIS A 1269 26.63 -9.95 45.54
C HIS A 1269 26.19 -9.09 44.33
N THR A 1270 24.88 -8.91 44.15
CA THR A 1270 24.29 -8.19 43.00
C THR A 1270 23.62 -6.88 43.41
N ARG A 1271 23.27 -6.02 42.44
CA ARG A 1271 22.56 -4.75 42.69
C ARG A 1271 21.31 -4.90 43.59
N LYS A 1272 20.52 -5.97 43.38
CA LYS A 1272 19.29 -6.25 44.16
C LYS A 1272 19.55 -6.77 45.58
N THR A 1273 20.79 -7.12 45.90
CA THR A 1273 21.21 -7.69 47.19
C THR A 1273 22.40 -6.89 47.75
N CYS A 1274 22.46 -5.60 47.43
CA CYS A 1274 23.51 -4.69 47.86
C CYS A 1274 23.08 -4.02 49.17
N PRO A 1275 23.86 -4.09 50.26
CA PRO A 1275 23.50 -3.47 51.54
C PRO A 1275 23.51 -1.93 51.52
N GLN A 1276 23.84 -1.33 50.38
CA GLN A 1276 23.73 0.12 50.11
C GLN A 1276 22.58 0.47 49.15
N ASN A 1277 21.71 -0.49 48.80
CA ASN A 1277 20.53 -0.27 47.97
C ASN A 1277 19.29 -0.12 48.87
N HIS A 1278 19.14 1.06 49.47
CA HIS A 1278 17.87 1.55 50.03
C HIS A 1278 16.96 2.09 48.92
#